data_AF-A0A7Y6EGE5-F1
#
_entry.id   AF-A0A7Y6EGE5-F1
#
_cell.length_a   1.000
_cell.length_b   1.000
_cell.length_c   1.000
_cell.angle_alpha   90.00
_cell.angle_beta   90.00
_cell.angle_gamma   90.00
#
_symmetry.space_group_name_H-M   'P 1'
#
loop_
_entity.id
_entity.type
_entity.pdbx_description
1 polymer ?
#
loop_
_entity_poly.entity_id
_entity_poly.type
_entity_poly.pdbx_seq_one_letter_code
_entity_poly.pdbx_strand_id
1 'polypeptide(L)'
;MSAGTAATLSTVATVATIASAAAGVLSLAAGLTARKPTSESTGSQTSFSANPDAGAPLLLGRTGTAGDIVARFGWDTRDAGDNDRQAFVSVLSLGPVAAIEGQTVDRSPVSYSNGAALGAFAGFMWSMTQLGALASPLLGFGAGAGTPPGWSTQHGLSGKAAATWTLRFDTKAKLYQNGVPAPMWTVRGILAYDPRKDSTYPGGNGPHRMADPADTAAYDAATATWEWTEDPYLLGLRWAHGFWQRDPRDPNSEYQRVMGIGAPWGAIDVASFVEGANVSQANGWTCGGVVYSGDGKWDTMKKILQAGMGEPVALGARISCFVNAPKVSLASITIDDVVGPASVAATQPRRDRINTITPSFRLEANNWQHLPGAPISVPEHVAEDGGKRARAQDYWLIQNTKQVGTAVRYDIENAREFGPITLPVKLHWMGYKPGDCVTAVLPELGLNARPILLLNRTLGAASGIVTLSARSETAAKHAFALGQTATPPPSPGVSGPPIVPVPAQNAWAITATSLISQAQTVPALVVTGAVDASTADAVVIEYRPFVSGQGSGAGWASAGIWSVGASRAEITSVRSGTAYEVAISYQRNGVTGGRRIIGPVVTAGPAVDFDAVTGPNKPQNGATVGGTIGVDIKNPVGEILAPVDVLNSALVLRPDGALVATIGDTTRPLGKLNLIDLGAANEMARRQLESDLASLSAAVAQLATGQAIVQNVFRDAGLFTDPDSGVAKLFAIESRAEQINNLSVTLNAALATIDLKATVNYVDQAILQAKLDGSDVDLSSIFVRLTSAETSISGLQASIQLKADATVVTGLQGSVTSINQSLDALNALVSTKASQTVVDGMGARLTLAEQTLNAFDGASISTTVTASRRAPADSDVAGANNILAALNGWDAGNMALAAVAAAKTELTAKTDSNTSAIASLSLQIGLQIGAASAQVSAEQAARISGDQAIASDLATYKVSVGNSLASVNNALLVQADKLTSMAGRLDNYDASLGTLSGRISDEHWAWVAGDQAGAQALSSYKAQTDNALAQANQRIGTVSDNLSTVSSSVTSLSTTVGGHTSTLTAYGQSINGLALRWGVEFNANGAVTGFALNNASGRTDAVFVVDNFKIAKAGTSGGTVVFSIADDGAVEMPNVRVKKIAAGVVDTDQIVGNALSTTVTDVQSVTDVSADGAQASGTTLINSTGGVLRIDVCAQATRTATGAQPLRMQLFRSDGTAVSGLYKSPSQAESAPVTFFVIERLAPGQRGYYVVYSVDSGSGGSRYNVTHTLAITELKR
;
A
#
# COMPACT_ATOMS: atom_id res chain seq x y z
N MET A 1 65.42 3.27 -30.83
CA MET A 1 65.87 4.68 -30.96
C MET A 1 64.79 5.44 -31.74
N SER A 2 64.69 6.77 -31.55
CA SER A 2 64.08 7.78 -32.47
C SER A 2 63.00 7.31 -33.47
N ALA A 3 61.71 7.62 -33.28
CA ALA A 3 61.08 8.95 -33.36
C ALA A 3 61.12 9.57 -34.78
N GLY A 4 59.95 9.91 -35.34
CA GLY A 4 59.81 10.41 -36.72
C GLY A 4 58.35 10.65 -37.14
N THR A 5 57.81 11.79 -36.71
CA THR A 5 56.54 12.44 -37.06
C THR A 5 55.83 12.01 -38.36
N ALA A 6 54.54 11.65 -38.25
CA ALA A 6 53.59 11.72 -39.37
C ALA A 6 52.25 12.28 -38.86
N ALA A 7 51.76 13.35 -39.48
CA ALA A 7 50.45 13.93 -39.19
C ALA A 7 49.43 13.46 -40.23
N THR A 8 48.23 13.09 -39.79
CA THR A 8 47.13 12.69 -40.68
C THR A 8 45.87 13.48 -40.36
N LEU A 9 45.28 14.08 -41.40
CA LEU A 9 43.88 14.50 -41.39
C LEU A 9 43.00 13.24 -41.29
N SER A 10 41.99 13.26 -40.43
CA SER A 10 40.98 12.19 -40.31
C SER A 10 39.59 12.73 -39.98
N THR A 11 39.16 13.75 -40.71
CA THR A 11 37.74 14.13 -40.82
C THR A 11 37.06 13.33 -41.94
N VAL A 12 35.78 12.99 -41.72
CA VAL A 12 34.85 12.25 -42.62
C VAL A 12 35.03 10.72 -42.63
N ALA A 13 33.87 10.04 -42.66
CA ALA A 13 33.63 8.59 -42.52
C ALA A 13 33.89 8.02 -41.10
N THR A 14 33.07 7.10 -40.56
CA THR A 14 31.98 6.31 -41.17
C THR A 14 30.62 6.45 -40.47
N VAL A 15 29.58 6.78 -41.24
CA VAL A 15 28.17 6.45 -40.91
C VAL A 15 27.79 5.25 -41.77
N ALA A 16 28.10 4.02 -41.33
CA ALA A 16 27.74 2.79 -42.05
C ALA A 16 27.93 1.49 -41.22
N THR A 17 26.93 1.11 -40.40
CA THR A 17 26.81 -0.25 -39.84
C THR A 17 25.34 -0.74 -39.75
N ILE A 18 24.54 -0.41 -40.77
CA ILE A 18 23.22 -1.05 -41.00
C ILE A 18 23.17 -1.53 -42.45
N ALA A 19 23.63 -2.75 -42.71
CA ALA A 19 23.47 -3.44 -44.00
C ALA A 19 23.54 -4.97 -43.84
N SER A 20 22.38 -5.62 -44.03
CA SER A 20 22.19 -7.00 -44.51
C SER A 20 23.29 -8.07 -44.30
N ALA A 21 23.04 -8.98 -43.36
CA ALA A 21 23.37 -10.40 -43.50
C ALA A 21 22.11 -11.21 -43.13
N ALA A 22 21.73 -12.20 -43.95
CA ALA A 22 20.40 -12.80 -43.88
C ALA A 22 20.37 -14.15 -43.13
N ALA A 23 19.64 -14.19 -42.02
CA ALA A 23 19.08 -15.40 -41.40
C ALA A 23 17.76 -15.02 -40.71
N GLY A 24 16.74 -15.87 -40.82
CA GLY A 24 15.37 -15.50 -40.45
C GLY A 24 15.03 -15.62 -38.95
N VAL A 25 13.81 -15.15 -38.63
CA VAL A 25 13.00 -15.49 -37.44
C VAL A 25 13.50 -15.00 -36.07
N LEU A 26 14.81 -14.98 -35.77
CA LEU A 26 15.30 -14.77 -34.39
C LEU A 26 15.05 -13.39 -33.77
N SER A 27 14.77 -12.34 -34.54
CA SER A 27 14.64 -10.96 -34.03
C SER A 27 13.25 -10.60 -33.49
N LEU A 28 12.19 -11.35 -33.81
CA LEU A 28 10.81 -11.01 -33.43
C LEU A 28 10.52 -11.23 -31.93
N ALA A 29 11.22 -12.15 -31.28
CA ALA A 29 11.02 -12.46 -29.85
C ALA A 29 11.45 -11.32 -28.90
N ALA A 30 12.28 -10.38 -29.37
CA ALA A 30 12.77 -9.26 -28.56
C ALA A 30 11.77 -8.08 -28.44
N GLY A 31 10.64 -8.13 -29.13
CA GLY A 31 9.76 -6.97 -29.33
C GLY A 31 8.60 -6.77 -28.34
N LEU A 32 8.41 -7.64 -27.35
CA LEU A 32 7.19 -7.65 -26.52
C LEU A 32 7.02 -6.44 -25.58
N THR A 33 8.13 -5.97 -25.02
CA THR A 33 8.31 -4.65 -24.38
C THR A 33 9.77 -4.27 -24.55
N ALA A 34 10.11 -2.99 -24.62
CA ALA A 34 11.52 -2.61 -24.61
C ALA A 34 12.16 -3.07 -23.29
N ARG A 35 13.32 -3.74 -23.32
CA ARG A 35 14.03 -4.18 -22.10
C ARG A 35 14.16 -2.98 -21.15
N LYS A 36 13.48 -3.04 -20.00
CA LYS A 36 13.47 -1.99 -18.97
C LYS A 36 14.90 -1.53 -18.66
N PRO A 37 15.10 -0.22 -18.38
CA PRO A 37 16.44 0.37 -18.33
C PRO A 37 17.38 -0.40 -17.41
N THR A 38 18.63 -0.58 -17.83
CA THR A 38 19.65 -1.21 -16.97
C THR A 38 19.95 -0.32 -15.76
N SER A 39 20.36 -0.96 -14.67
CA SER A 39 20.74 -0.32 -13.40
C SER A 39 22.12 0.35 -13.43
N GLU A 40 22.70 0.52 -14.63
CA GLU A 40 23.94 1.27 -14.83
C GLU A 40 23.69 2.76 -14.58
N SER A 41 24.31 3.29 -13.52
CA SER A 41 24.42 4.70 -13.17
C SER A 41 25.90 4.96 -12.88
N THR A 42 26.56 5.78 -13.69
CA THR A 42 28.02 6.01 -13.54
C THR A 42 28.36 6.89 -12.33
N GLY A 43 27.40 7.68 -11.83
CA GLY A 43 27.56 8.53 -10.64
C GLY A 43 26.50 8.27 -9.56
N SER A 44 26.64 8.98 -8.43
CA SER A 44 25.80 8.81 -7.23
C SER A 44 25.30 10.14 -6.67
N GLN A 45 24.03 10.45 -6.98
CA GLN A 45 23.32 11.70 -6.65
C GLN A 45 23.44 12.18 -5.18
N THR A 46 23.58 11.25 -4.23
CA THR A 46 23.58 11.53 -2.79
C THR A 46 24.93 11.28 -2.12
N SER A 47 26.02 11.11 -2.88
CA SER A 47 27.37 10.83 -2.36
C SER A 47 28.30 12.02 -2.57
N PHE A 48 28.54 12.81 -1.52
CA PHE A 48 29.47 13.93 -1.57
C PHE A 48 30.92 13.42 -1.66
N SER A 49 31.44 13.29 -2.89
CA SER A 49 32.70 12.59 -3.16
C SER A 49 33.52 13.27 -4.26
N ALA A 50 34.83 13.13 -4.18
CA ALA A 50 35.79 13.63 -5.15
C ALA A 50 36.27 12.48 -6.04
N ASN A 51 35.46 12.12 -7.04
CA ASN A 51 35.80 11.10 -8.03
C ASN A 51 36.15 11.77 -9.38
N PRO A 52 37.42 11.72 -9.84
CA PRO A 52 37.82 12.33 -11.11
C PRO A 52 37.25 11.61 -12.34
N ASP A 53 36.87 10.33 -12.19
CA ASP A 53 36.30 9.51 -13.26
C ASP A 53 34.76 9.58 -13.31
N ALA A 54 34.13 10.44 -12.50
CA ALA A 54 32.69 10.66 -12.53
C ALA A 54 32.27 11.33 -13.85
N GLY A 55 31.22 10.81 -14.49
CA GLY A 55 30.58 11.49 -15.61
C GLY A 55 29.98 12.83 -15.16
N ALA A 56 29.89 13.82 -16.05
CA ALA A 56 29.31 15.11 -15.71
C ALA A 56 27.82 14.95 -15.32
N PRO A 57 27.36 15.50 -14.18
CA PRO A 57 25.98 15.40 -13.74
C PRO A 57 25.06 16.34 -14.52
N LEU A 58 23.82 15.91 -14.74
CA LEU A 58 22.75 16.72 -15.31
C LEU A 58 21.47 16.52 -14.48
N LEU A 59 20.92 17.61 -13.94
CA LEU A 59 19.66 17.58 -13.21
C LEU A 59 18.45 17.76 -14.12
N LEU A 60 17.48 16.88 -13.90
CA LEU A 60 16.15 16.91 -14.51
C LEU A 60 15.11 17.25 -13.42
N GLY A 61 14.06 17.99 -13.78
CA GLY A 61 13.00 18.43 -12.86
C GLY A 61 13.52 19.21 -11.64
N ARG A 62 12.90 19.03 -10.48
CA ARG A 62 13.43 19.39 -9.15
C ARG A 62 14.02 18.14 -8.48
N THR A 63 15.18 18.26 -7.84
CA THR A 63 15.75 17.17 -7.02
C THR A 63 16.81 17.68 -6.04
N GLY A 64 17.13 16.88 -5.02
CA GLY A 64 18.29 17.11 -4.15
C GLY A 64 19.54 16.41 -4.70
N THR A 65 20.68 17.09 -4.74
CA THR A 65 21.98 16.53 -5.14
C THR A 65 23.09 16.93 -4.17
N ALA A 66 24.00 16.01 -3.86
CA ALA A 66 25.25 16.32 -3.18
C ALA A 66 26.26 17.01 -4.13
N GLY A 67 26.15 16.76 -5.43
CA GLY A 67 27.09 17.20 -6.45
C GLY A 67 28.48 16.56 -6.35
N ASP A 68 29.23 16.66 -7.45
CA ASP A 68 30.53 16.04 -7.62
C ASP A 68 31.66 17.04 -7.29
N ILE A 69 32.58 16.68 -6.40
CA ILE A 69 33.63 17.58 -5.91
C ILE A 69 34.75 17.68 -6.96
N VAL A 70 34.81 18.81 -7.67
CA VAL A 70 35.82 19.08 -8.71
C VAL A 70 37.10 19.74 -8.17
N ALA A 71 37.04 20.39 -7.00
CA ALA A 71 38.22 20.88 -6.29
C ALA A 71 38.00 20.90 -4.77
N ARG A 72 39.08 20.72 -4.02
CA ARG A 72 39.11 20.81 -2.55
C ARG A 72 40.37 21.56 -2.12
N PHE A 73 40.19 22.57 -1.29
CA PHE A 73 41.28 23.42 -0.78
C PHE A 73 41.29 23.40 0.74
N GLY A 74 42.48 23.52 1.33
CA GLY A 74 42.67 23.85 2.76
C GLY A 74 43.68 24.99 2.86
N TRP A 75 43.43 25.96 3.74
CA TRP A 75 44.35 27.08 3.96
C TRP A 75 44.19 27.71 5.34
N ASP A 76 45.27 28.36 5.77
CA ASP A 76 45.37 29.13 7.01
C ASP A 76 44.87 30.58 6.82
N THR A 77 44.20 31.12 7.84
CA THR A 77 43.87 32.55 7.94
C THR A 77 44.39 33.23 9.22
N ARG A 78 45.32 32.59 9.94
CA ARG A 78 46.11 33.06 11.10
C ARG A 78 45.33 33.36 12.38
N ASP A 79 44.02 33.59 12.28
CA ASP A 79 43.15 33.91 13.42
C ASP A 79 42.85 32.72 14.36
N ALA A 80 43.06 31.47 13.92
CA ALA A 80 42.61 30.27 14.64
C ALA A 80 43.55 29.05 14.60
N GLY A 81 44.71 29.14 13.94
CA GLY A 81 45.70 28.06 13.79
C GLY A 81 45.78 27.47 12.38
N ASP A 82 46.80 26.65 12.16
CA ASP A 82 47.17 26.12 10.83
C ASP A 82 46.02 25.42 10.12
N ASN A 83 45.76 25.83 8.86
CA ASN A 83 44.70 25.30 7.99
C ASN A 83 43.29 25.37 8.59
N ASP A 84 42.94 26.47 9.27
CA ASP A 84 41.62 26.66 9.90
C ASP A 84 40.43 26.63 8.93
N ARG A 85 40.64 26.69 7.61
CA ARG A 85 39.57 26.65 6.59
C ARG A 85 39.75 25.55 5.58
N GLN A 86 38.64 24.91 5.23
CA GLN A 86 38.53 23.95 4.15
C GLN A 86 37.37 24.31 3.23
N ALA A 87 37.62 24.42 1.93
CA ALA A 87 36.58 24.65 0.94
C ALA A 87 36.49 23.52 -0.09
N PHE A 88 35.25 23.25 -0.49
CA PHE A 88 34.88 22.36 -1.57
C PHE A 88 34.31 23.17 -2.71
N VAL A 89 34.60 22.77 -3.94
CA VAL A 89 33.93 23.24 -5.14
C VAL A 89 33.20 22.05 -5.73
N SER A 90 31.87 22.08 -5.68
CA SER A 90 30.98 21.01 -6.13
C SER A 90 30.26 21.43 -7.41
N VAL A 91 30.28 20.60 -8.45
CA VAL A 91 29.41 20.75 -9.61
C VAL A 91 28.12 20.02 -9.33
N LEU A 92 27.02 20.78 -9.32
CA LEU A 92 25.68 20.24 -9.07
C LEU A 92 25.08 19.68 -10.37
N SER A 93 25.27 20.39 -11.50
CA SER A 93 24.72 20.03 -12.82
C SER A 93 25.49 20.75 -13.95
N LEU A 94 25.43 20.24 -15.18
CA LEU A 94 25.53 21.08 -16.38
C LEU A 94 24.39 22.10 -16.39
N GLY A 95 24.66 23.33 -16.84
CA GLY A 95 23.75 24.47 -16.79
C GLY A 95 23.42 25.10 -18.16
N PRO A 96 22.63 26.20 -18.17
CA PRO A 96 22.00 26.82 -17.00
C PRO A 96 20.92 25.94 -16.36
N VAL A 97 20.88 25.92 -15.03
CA VAL A 97 19.76 25.38 -14.26
C VAL A 97 18.84 26.52 -13.81
N ALA A 98 17.57 26.22 -13.58
CA ALA A 98 16.54 27.23 -13.32
C ALA A 98 16.70 27.91 -11.94
N ALA A 99 16.98 27.14 -10.89
CA ALA A 99 17.17 27.67 -9.53
C ALA A 99 17.95 26.69 -8.65
N ILE A 100 18.73 27.21 -7.71
CA ILE A 100 19.24 26.46 -6.55
C ILE A 100 18.46 26.99 -5.35
N GLU A 101 17.52 26.21 -4.83
CA GLU A 101 16.53 26.66 -3.84
C GLU A 101 17.13 26.82 -2.44
N GLY A 102 18.13 26.00 -2.11
CA GLY A 102 18.78 26.02 -0.80
C GLY A 102 19.73 24.83 -0.61
N GLN A 103 20.33 24.79 0.59
CA GLN A 103 21.23 23.73 1.01
C GLN A 103 20.78 23.19 2.38
N THR A 104 20.77 21.88 2.54
CA THR A 104 20.75 21.23 3.86
C THR A 104 22.13 20.65 4.16
N VAL A 105 22.45 20.56 5.45
CA VAL A 105 23.69 19.96 5.98
C VAL A 105 23.29 19.06 7.14
N ASP A 106 23.68 17.79 7.08
CA ASP A 106 23.18 16.71 7.97
C ASP A 106 21.64 16.71 8.08
N ARG A 107 20.97 16.94 6.95
CA ARG A 107 19.50 17.09 6.79
C ARG A 107 18.89 18.36 7.40
N SER A 108 19.67 19.21 8.08
CA SER A 108 19.20 20.49 8.63
C SER A 108 19.32 21.62 7.58
N PRO A 109 18.28 22.43 7.32
CA PRO A 109 18.35 23.52 6.33
C PRO A 109 19.25 24.67 6.82
N VAL A 110 20.15 25.14 5.97
CA VAL A 110 21.06 26.25 6.28
C VAL A 110 20.70 27.48 5.44
N SER A 111 20.50 28.61 6.11
CA SER A 111 20.27 29.92 5.48
C SER A 111 21.58 30.72 5.42
N TYR A 112 21.75 31.50 4.34
CA TYR A 112 22.95 32.29 4.10
C TYR A 112 22.63 33.76 3.82
N SER A 113 23.51 34.67 4.24
CA SER A 113 23.48 36.10 3.89
C SER A 113 24.84 36.50 3.32
N ASN A 114 24.87 37.04 2.10
CA ASN A 114 26.10 37.29 1.33
C ASN A 114 27.07 36.10 1.31
N GLY A 115 26.50 34.88 1.32
CA GLY A 115 27.20 33.61 1.37
C GLY A 115 27.75 33.18 2.73
N ALA A 116 27.60 33.96 3.81
CA ALA A 116 27.91 33.51 5.17
C ALA A 116 26.69 32.82 5.81
N ALA A 117 26.87 31.70 6.49
CA ALA A 117 25.77 30.99 7.14
C ALA A 117 25.20 31.77 8.34
N LEU A 118 23.92 31.54 8.63
CA LEU A 118 23.18 32.13 9.75
C LEU A 118 22.95 31.09 10.87
N GLY A 119 22.57 31.58 12.06
CA GLY A 119 22.23 30.73 13.20
C GLY A 119 23.43 29.93 13.72
N ALA A 120 23.24 28.64 13.98
CA ALA A 120 24.23 27.78 14.63
C ALA A 120 25.57 27.64 13.88
N PHE A 121 25.59 27.88 12.57
CA PHE A 121 26.80 27.79 11.73
C PHE A 121 27.46 29.15 11.43
N ALA A 122 26.97 30.24 12.04
CA ALA A 122 27.48 31.59 11.78
C ALA A 122 28.97 31.73 12.17
N GLY A 123 29.80 32.17 11.23
CA GLY A 123 31.26 32.26 11.39
C GLY A 123 32.02 30.93 11.23
N PHE A 124 31.32 29.82 10.99
CA PHE A 124 31.89 28.48 10.79
C PHE A 124 31.55 27.85 9.43
N MET A 125 30.59 28.40 8.69
CA MET A 125 30.22 27.93 7.36
C MET A 125 29.93 29.08 6.40
N TRP A 126 30.31 28.90 5.14
CA TRP A 126 29.94 29.75 4.01
C TRP A 126 29.53 28.89 2.81
N SER A 127 28.60 29.39 2.02
CA SER A 127 28.16 28.76 0.76
C SER A 127 27.81 29.83 -0.26
N MET A 128 28.30 29.69 -1.47
CA MET A 128 27.95 30.53 -2.63
C MET A 128 27.67 29.63 -3.82
N THR A 129 26.68 30.00 -4.62
CA THR A 129 26.15 29.17 -5.70
C THR A 129 26.06 29.96 -7.01
N GLN A 130 26.11 29.24 -8.13
CA GLN A 130 25.83 29.78 -9.46
C GLN A 130 24.91 28.86 -10.24
N LEU A 131 24.03 29.45 -11.06
CA LEU A 131 23.11 28.70 -11.93
C LEU A 131 23.80 28.08 -13.16
N GLY A 132 25.08 28.38 -13.40
CA GLY A 132 25.84 27.77 -14.50
C GLY A 132 25.49 28.29 -15.88
N ALA A 133 25.18 29.58 -16.00
CA ALA A 133 25.02 30.25 -17.28
C ALA A 133 26.26 30.07 -18.17
N LEU A 134 26.05 30.08 -19.49
CA LEU A 134 27.15 30.29 -20.43
C LEU A 134 27.80 31.64 -20.12
N ALA A 135 29.13 31.71 -20.21
CA ALA A 135 29.92 32.88 -19.82
C ALA A 135 29.74 33.34 -18.34
N SER A 136 29.46 32.41 -17.41
CA SER A 136 29.42 32.71 -15.96
C SER A 136 30.70 33.40 -15.45
N PRO A 137 30.59 34.29 -14.44
CA PRO A 137 31.74 34.87 -13.74
C PRO A 137 32.48 33.81 -12.88
N LEU A 138 33.60 34.19 -12.28
CA LEU A 138 34.29 33.34 -11.30
C LEU A 138 33.48 33.28 -9.99
N LEU A 139 33.19 32.08 -9.50
CA LEU A 139 32.49 31.88 -8.24
C LEU A 139 33.40 32.25 -7.05
N GLY A 140 32.89 33.09 -6.14
CA GLY A 140 33.52 33.41 -4.85
C GLY A 140 33.01 32.51 -3.72
N PHE A 141 33.59 32.60 -2.52
CA PHE A 141 33.37 31.62 -1.43
C PHE A 141 32.49 32.09 -0.26
N GLY A 142 32.03 33.34 -0.27
CA GLY A 142 31.22 33.95 0.80
C GLY A 142 31.89 35.13 1.51
N ALA A 143 31.10 36.09 2.00
CA ALA A 143 31.61 37.23 2.77
C ALA A 143 32.26 36.76 4.08
N GLY A 144 33.54 37.10 4.27
CA GLY A 144 34.34 36.64 5.40
C GLY A 144 34.97 35.24 5.24
N ALA A 145 34.59 34.47 4.21
CA ALA A 145 35.16 33.14 3.94
C ALA A 145 36.64 33.20 3.54
N GLY A 146 37.06 34.29 2.90
CA GLY A 146 38.35 34.41 2.22
C GLY A 146 38.34 33.73 0.84
N THR A 147 39.46 33.76 0.15
CA THR A 147 39.65 33.11 -1.16
C THR A 147 40.79 32.11 -1.05
N PRO A 148 40.64 30.85 -1.49
CA PRO A 148 41.72 29.87 -1.45
C PRO A 148 42.94 30.32 -2.29
N PRO A 149 44.17 30.05 -1.83
CA PRO A 149 45.38 30.28 -2.62
C PRO A 149 45.30 29.57 -3.98
N GLY A 150 45.64 30.29 -5.06
CA GLY A 150 45.61 29.77 -6.43
C GLY A 150 44.26 29.88 -7.15
N TRP A 151 43.15 30.18 -6.44
CA TRP A 151 41.85 30.38 -7.10
C TRP A 151 41.90 31.62 -8.00
N SER A 152 41.56 31.44 -9.28
CA SER A 152 41.81 32.42 -10.34
C SER A 152 40.76 32.31 -11.46
N THR A 153 40.74 33.26 -12.38
CA THR A 153 39.79 33.27 -13.53
C THR A 153 39.86 32.03 -14.41
N GLN A 154 40.97 31.27 -14.39
CA GLN A 154 41.10 29.97 -15.08
C GLN A 154 40.18 28.89 -14.49
N HIS A 155 39.72 29.06 -13.25
CA HIS A 155 38.81 28.14 -12.54
C HIS A 155 37.33 28.46 -12.78
N GLY A 156 37.01 29.28 -13.81
CA GLY A 156 35.65 29.68 -14.14
C GLY A 156 34.79 28.49 -14.61
N LEU A 157 33.85 28.05 -13.77
CA LEU A 157 32.91 26.95 -14.05
C LEU A 157 31.78 27.34 -15.02
N SER A 158 32.14 27.91 -16.18
CA SER A 158 31.20 28.26 -17.26
C SER A 158 30.37 27.05 -17.70
N GLY A 159 29.07 27.25 -17.92
CA GLY A 159 28.14 26.19 -18.33
C GLY A 159 27.86 25.12 -17.28
N LYS A 160 28.25 25.31 -16.00
CA LYS A 160 28.06 24.35 -14.90
C LYS A 160 27.44 25.03 -13.68
N ALA A 161 26.29 24.53 -13.25
CA ALA A 161 25.69 24.92 -11.99
C ALA A 161 26.54 24.34 -10.85
N ALA A 162 26.97 25.18 -9.93
CA ALA A 162 28.01 24.83 -8.97
C ALA A 162 27.83 25.54 -7.63
N ALA A 163 28.40 24.96 -6.59
CA ALA A 163 28.47 25.52 -5.25
C ALA A 163 29.93 25.50 -4.74
N THR A 164 30.40 26.62 -4.23
CA THR A 164 31.54 26.66 -3.31
C THR A 164 31.01 26.56 -1.88
N TRP A 165 31.56 25.66 -1.08
CA TRP A 165 31.16 25.44 0.31
C TRP A 165 32.39 25.42 1.20
N THR A 166 32.49 26.39 2.12
CA THR A 166 33.63 26.57 3.02
C THR A 166 33.23 26.25 4.46
N LEU A 167 34.04 25.46 5.14
CA LEU A 167 33.92 25.14 6.55
C LEU A 167 35.14 25.66 7.30
N ARG A 168 34.91 26.18 8.52
CA ARG A 168 35.97 26.48 9.49
C ARG A 168 36.13 25.32 10.47
N PHE A 169 37.36 24.95 10.78
CA PHE A 169 37.65 24.05 11.89
C PHE A 169 37.36 24.76 13.23
N ASP A 170 36.57 24.13 14.12
CA ASP A 170 36.37 24.65 15.48
C ASP A 170 37.36 24.00 16.44
N THR A 171 38.35 24.78 16.88
CA THR A 171 39.32 24.37 17.91
C THR A 171 38.69 24.09 19.28
N LYS A 172 37.41 24.41 19.48
CA LYS A 172 36.62 24.09 20.69
C LYS A 172 35.64 22.93 20.48
N ALA A 173 35.70 22.24 19.34
CA ALA A 173 34.98 21.02 19.00
C ALA A 173 33.44 21.06 19.17
N LYS A 174 32.82 22.24 19.08
CA LYS A 174 31.35 22.42 19.14
C LYS A 174 30.67 22.10 17.82
N LEU A 175 31.41 22.18 16.71
CA LEU A 175 30.96 21.89 15.35
C LEU A 175 31.95 20.97 14.65
N TYR A 176 31.43 20.13 13.74
CA TYR A 176 32.22 19.26 12.85
C TYR A 176 33.16 18.25 13.56
N GLN A 177 32.86 17.88 14.81
CA GLN A 177 33.65 16.90 15.58
C GLN A 177 33.78 15.53 14.86
N ASN A 178 32.73 15.14 14.11
CA ASN A 178 32.71 13.90 13.32
C ASN A 178 33.29 14.07 11.90
N GLY A 179 33.95 15.20 11.62
CA GLY A 179 34.48 15.55 10.31
C GLY A 179 33.51 16.36 9.45
N VAL A 180 33.66 16.27 8.13
CA VAL A 180 32.86 17.01 7.14
C VAL A 180 31.42 16.49 7.16
N PRO A 181 30.42 17.33 7.48
CA PRO A 181 29.01 16.90 7.48
C PRO A 181 28.50 16.67 6.05
N ALA A 182 27.36 16.00 5.88
CA ALA A 182 26.82 15.66 4.56
C ALA A 182 25.98 16.82 3.97
N PRO A 183 26.40 17.48 2.87
CA PRO A 183 25.62 18.51 2.22
C PRO A 183 24.62 17.93 1.21
N MET A 184 23.51 18.64 0.99
CA MET A 184 22.55 18.37 -0.07
C MET A 184 22.00 19.71 -0.59
N TRP A 185 22.16 19.98 -1.88
CA TRP A 185 21.57 21.14 -2.55
C TRP A 185 20.27 20.77 -3.22
N THR A 186 19.19 21.49 -2.94
CA THR A 186 17.91 21.32 -3.63
C THR A 186 17.87 22.24 -4.83
N VAL A 187 17.67 21.68 -6.01
CA VAL A 187 17.90 22.37 -7.30
C VAL A 187 16.77 22.06 -8.28
N ARG A 188 16.28 23.10 -8.95
CA ARG A 188 15.48 23.01 -10.16
C ARG A 188 16.44 23.01 -11.34
N GLY A 189 16.51 21.87 -12.04
CA GLY A 189 17.45 21.57 -13.10
C GLY A 189 17.23 22.36 -14.39
N ILE A 190 17.45 21.70 -15.52
CA ILE A 190 17.47 22.32 -16.85
C ILE A 190 16.18 23.05 -17.25
N LEU A 191 16.35 24.02 -18.15
CA LEU A 191 15.29 24.60 -18.97
C LEU A 191 15.01 23.70 -20.20
N ALA A 192 13.78 23.68 -20.71
CA ALA A 192 13.40 22.89 -21.88
C ALA A 192 12.44 23.62 -22.81
N TYR A 193 12.47 23.23 -24.09
CA TYR A 193 11.53 23.68 -25.10
C TYR A 193 10.19 22.94 -24.95
N ASP A 194 9.10 23.69 -24.72
CA ASP A 194 7.73 23.19 -24.87
C ASP A 194 7.17 23.60 -26.25
N PRO A 195 6.94 22.67 -27.20
CA PRO A 195 6.36 22.98 -28.50
C PRO A 195 4.95 23.57 -28.42
N ARG A 196 4.20 23.29 -27.34
CA ARG A 196 2.84 23.79 -27.13
C ARG A 196 2.82 25.29 -26.85
N LYS A 197 3.97 25.86 -26.47
CA LYS A 197 4.20 27.29 -26.22
C LYS A 197 4.94 27.98 -27.38
N ASP A 198 5.10 27.33 -28.53
CA ASP A 198 5.69 27.93 -29.74
C ASP A 198 4.61 28.20 -30.80
N SER A 199 4.35 29.47 -31.11
CA SER A 199 3.42 29.88 -32.17
C SER A 199 3.84 29.52 -33.60
N THR A 200 5.04 28.99 -33.79
CA THR A 200 5.55 28.48 -35.08
C THR A 200 5.40 26.96 -35.20
N TYR A 201 5.17 26.26 -34.09
CA TYR A 201 4.85 24.83 -34.09
C TYR A 201 3.34 24.61 -34.34
N PRO A 202 2.94 23.65 -35.20
CA PRO A 202 1.52 23.40 -35.48
C PRO A 202 0.71 23.08 -34.22
N GLY A 203 -0.24 23.95 -33.88
CA GLY A 203 -1.08 23.83 -32.67
C GLY A 203 -0.45 24.39 -31.38
N GLY A 204 0.77 24.92 -31.43
CA GLY A 204 1.37 25.66 -30.33
C GLY A 204 0.97 27.13 -30.30
N ASN A 205 1.07 27.77 -29.14
CA ASN A 205 0.81 29.21 -28.98
C ASN A 205 1.71 29.80 -27.89
N GLY A 206 2.61 30.71 -28.26
CA GLY A 206 3.44 31.46 -27.31
C GLY A 206 4.81 31.87 -27.86
N PRO A 207 5.71 32.31 -26.96
CA PRO A 207 7.01 32.87 -27.30
C PRO A 207 8.15 31.85 -27.41
N HIS A 208 7.95 30.57 -27.04
CA HIS A 208 9.03 29.57 -27.17
C HIS A 208 9.43 29.43 -28.63
N ARG A 209 10.71 29.15 -28.91
CA ARG A 209 11.20 28.83 -30.27
C ARG A 209 12.14 27.63 -30.24
N MET A 210 12.27 26.92 -31.37
CA MET A 210 13.33 25.96 -31.64
C MET A 210 14.10 26.35 -32.91
N ALA A 211 15.41 26.11 -32.91
CA ALA A 211 16.31 26.36 -34.03
C ALA A 211 17.32 25.22 -34.18
N ASP A 212 18.08 25.19 -35.27
CA ASP A 212 19.21 24.27 -35.42
C ASP A 212 20.45 24.84 -34.70
N PRO A 213 21.20 24.07 -33.89
CA PRO A 213 22.45 24.52 -33.26
C PRO A 213 23.51 25.07 -34.24
N ALA A 214 23.43 24.75 -35.54
CA ALA A 214 24.29 25.32 -36.56
C ALA A 214 24.05 26.84 -36.78
N ASP A 215 22.83 27.33 -36.58
CA ASP A 215 22.56 28.78 -36.52
C ASP A 215 22.70 29.25 -35.07
N THR A 216 23.92 29.64 -34.71
CA THR A 216 24.26 30.05 -33.34
C THR A 216 23.43 31.24 -32.84
N ALA A 217 23.04 32.17 -33.73
CA ALA A 217 22.26 33.35 -33.36
C ALA A 217 20.78 33.01 -33.14
N ALA A 218 20.18 32.21 -34.04
CA ALA A 218 18.81 31.73 -33.87
C ALA A 218 18.70 30.77 -32.67
N TYR A 219 19.72 29.97 -32.39
CA TYR A 219 19.73 29.03 -31.27
C TYR A 219 19.99 29.71 -29.92
N ASP A 220 20.89 30.70 -29.84
CA ASP A 220 20.99 31.58 -28.66
C ASP A 220 19.62 32.20 -28.33
N ALA A 221 18.97 32.81 -29.33
CA ALA A 221 17.64 33.42 -29.18
C ALA A 221 16.55 32.40 -28.81
N ALA A 222 16.57 31.20 -29.39
CA ALA A 222 15.65 30.12 -29.04
C ALA A 222 15.84 29.66 -27.59
N THR A 223 17.07 29.39 -27.16
CA THR A 223 17.33 28.91 -25.79
C THR A 223 16.94 29.91 -24.71
N ALA A 224 17.02 31.21 -25.00
CA ALA A 224 16.57 32.28 -24.12
C ALA A 224 15.04 32.31 -23.91
N THR A 225 14.25 31.63 -24.76
CA THR A 225 12.79 31.51 -24.60
C THR A 225 12.37 30.30 -23.75
N TRP A 226 13.29 29.40 -23.40
CA TRP A 226 12.94 28.13 -22.75
C TRP A 226 12.76 28.28 -21.24
N GLU A 227 11.74 27.61 -20.70
CA GLU A 227 11.37 27.66 -19.27
C GLU A 227 11.77 26.37 -18.53
N TRP A 228 11.66 26.40 -17.21
CA TRP A 228 11.83 25.20 -16.38
C TRP A 228 10.59 24.30 -16.44
N THR A 229 10.80 22.99 -16.50
CA THR A 229 9.72 22.00 -16.48
C THR A 229 10.15 20.71 -15.77
N GLU A 230 9.17 19.99 -15.24
CA GLU A 230 9.31 18.64 -14.70
C GLU A 230 8.67 17.58 -15.60
N ASP A 231 8.18 17.97 -16.78
CA ASP A 231 7.47 17.07 -17.68
C ASP A 231 8.43 16.02 -18.31
N PRO A 232 8.21 14.70 -18.09
CA PRO A 232 9.07 13.65 -18.63
C PRO A 232 9.21 13.65 -20.16
N TYR A 233 8.19 14.08 -20.91
CA TYR A 233 8.25 14.10 -22.36
C TYR A 233 8.94 15.35 -22.89
N LEU A 234 8.80 16.50 -22.24
CA LEU A 234 9.59 17.69 -22.59
C LEU A 234 11.07 17.52 -22.22
N LEU A 235 11.36 16.91 -21.07
CA LEU A 235 12.72 16.54 -20.66
C LEU A 235 13.29 15.44 -21.57
N GLY A 236 12.47 14.48 -22.00
CA GLY A 236 12.83 13.44 -22.98
C GLY A 236 13.10 14.00 -24.38
N LEU A 237 12.28 14.94 -24.85
CA LEU A 237 12.45 15.69 -26.09
C LEU A 237 13.76 16.49 -26.06
N ARG A 238 14.06 17.15 -24.94
CA ARG A 238 15.33 17.86 -24.72
C ARG A 238 16.52 16.89 -24.66
N TRP A 239 16.35 15.67 -24.12
CA TRP A 239 17.39 14.63 -24.14
C TRP A 239 17.66 14.08 -25.56
N ALA A 240 16.61 13.92 -26.38
CA ALA A 240 16.72 13.50 -27.77
C ALA A 240 17.44 14.56 -28.63
N HIS A 241 16.99 15.81 -28.58
CA HIS A 241 17.64 16.96 -29.25
C HIS A 241 19.05 17.23 -28.70
N GLY A 242 19.27 16.97 -27.40
CA GLY A 242 20.54 17.08 -26.72
C GLY A 242 20.82 18.42 -26.05
N PHE A 243 21.98 18.46 -25.39
CA PHE A 243 22.49 19.62 -24.67
C PHE A 243 23.66 20.18 -25.44
N TRP A 244 23.46 21.37 -26.00
CA TRP A 244 24.42 22.09 -26.81
C TRP A 244 24.88 23.33 -26.03
N GLN A 245 26.18 23.55 -25.94
CA GLN A 245 26.80 24.72 -25.30
C GLN A 245 27.86 25.32 -26.25
N ARG A 246 28.08 26.63 -26.15
CA ARG A 246 29.16 27.39 -26.81
C ARG A 246 29.68 28.45 -25.84
N ASP A 247 30.80 29.13 -26.12
CA ASP A 247 31.17 30.33 -25.37
C ASP A 247 30.66 31.58 -26.09
N PRO A 248 29.59 32.25 -25.60
CA PRO A 248 29.06 33.46 -26.24
C PRO A 248 29.99 34.67 -26.13
N ARG A 249 31.15 34.56 -25.45
CA ARG A 249 32.20 35.58 -25.45
C ARG A 249 33.02 35.60 -26.76
N ASP A 250 33.07 34.48 -27.48
CA ASP A 250 33.75 34.38 -28.77
C ASP A 250 32.69 34.28 -29.89
N PRO A 251 32.57 35.30 -30.78
CA PRO A 251 31.65 35.27 -31.91
C PRO A 251 31.84 34.05 -32.83
N ASN A 252 33.02 33.45 -32.84
CA ASN A 252 33.37 32.28 -33.67
C ASN A 252 33.08 30.94 -32.98
N SER A 253 32.54 30.95 -31.74
CA SER A 253 32.25 29.72 -30.99
C SER A 253 31.02 29.00 -31.55
N GLU A 254 31.24 27.82 -32.14
CA GLU A 254 30.20 26.90 -32.59
C GLU A 254 29.57 26.11 -31.43
N TYR A 255 28.34 25.64 -31.61
CA TYR A 255 27.64 24.82 -30.62
C TYR A 255 28.17 23.37 -30.56
N GLN A 256 28.65 22.97 -29.39
CA GLN A 256 29.12 21.61 -29.13
C GLN A 256 28.14 20.83 -28.23
N ARG A 257 27.84 19.57 -28.59
CA ARG A 257 26.94 18.70 -27.81
C ARG A 257 27.65 18.13 -26.58
N VAL A 258 27.44 18.76 -25.43
CA VAL A 258 27.96 18.32 -24.12
C VAL A 258 27.23 17.08 -23.57
N MET A 259 25.94 16.89 -23.87
CA MET A 259 25.16 15.76 -23.32
C MET A 259 23.94 15.39 -24.17
N GLY A 260 23.25 14.29 -23.82
CA GLY A 260 22.08 13.78 -24.53
C GLY A 260 22.42 13.03 -25.83
N ILE A 261 21.39 12.71 -26.62
CA ILE A 261 21.55 12.00 -27.89
C ILE A 261 22.13 12.94 -28.95
N GLY A 262 21.51 14.10 -29.17
CA GLY A 262 21.93 15.05 -30.21
C GLY A 262 21.39 14.71 -31.59
N ALA A 263 20.15 14.24 -31.67
CA ALA A 263 19.48 13.99 -32.94
C ALA A 263 19.05 15.33 -33.58
N PRO A 264 19.23 15.53 -34.90
CA PRO A 264 18.75 16.73 -35.58
C PRO A 264 17.22 16.77 -35.56
N TRP A 265 16.64 17.96 -35.53
CA TRP A 265 15.20 18.16 -35.25
C TRP A 265 14.27 17.36 -36.18
N GLY A 266 14.58 17.30 -37.49
CA GLY A 266 13.81 16.51 -38.47
C GLY A 266 13.88 14.98 -38.29
N ALA A 267 14.77 14.48 -37.43
CA ALA A 267 14.88 13.09 -37.00
C ALA A 267 14.16 12.80 -35.66
N ILE A 268 13.41 13.76 -35.11
CA ILE A 268 12.61 13.59 -33.89
C ILE A 268 11.12 13.71 -34.25
N ASP A 269 10.32 12.76 -33.77
CA ASP A 269 8.86 12.77 -33.90
C ASP A 269 8.24 13.59 -32.75
N VAL A 270 8.40 14.92 -32.85
CA VAL A 270 7.99 15.91 -31.83
C VAL A 270 6.52 15.76 -31.43
N ALA A 271 5.64 15.39 -32.37
CA ALA A 271 4.20 15.24 -32.12
C ALA A 271 3.90 14.16 -31.07
N SER A 272 4.65 13.06 -31.06
CA SER A 272 4.47 11.99 -30.08
C SER A 272 5.02 12.34 -28.69
N PHE A 273 6.00 13.26 -28.60
CA PHE A 273 6.39 13.88 -27.32
C PHE A 273 5.33 14.88 -26.81
N VAL A 274 4.65 15.61 -27.71
CA VAL A 274 3.53 16.50 -27.34
C VAL A 274 2.30 15.71 -26.88
N GLU A 275 1.99 14.57 -27.52
CA GLU A 275 0.99 13.60 -27.05
C GLU A 275 1.29 13.18 -25.60
N GLY A 276 2.52 12.75 -25.34
CA GLY A 276 2.97 12.35 -24.00
C GLY A 276 2.93 13.47 -22.97
N ALA A 277 3.41 14.68 -23.30
CA ALA A 277 3.40 15.83 -22.39
C ALA A 277 1.97 16.23 -21.98
N ASN A 278 1.02 16.20 -22.91
CA ASN A 278 -0.39 16.46 -22.60
C ASN A 278 -0.97 15.42 -21.63
N VAL A 279 -0.65 14.13 -21.81
CA VAL A 279 -1.08 13.08 -20.87
C VAL A 279 -0.36 13.20 -19.53
N SER A 280 0.94 13.54 -19.52
CA SER A 280 1.73 13.69 -18.30
C SER A 280 1.21 14.85 -17.44
N GLN A 281 0.93 16.00 -18.06
CA GLN A 281 0.32 17.16 -17.42
C GLN A 281 -1.09 16.84 -16.89
N ALA A 282 -1.92 16.14 -17.67
CA ALA A 282 -3.28 15.76 -17.25
C ALA A 282 -3.31 14.83 -16.03
N ASN A 283 -2.25 14.04 -15.80
CA ASN A 283 -2.13 13.12 -14.66
C ASN A 283 -1.18 13.64 -13.54
N GLY A 284 -0.59 14.82 -13.71
CA GLY A 284 0.36 15.40 -12.74
C GLY A 284 1.66 14.58 -12.58
N TRP A 285 2.11 13.88 -13.62
CA TRP A 285 3.34 13.08 -13.58
C TRP A 285 4.58 13.94 -13.79
N THR A 286 5.55 13.83 -12.89
CA THR A 286 6.81 14.60 -12.90
C THR A 286 8.04 13.69 -13.01
N CYS A 287 9.08 14.17 -13.67
CA CYS A 287 10.37 13.50 -13.78
C CYS A 287 11.44 14.37 -13.12
N GLY A 288 12.23 13.79 -12.21
CA GLY A 288 13.38 14.50 -11.67
C GLY A 288 14.41 13.60 -10.99
N GLY A 289 15.68 14.01 -11.06
CA GLY A 289 16.83 13.28 -10.56
C GLY A 289 18.10 13.68 -11.29
N VAL A 290 19.21 13.00 -11.02
CA VAL A 290 20.49 13.20 -11.72
C VAL A 290 20.73 12.07 -12.71
N VAL A 291 21.18 12.42 -13.92
CA VAL A 291 21.71 11.51 -14.93
C VAL A 291 23.13 11.94 -15.31
N TYR A 292 24.00 11.00 -15.68
CA TYR A 292 25.44 11.24 -15.81
C TYR A 292 25.93 11.07 -17.26
N SER A 293 26.98 11.79 -17.65
CA SER A 293 27.49 11.74 -19.04
C SER A 293 28.05 10.37 -19.47
N GLY A 294 28.33 9.48 -18.50
CA GLY A 294 28.70 8.08 -18.73
C GLY A 294 27.52 7.12 -18.91
N ASP A 295 26.29 7.54 -18.56
CA ASP A 295 25.11 6.67 -18.63
C ASP A 295 24.74 6.35 -20.09
N GLY A 296 24.31 5.10 -20.33
CA GLY A 296 23.87 4.66 -21.65
C GLY A 296 22.75 5.55 -22.21
N LYS A 297 23.01 6.27 -23.31
CA LYS A 297 22.14 7.37 -23.79
C LYS A 297 20.69 6.96 -24.07
N TRP A 298 20.48 5.77 -24.62
CA TRP A 298 19.15 5.24 -24.92
C TRP A 298 18.42 4.78 -23.64
N ASP A 299 19.12 4.13 -22.72
CA ASP A 299 18.56 3.70 -21.44
C ASP A 299 18.30 4.87 -20.50
N THR A 300 19.06 5.97 -20.61
CA THR A 300 18.72 7.24 -19.96
C THR A 300 17.40 7.80 -20.49
N MET A 301 17.16 7.74 -21.80
CA MET A 301 15.87 8.16 -22.37
C MET A 301 14.72 7.24 -21.94
N LYS A 302 14.96 5.93 -21.73
CA LYS A 302 13.99 5.04 -21.07
C LYS A 302 13.73 5.48 -19.63
N LYS A 303 14.77 5.73 -18.81
CA LYS A 303 14.62 6.18 -17.40
C LYS A 303 13.76 7.45 -17.31
N ILE A 304 13.92 8.38 -18.25
CA ILE A 304 13.14 9.64 -18.33
C ILE A 304 11.67 9.35 -18.70
N LEU A 305 11.42 8.64 -19.79
CA LEU A 305 10.04 8.38 -20.26
C LEU A 305 9.28 7.40 -19.36
N GLN A 306 9.97 6.51 -18.64
CA GLN A 306 9.40 5.64 -17.61
C GLN A 306 8.69 6.44 -16.51
N ALA A 307 9.15 7.65 -16.17
CA ALA A 307 8.46 8.52 -15.23
C ALA A 307 7.11 9.03 -15.78
N GLY A 308 7.00 9.21 -17.11
CA GLY A 308 5.77 9.58 -17.81
C GLY A 308 4.93 8.39 -18.29
N MET A 309 5.17 7.18 -17.75
CA MET A 309 4.52 5.93 -18.18
C MET A 309 4.69 5.61 -19.67
N GLY A 310 5.80 6.03 -20.30
CA GLY A 310 6.07 5.85 -21.73
C GLY A 310 7.33 5.06 -22.05
N GLU A 311 7.44 4.63 -23.30
CA GLU A 311 8.62 3.92 -23.84
C GLU A 311 9.14 4.62 -25.12
N PRO A 312 10.46 4.81 -25.27
CA PRO A 312 11.06 5.34 -26.51
C PRO A 312 11.08 4.30 -27.62
N VAL A 313 10.84 4.72 -28.86
CA VAL A 313 10.80 3.86 -30.05
C VAL A 313 11.66 4.44 -31.17
N ALA A 314 12.43 3.57 -31.83
CA ALA A 314 13.16 3.90 -33.06
C ALA A 314 12.25 3.68 -34.27
N LEU A 315 11.67 4.76 -34.81
CA LEU A 315 10.69 4.74 -35.89
C LEU A 315 11.34 5.15 -37.22
N GLY A 316 11.87 4.19 -37.97
CA GLY A 316 12.32 4.40 -39.36
C GLY A 316 13.32 5.55 -39.51
N ALA A 317 14.44 5.47 -38.77
CA ALA A 317 15.46 6.53 -38.63
C ALA A 317 15.02 7.81 -37.88
N ARG A 318 13.80 7.86 -37.32
CA ARG A 318 13.40 8.87 -36.32
C ARG A 318 13.40 8.33 -34.89
N ILE A 319 13.56 9.22 -33.92
CA ILE A 319 13.29 8.98 -32.50
C ILE A 319 11.84 9.38 -32.22
N SER A 320 11.05 8.47 -31.67
CA SER A 320 9.67 8.68 -31.22
C SER A 320 9.48 8.08 -29.83
N CYS A 321 8.27 8.19 -29.27
CA CYS A 321 7.86 7.56 -28.02
C CYS A 321 6.35 7.30 -28.05
N PHE A 322 5.84 6.48 -27.14
CA PHE A 322 4.41 6.43 -26.85
C PHE A 322 4.17 6.38 -25.34
N VAL A 323 3.01 6.87 -24.93
CA VAL A 323 2.52 6.84 -23.54
C VAL A 323 1.53 5.70 -23.35
N ASN A 324 1.54 5.04 -22.18
CA ASN A 324 0.49 4.11 -21.78
C ASN A 324 -0.76 4.89 -21.34
N ALA A 325 -1.63 5.22 -22.30
CA ALA A 325 -2.88 5.93 -22.10
C ALA A 325 -4.00 5.29 -22.95
N PRO A 326 -5.29 5.51 -22.62
CA PRO A 326 -6.40 5.05 -23.44
C PRO A 326 -6.27 5.56 -24.88
N LYS A 327 -6.20 4.64 -25.85
CA LYS A 327 -6.08 4.95 -27.27
C LYS A 327 -7.36 4.53 -28.01
N VAL A 328 -7.81 5.38 -28.92
CA VAL A 328 -8.86 5.03 -29.88
C VAL A 328 -8.27 4.14 -30.97
N SER A 329 -9.08 3.21 -31.49
CA SER A 329 -8.69 2.40 -32.64
C SER A 329 -8.77 3.23 -33.91
N LEU A 330 -7.67 3.33 -34.65
CA LEU A 330 -7.58 4.16 -35.86
C LEU A 330 -8.13 3.46 -37.12
N ALA A 331 -8.11 2.13 -37.14
CA ALA A 331 -8.58 1.31 -38.26
C ALA A 331 -8.83 -0.14 -37.82
N SER A 332 -9.46 -0.95 -38.67
CA SER A 332 -9.65 -2.39 -38.45
C SER A 332 -8.87 -3.20 -39.49
N ILE A 333 -8.07 -4.17 -39.04
CA ILE A 333 -7.40 -5.17 -39.90
C ILE A 333 -8.36 -6.36 -40.07
N THR A 334 -8.71 -6.73 -41.30
CA THR A 334 -9.47 -7.95 -41.60
C THR A 334 -8.59 -9.01 -42.27
N ILE A 335 -9.14 -10.21 -42.52
CA ILE A 335 -8.43 -11.27 -43.25
C ILE A 335 -8.02 -10.83 -44.67
N ASP A 336 -8.74 -9.88 -45.28
CA ASP A 336 -8.40 -9.32 -46.58
C ASP A 336 -7.11 -8.49 -46.55
N ASP A 337 -6.68 -8.00 -45.39
CA ASP A 337 -5.44 -7.23 -45.24
C ASP A 337 -4.19 -8.09 -45.10
N VAL A 338 -4.35 -9.34 -44.65
CA VAL A 338 -3.24 -10.23 -44.27
C VAL A 338 -2.63 -10.90 -45.51
N VAL A 339 -1.29 -10.94 -45.56
CA VAL A 339 -0.52 -11.47 -46.70
C VAL A 339 0.52 -12.48 -46.20
N GLY A 340 0.12 -13.75 -46.12
CA GLY A 340 0.97 -14.84 -45.66
C GLY A 340 0.71 -15.26 -44.21
N PRO A 341 1.64 -16.01 -43.58
CA PRO A 341 1.41 -16.61 -42.27
C PRO A 341 1.46 -15.58 -41.14
N ALA A 342 0.30 -15.19 -40.64
CA ALA A 342 0.13 -14.46 -39.39
C ALA A 342 0.29 -15.38 -38.17
N SER A 343 0.66 -14.83 -37.01
CA SER A 343 0.78 -15.59 -35.76
C SER A 343 0.37 -14.78 -34.52
N VAL A 344 -0.17 -15.47 -33.52
CA VAL A 344 -0.60 -14.92 -32.23
C VAL A 344 -0.19 -15.89 -31.13
N ALA A 345 0.55 -15.42 -30.13
CA ALA A 345 0.71 -16.15 -28.89
C ALA A 345 -0.49 -15.87 -27.96
N ALA A 346 -1.24 -16.92 -27.61
CA ALA A 346 -2.53 -16.84 -26.93
C ALA A 346 -2.49 -16.32 -25.47
N THR A 347 -1.33 -16.37 -24.82
CA THR A 347 -1.09 -15.85 -23.46
C THR A 347 0.41 -15.58 -23.28
N GLN A 348 0.77 -14.70 -22.34
CA GLN A 348 2.15 -14.49 -21.94
C GLN A 348 2.70 -15.70 -21.16
N PRO A 349 4.00 -16.04 -21.27
CA PRO A 349 4.60 -17.13 -20.49
C PRO A 349 4.48 -16.89 -18.98
N ARG A 350 4.19 -17.94 -18.19
CA ARG A 350 4.06 -17.87 -16.72
C ARG A 350 5.28 -17.32 -15.96
N ARG A 351 6.44 -17.21 -16.61
CA ARG A 351 7.64 -16.56 -16.08
C ARG A 351 7.55 -15.03 -16.14
N ASP A 352 6.95 -14.52 -17.21
CA ASP A 352 6.99 -13.12 -17.60
C ASP A 352 5.70 -12.38 -17.21
N ARG A 353 4.62 -13.13 -16.91
CA ARG A 353 3.43 -12.65 -16.18
C ARG A 353 3.78 -12.28 -14.74
N ILE A 354 4.20 -11.05 -14.54
CA ILE A 354 4.43 -10.47 -13.21
C ILE A 354 3.06 -10.19 -12.55
N ASN A 355 2.97 -10.33 -11.24
CA ASN A 355 1.79 -9.93 -10.44
C ASN A 355 2.14 -9.15 -9.16
N THR A 356 3.43 -9.04 -8.85
CA THR A 356 3.97 -8.28 -7.72
C THR A 356 5.25 -7.56 -8.15
N ILE A 357 5.36 -6.26 -7.87
CA ILE A 357 6.61 -5.51 -8.06
C ILE A 357 7.00 -4.80 -6.77
N THR A 358 8.28 -4.90 -6.40
CA THR A 358 8.89 -4.04 -5.38
C THR A 358 9.59 -2.88 -6.10
N PRO A 359 9.02 -1.66 -6.09
CA PRO A 359 9.65 -0.51 -6.73
C PRO A 359 10.77 0.05 -5.87
N SER A 360 11.90 0.39 -6.50
CA SER A 360 12.94 1.24 -5.88
C SER A 360 12.90 2.63 -6.52
N PHE A 361 12.82 3.68 -5.70
CA PHE A 361 12.65 5.07 -6.16
C PHE A 361 13.18 6.06 -5.12
N ARG A 362 13.10 7.37 -5.42
CA ARG A 362 13.62 8.44 -4.56
C ARG A 362 12.48 9.24 -3.92
N LEU A 363 12.70 9.82 -2.75
CA LEU A 363 11.76 10.73 -2.07
C LEU A 363 12.50 11.85 -1.33
N GLU A 364 11.96 13.07 -1.36
CA GLU A 364 12.47 14.23 -0.60
C GLU A 364 12.50 13.94 0.92
N ALA A 365 11.44 13.31 1.46
CA ALA A 365 11.41 12.84 2.85
C ALA A 365 12.54 11.86 3.21
N ASN A 366 13.01 11.07 2.23
CA ASN A 366 14.14 10.15 2.37
C ASN A 366 15.47 10.76 1.84
N ASN A 367 15.55 12.10 1.74
CA ASN A 367 16.72 12.85 1.26
C ASN A 367 17.22 12.40 -0.12
N TRP A 368 16.28 12.09 -1.02
CA TRP A 368 16.51 11.60 -2.39
C TRP A 368 17.36 10.33 -2.52
N GLN A 369 17.55 9.59 -1.43
CA GLN A 369 18.15 8.26 -1.47
C GLN A 369 17.26 7.32 -2.29
N HIS A 370 17.87 6.51 -3.15
CA HIS A 370 17.17 5.50 -3.95
C HIS A 370 16.96 4.25 -3.11
N LEU A 371 15.72 4.03 -2.68
CA LEU A 371 15.36 3.01 -1.68
C LEU A 371 14.18 2.15 -2.16
N PRO A 372 14.11 0.87 -1.76
CA PRO A 372 12.95 0.03 -2.03
C PRO A 372 11.74 0.50 -1.22
N GLY A 373 10.59 0.64 -1.89
CA GLY A 373 9.29 0.87 -1.25
C GLY A 373 8.55 -0.43 -0.92
N ALA A 374 7.30 -0.30 -0.48
CA ALA A 374 6.43 -1.43 -0.22
C ALA A 374 6.15 -2.24 -1.51
N PRO A 375 6.17 -3.59 -1.47
CA PRO A 375 5.80 -4.42 -2.62
C PRO A 375 4.32 -4.24 -3.00
N ILE A 376 4.07 -3.80 -4.22
CA ILE A 376 2.71 -3.64 -4.77
C ILE A 376 2.33 -4.95 -5.47
N SER A 377 1.25 -5.57 -5.01
CA SER A 377 0.69 -6.82 -5.55
C SER A 377 -0.74 -6.57 -6.02
N VAL A 378 -1.18 -7.26 -7.09
CA VAL A 378 -2.61 -7.31 -7.46
C VAL A 378 -3.17 -8.66 -7.01
N PRO A 379 -4.04 -8.73 -5.98
CA PRO A 379 -4.47 -9.99 -5.35
C PRO A 379 -5.14 -10.98 -6.30
N GLU A 380 -5.95 -10.48 -7.23
CA GLU A 380 -6.67 -11.26 -8.24
C GLU A 380 -5.68 -11.97 -9.19
N HIS A 381 -4.67 -11.22 -9.66
CA HIS A 381 -3.59 -11.72 -10.49
C HIS A 381 -2.68 -12.72 -9.77
N VAL A 382 -2.48 -12.54 -8.45
CA VAL A 382 -1.77 -13.50 -7.59
C VAL A 382 -2.55 -14.81 -7.46
N ALA A 383 -3.88 -14.75 -7.36
CA ALA A 383 -4.74 -15.93 -7.34
C ALA A 383 -4.75 -16.65 -8.70
N GLU A 384 -4.85 -15.93 -9.82
CA GLU A 384 -4.84 -16.49 -11.18
C GLU A 384 -3.54 -17.24 -11.51
N ASP A 385 -2.37 -16.71 -11.11
CA ASP A 385 -1.08 -17.38 -11.32
C ASP A 385 -0.76 -18.49 -10.29
N GLY A 386 -1.63 -18.71 -9.30
CA GLY A 386 -1.44 -19.67 -8.21
C GLY A 386 -0.26 -19.30 -7.28
N GLY A 387 0.04 -18.00 -7.12
CA GLY A 387 1.11 -17.53 -6.24
C GLY A 387 1.80 -16.23 -6.69
N LYS A 388 2.61 -15.67 -5.80
CA LYS A 388 3.33 -14.40 -6.05
C LYS A 388 4.44 -14.58 -7.09
N ARG A 389 4.35 -13.81 -8.18
CA ARG A 389 5.37 -13.63 -9.22
C ARG A 389 5.99 -12.25 -9.02
N ALA A 390 6.97 -12.19 -8.11
CA ALA A 390 7.57 -10.96 -7.63
C ALA A 390 8.84 -10.56 -8.41
N ARG A 391 8.99 -9.25 -8.68
CA ARG A 391 10.19 -8.66 -9.30
C ARG A 391 10.57 -7.36 -8.60
N ALA A 392 11.86 -7.13 -8.36
CA ALA A 392 12.38 -5.81 -8.02
C ALA A 392 12.57 -4.98 -9.30
N GLN A 393 12.21 -3.70 -9.29
CA GLN A 393 12.35 -2.81 -10.44
C GLN A 393 12.66 -1.38 -10.01
N ASP A 394 13.70 -0.79 -10.60
CA ASP A 394 14.08 0.60 -10.35
C ASP A 394 13.25 1.59 -11.18
N TYR A 395 12.95 2.73 -10.56
CA TYR A 395 12.26 3.90 -11.12
C TYR A 395 13.04 5.18 -10.76
N TRP A 396 14.30 5.25 -11.21
CA TRP A 396 15.34 6.21 -10.78
C TRP A 396 14.96 7.70 -10.78
N LEU A 397 14.02 8.12 -11.62
CA LEU A 397 13.61 9.52 -11.83
C LEU A 397 12.18 9.83 -11.40
N ILE A 398 11.50 8.90 -10.69
CA ILE A 398 10.20 9.15 -10.05
C ILE A 398 10.42 9.57 -8.60
N GLN A 399 9.79 10.68 -8.20
CA GLN A 399 9.88 11.24 -6.83
C GLN A 399 8.54 11.28 -6.08
N ASN A 400 7.51 10.57 -6.58
CA ASN A 400 6.15 10.61 -6.04
C ASN A 400 5.61 9.20 -5.82
N THR A 401 5.09 8.94 -4.60
CA THR A 401 4.57 7.62 -4.18
C THR A 401 3.34 7.17 -4.95
N LYS A 402 2.46 8.08 -5.36
CA LYS A 402 1.29 7.77 -6.19
C LYS A 402 1.72 7.42 -7.62
N GLN A 403 2.63 8.24 -8.17
CA GLN A 403 3.14 8.08 -9.54
C GLN A 403 3.87 6.74 -9.73
N VAL A 404 4.76 6.35 -8.81
CA VAL A 404 5.42 5.03 -8.90
C VAL A 404 4.44 3.88 -8.71
N GLY A 405 3.36 4.07 -7.94
CA GLY A 405 2.25 3.12 -7.85
C GLY A 405 1.54 2.91 -9.19
N THR A 406 1.24 3.98 -9.93
CA THR A 406 0.70 3.92 -11.30
C THR A 406 1.69 3.28 -12.27
N ALA A 407 2.98 3.59 -12.18
CA ALA A 407 4.02 2.98 -13.02
C ALA A 407 4.09 1.45 -12.83
N VAL A 408 4.08 1.01 -11.57
CA VAL A 408 4.05 -0.42 -11.20
C VAL A 408 2.77 -1.11 -11.68
N ARG A 409 1.60 -0.47 -11.55
CA ARG A 409 0.35 -1.04 -12.09
C ARG A 409 0.41 -1.19 -13.60
N TYR A 410 0.88 -0.17 -14.33
CA TYR A 410 1.06 -0.29 -15.78
C TYR A 410 2.03 -1.39 -16.19
N ASP A 411 3.13 -1.58 -15.46
CA ASP A 411 4.09 -2.66 -15.73
C ASP A 411 3.54 -4.07 -15.39
N ILE A 412 2.63 -4.19 -14.40
CA ILE A 412 1.91 -5.45 -14.11
C ILE A 412 0.87 -5.77 -15.19
N GLU A 413 0.03 -4.80 -15.58
CA GLU A 413 -1.01 -5.04 -16.59
C GLU A 413 -0.44 -5.24 -18.00
N ASN A 414 0.59 -4.48 -18.39
CA ASN A 414 1.26 -4.67 -19.68
C ASN A 414 2.01 -6.01 -19.78
N ALA A 415 2.39 -6.62 -18.65
CA ALA A 415 2.95 -7.98 -18.60
C ALA A 415 1.88 -9.09 -18.74
N ARG A 416 0.59 -8.72 -18.87
CA ARG A 416 -0.53 -9.66 -19.09
C ARG A 416 -1.11 -9.61 -20.50
N GLU A 417 -0.97 -8.48 -21.19
CA GLU A 417 -1.34 -8.34 -22.60
C GLU A 417 -0.66 -9.41 -23.46
N PHE A 418 -1.45 -10.34 -24.01
CA PHE A 418 -0.95 -11.43 -24.81
C PHE A 418 -0.28 -10.95 -26.11
N GLY A 419 0.80 -11.64 -26.45
CA GLY A 419 1.64 -11.41 -27.62
C GLY A 419 2.91 -12.29 -27.56
N PRO A 420 3.77 -12.27 -28.59
CA PRO A 420 3.72 -11.37 -29.73
C PRO A 420 2.55 -11.71 -30.67
N ILE A 421 1.98 -10.67 -31.27
CA ILE A 421 1.10 -10.75 -32.42
C ILE A 421 1.96 -10.32 -33.63
N THR A 422 2.02 -11.14 -34.68
CA THR A 422 2.76 -10.83 -35.91
C THR A 422 1.82 -10.92 -37.10
N LEU A 423 1.53 -9.79 -37.72
CA LEU A 423 0.62 -9.68 -38.87
C LEU A 423 1.39 -9.17 -40.10
N PRO A 424 1.72 -10.04 -41.07
CA PRO A 424 2.17 -9.59 -42.38
C PRO A 424 0.95 -9.08 -43.16
N VAL A 425 0.98 -7.82 -43.61
CA VAL A 425 -0.17 -7.11 -44.18
C VAL A 425 0.18 -6.32 -45.44
N LYS A 426 -0.85 -5.94 -46.20
CA LYS A 426 -0.76 -5.11 -47.43
C LYS A 426 -0.09 -3.76 -47.17
N LEU A 427 0.61 -3.25 -48.20
CA LEU A 427 1.44 -2.03 -48.16
C LEU A 427 0.70 -0.78 -47.64
N HIS A 428 -0.62 -0.68 -47.78
CA HIS A 428 -1.39 0.46 -47.25
C HIS A 428 -1.34 0.61 -45.71
N TRP A 429 -0.97 -0.45 -44.98
CA TRP A 429 -0.73 -0.39 -43.53
C TRP A 429 0.61 0.27 -43.15
N MET A 430 1.43 0.68 -44.12
CA MET A 430 2.71 1.37 -43.86
C MET A 430 2.53 2.73 -43.15
N GLY A 431 1.35 3.34 -43.20
CA GLY A 431 1.07 4.63 -42.55
C GLY A 431 1.11 4.58 -41.03
N TYR A 432 0.55 3.54 -40.41
CA TYR A 432 0.39 3.44 -38.95
C TYR A 432 1.73 3.28 -38.23
N LYS A 433 1.96 4.07 -37.18
CA LYS A 433 3.20 4.07 -36.39
C LYS A 433 3.12 3.09 -35.22
N PRO A 434 4.26 2.58 -34.71
CA PRO A 434 4.33 2.04 -33.36
C PRO A 434 3.77 3.04 -32.35
N GLY A 435 2.99 2.56 -31.38
CA GLY A 435 2.22 3.39 -30.46
C GLY A 435 0.80 3.74 -30.93
N ASP A 436 0.42 3.39 -32.17
CA ASP A 436 -0.98 3.44 -32.63
C ASP A 436 -1.75 2.19 -32.17
N CYS A 437 -3.06 2.34 -31.98
CA CYS A 437 -3.98 1.23 -31.71
C CYS A 437 -4.88 0.97 -32.93
N VAL A 438 -5.09 -0.30 -33.25
CA VAL A 438 -5.96 -0.77 -34.34
C VAL A 438 -6.76 -2.00 -33.88
N THR A 439 -7.90 -2.27 -34.51
CA THR A 439 -8.76 -3.41 -34.17
C THR A 439 -8.44 -4.59 -35.09
N ALA A 440 -7.95 -5.70 -34.55
CA ALA A 440 -7.84 -6.94 -35.30
C ALA A 440 -9.20 -7.65 -35.36
N VAL A 441 -9.68 -7.94 -36.58
CA VAL A 441 -10.89 -8.73 -36.86
C VAL A 441 -10.44 -9.98 -37.63
N LEU A 442 -9.77 -10.89 -36.91
CA LEU A 442 -9.17 -12.11 -37.43
C LEU A 442 -9.62 -13.32 -36.58
N PRO A 443 -10.88 -13.79 -36.74
CA PRO A 443 -11.46 -14.86 -35.91
C PRO A 443 -10.65 -16.17 -35.93
N GLU A 444 -10.08 -16.51 -37.08
CA GLU A 444 -9.18 -17.65 -37.31
C GLU A 444 -7.87 -17.59 -36.52
N LEU A 445 -7.46 -16.40 -36.04
CA LEU A 445 -6.35 -16.22 -35.09
C LEU A 445 -6.84 -16.01 -33.65
N GLY A 446 -8.15 -16.11 -33.39
CA GLY A 446 -8.77 -15.79 -32.11
C GLY A 446 -8.74 -14.31 -31.76
N LEU A 447 -8.71 -13.42 -32.77
CA LEU A 447 -8.80 -11.97 -32.62
C LEU A 447 -10.19 -11.48 -33.07
N ASN A 448 -11.24 -11.84 -32.32
CA ASN A 448 -12.59 -11.32 -32.55
C ASN A 448 -12.69 -9.84 -32.14
N ALA A 449 -12.49 -8.93 -33.10
CA ALA A 449 -12.57 -7.47 -32.91
C ALA A 449 -11.73 -6.96 -31.72
N ARG A 450 -10.52 -7.53 -31.55
CA ARG A 450 -9.64 -7.24 -30.42
C ARG A 450 -8.80 -5.98 -30.71
N PRO A 451 -8.79 -4.95 -29.83
CA PRO A 451 -7.82 -3.88 -29.93
C PRO A 451 -6.40 -4.42 -29.72
N ILE A 452 -5.47 -4.00 -30.58
CA ILE A 452 -4.05 -4.32 -30.51
C ILE A 452 -3.24 -3.01 -30.59
N LEU A 453 -2.14 -2.96 -29.83
CA LEU A 453 -1.18 -1.85 -29.86
C LEU A 453 -0.01 -2.24 -30.76
N LEU A 454 0.29 -1.43 -31.77
CA LEU A 454 1.43 -1.66 -32.66
C LEU A 454 2.74 -1.36 -31.92
N LEU A 455 3.66 -2.32 -31.88
CA LEU A 455 4.95 -2.23 -31.18
C LEU A 455 6.12 -2.03 -32.16
N ASN A 456 6.05 -2.61 -33.37
CA ASN A 456 7.06 -2.43 -34.40
C ASN A 456 6.47 -2.64 -35.81
N ARG A 457 7.13 -2.07 -36.83
CA ARG A 457 6.73 -2.14 -38.24
C ARG A 457 7.98 -2.33 -39.12
N THR A 458 8.04 -3.41 -39.88
CA THR A 458 9.09 -3.64 -40.89
C THR A 458 8.51 -3.76 -42.30
N LEU A 459 9.32 -3.45 -43.31
CA LEU A 459 8.93 -3.53 -44.73
C LEU A 459 9.84 -4.51 -45.46
N GLY A 460 9.26 -5.53 -46.09
CA GLY A 460 9.96 -6.42 -47.01
C GLY A 460 10.22 -5.71 -48.34
N ALA A 461 11.38 -5.06 -48.48
CA ALA A 461 11.69 -4.22 -49.65
C ALA A 461 11.56 -4.93 -51.02
N ALA A 462 11.73 -6.26 -51.08
CA ALA A 462 11.57 -7.06 -52.29
C ALA A 462 10.15 -7.63 -52.50
N SER A 463 9.27 -7.58 -51.49
CA SER A 463 7.91 -8.16 -51.55
C SER A 463 6.78 -7.15 -51.39
N GLY A 464 7.07 -5.93 -50.91
CA GLY A 464 6.06 -4.91 -50.59
C GLY A 464 5.21 -5.23 -49.35
N ILE A 465 5.47 -6.34 -48.65
CA ILE A 465 4.73 -6.76 -47.46
C ILE A 465 5.20 -5.96 -46.25
N VAL A 466 4.26 -5.41 -45.49
CA VAL A 466 4.52 -4.72 -44.22
C VAL A 466 4.27 -5.71 -43.09
N THR A 467 5.26 -6.02 -42.26
CA THR A 467 5.07 -6.87 -41.08
C THR A 467 4.88 -6.00 -39.86
N LEU A 468 3.68 -6.05 -39.28
CA LEU A 468 3.36 -5.43 -38.00
C LEU A 468 3.63 -6.42 -36.86
N SER A 469 4.33 -5.96 -35.83
CA SER A 469 4.43 -6.64 -34.54
C SER A 469 3.63 -5.86 -33.51
N ALA A 470 2.80 -6.54 -32.73
CA ALA A 470 1.85 -5.94 -31.80
C ALA A 470 1.68 -6.77 -30.52
N ARG A 471 1.02 -6.17 -29.54
CA ARG A 471 0.40 -6.86 -28.39
C ARG A 471 -1.10 -6.57 -28.36
N SER A 472 -1.87 -7.37 -27.63
CA SER A 472 -3.24 -6.97 -27.27
C SER A 472 -3.26 -5.71 -26.42
N GLU A 473 -4.36 -4.95 -26.49
CA GLU A 473 -4.52 -3.70 -25.74
C GLU A 473 -5.90 -3.69 -25.06
N THR A 474 -5.91 -3.55 -23.73
CA THR A 474 -7.08 -3.77 -22.88
C THR A 474 -7.45 -2.46 -22.18
N ALA A 475 -8.34 -1.68 -22.79
CA ALA A 475 -8.65 -0.29 -22.39
C ALA A 475 -9.00 -0.10 -20.89
N ALA A 476 -9.60 -1.09 -20.24
CA ALA A 476 -9.92 -1.03 -18.80
C ALA A 476 -8.67 -0.94 -17.90
N LYS A 477 -7.49 -1.39 -18.35
CA LYS A 477 -6.25 -1.36 -17.56
C LYS A 477 -5.80 0.06 -17.20
N HIS A 478 -6.10 1.06 -18.03
CA HIS A 478 -5.69 2.44 -17.78
C HIS A 478 -6.42 3.02 -16.57
N ALA A 479 -7.75 2.81 -16.48
CA ALA A 479 -8.53 3.23 -15.32
C ALA A 479 -8.05 2.55 -14.03
N PHE A 480 -7.71 1.26 -14.10
CA PHE A 480 -7.14 0.53 -12.97
C PHE A 480 -5.73 1.04 -12.58
N ALA A 481 -4.84 1.29 -13.55
CA ALA A 481 -3.48 1.78 -13.29
C ALA A 481 -3.46 3.22 -12.75
N LEU A 482 -4.39 4.05 -13.20
CA LEU A 482 -4.64 5.41 -12.67
C LEU A 482 -5.36 5.40 -11.31
N GLY A 483 -5.78 4.24 -10.81
CA GLY A 483 -6.51 4.12 -9.54
C GLY A 483 -7.97 4.61 -9.59
N GLN A 484 -8.53 4.82 -10.79
CA GLN A 484 -9.93 5.17 -11.01
C GLN A 484 -10.86 3.98 -10.79
N THR A 485 -10.36 2.74 -10.93
CA THR A 485 -11.06 1.51 -10.50
C THR A 485 -10.23 0.74 -9.47
N ALA A 486 -10.92 0.08 -8.54
CA ALA A 486 -10.32 -0.84 -7.58
C ALA A 486 -10.17 -2.26 -8.15
N THR A 487 -11.05 -2.66 -9.08
CA THR A 487 -11.02 -3.98 -9.73
C THR A 487 -10.05 -3.97 -10.91
N PRO A 488 -9.12 -4.94 -11.02
CA PRO A 488 -8.28 -5.11 -12.21
C PRO A 488 -9.09 -5.63 -13.41
N PRO A 489 -8.62 -5.40 -14.65
CA PRO A 489 -9.20 -6.05 -15.82
C PRO A 489 -8.93 -7.57 -15.77
N PRO A 490 -9.84 -8.41 -16.30
CA PRO A 490 -9.53 -9.83 -16.53
C PRO A 490 -8.32 -9.97 -17.45
N SER A 491 -7.41 -10.91 -17.13
CA SER A 491 -6.26 -11.21 -17.98
C SER A 491 -6.72 -11.52 -19.42
N PRO A 492 -6.16 -10.84 -20.43
CA PRO A 492 -6.65 -10.94 -21.80
C PRO A 492 -6.23 -12.27 -22.42
N GLY A 493 -7.13 -12.84 -23.23
CA GLY A 493 -6.88 -14.04 -24.00
C GLY A 493 -7.48 -13.93 -25.40
N VAL A 494 -7.07 -14.85 -26.26
CA VAL A 494 -7.69 -15.03 -27.59
C VAL A 494 -9.11 -15.57 -27.46
N SER A 495 -9.99 -15.07 -28.30
CA SER A 495 -11.37 -15.52 -28.42
C SER A 495 -11.74 -15.60 -29.90
N GLY A 496 -12.08 -16.80 -30.36
CA GLY A 496 -12.64 -17.07 -31.68
C GLY A 496 -13.86 -17.97 -31.54
N PRO A 497 -14.75 -18.04 -32.56
CA PRO A 497 -15.69 -19.16 -32.64
C PRO A 497 -14.89 -20.49 -32.65
N PRO A 498 -15.42 -21.60 -32.10
CA PRO A 498 -14.75 -22.89 -32.22
C PRO A 498 -14.51 -23.19 -33.71
N ILE A 499 -13.26 -23.46 -34.10
CA ILE A 499 -12.97 -23.92 -35.45
C ILE A 499 -13.53 -25.34 -35.56
N VAL A 500 -14.70 -25.45 -36.19
CA VAL A 500 -15.38 -26.72 -36.45
C VAL A 500 -15.11 -27.11 -37.90
N PRO A 501 -14.37 -28.20 -38.16
CA PRO A 501 -14.05 -28.62 -39.52
C PRO A 501 -15.30 -29.05 -40.28
N VAL A 502 -15.31 -28.79 -41.59
CA VAL A 502 -16.32 -29.30 -42.52
C VAL A 502 -16.04 -30.78 -42.79
N PRO A 503 -17.05 -31.69 -42.77
CA PRO A 503 -16.85 -33.11 -43.09
C PRO A 503 -16.14 -33.31 -44.43
N ALA A 504 -15.21 -34.28 -44.53
CA ALA A 504 -14.57 -34.62 -45.80
C ALA A 504 -15.59 -35.14 -46.84
N GLN A 505 -15.21 -35.07 -48.12
CA GLN A 505 -16.07 -35.35 -49.27
C GLN A 505 -16.75 -36.74 -49.24
N ASN A 506 -16.10 -37.73 -48.61
CA ASN A 506 -16.55 -39.12 -48.55
C ASN A 506 -16.82 -39.61 -47.11
N ALA A 507 -16.85 -38.72 -46.10
CA ALA A 507 -17.07 -39.12 -44.70
C ALA A 507 -18.51 -39.59 -44.44
N TRP A 508 -19.46 -39.16 -45.29
CA TRP A 508 -20.88 -39.48 -45.23
C TRP A 508 -21.44 -39.73 -46.63
N ALA A 509 -22.52 -40.51 -46.69
CA ALA A 509 -23.27 -40.86 -47.90
C ALA A 509 -24.78 -40.87 -47.60
N ILE A 510 -25.59 -40.83 -48.65
CA ILE A 510 -27.06 -40.87 -48.58
C ILE A 510 -27.62 -41.90 -49.56
N THR A 511 -28.59 -42.69 -49.08
CA THR A 511 -29.31 -43.71 -49.85
C THR A 511 -30.80 -43.56 -49.62
N ALA A 512 -31.61 -43.66 -50.68
CA ALA A 512 -33.06 -43.73 -50.55
C ALA A 512 -33.53 -45.17 -50.29
N THR A 513 -34.54 -45.35 -49.44
CA THR A 513 -35.15 -46.66 -49.14
C THR A 513 -36.63 -46.52 -48.78
N SER A 514 -37.27 -47.64 -48.45
CA SER A 514 -38.54 -47.69 -47.74
C SER A 514 -38.38 -48.47 -46.44
N LEU A 515 -39.03 -48.03 -45.36
CA LEU A 515 -39.00 -48.65 -44.03
C LEU A 515 -40.40 -49.12 -43.64
N ILE A 516 -40.49 -50.19 -42.85
CA ILE A 516 -41.76 -50.71 -42.32
C ILE A 516 -41.90 -50.24 -40.88
N SER A 517 -42.94 -49.45 -40.60
CA SER A 517 -43.29 -48.99 -39.25
C SER A 517 -44.78 -49.18 -39.01
N GLN A 518 -45.17 -49.78 -37.88
CA GLN A 518 -46.57 -50.05 -37.52
C GLN A 518 -47.39 -50.69 -38.67
N ALA A 519 -46.79 -51.65 -39.38
CA ALA A 519 -47.35 -52.33 -40.56
C ALA A 519 -47.68 -51.43 -41.78
N GLN A 520 -47.12 -50.22 -41.85
CA GLN A 520 -47.13 -49.34 -43.02
C GLN A 520 -45.72 -49.22 -43.63
N THR A 521 -45.64 -49.25 -44.96
CA THR A 521 -44.39 -49.00 -45.70
C THR A 521 -44.26 -47.50 -45.98
N VAL A 522 -43.26 -46.84 -45.41
CA VAL A 522 -43.00 -45.40 -45.58
C VAL A 522 -41.68 -45.15 -46.33
N PRO A 523 -41.61 -44.17 -47.24
CA PRO A 523 -40.35 -43.77 -47.87
C PRO A 523 -39.41 -43.14 -46.84
N ALA A 524 -38.11 -43.36 -46.99
CA ALA A 524 -37.09 -42.81 -46.10
C ALA A 524 -35.78 -42.47 -46.83
N LEU A 525 -35.06 -41.49 -46.29
CA LEU A 525 -33.64 -41.30 -46.59
C LEU A 525 -32.83 -41.95 -45.45
N VAL A 526 -31.80 -42.71 -45.81
CA VAL A 526 -30.82 -43.27 -44.88
C VAL A 526 -29.50 -42.56 -45.14
N VAL A 527 -28.99 -41.90 -44.11
CA VAL A 527 -27.67 -41.26 -44.11
C VAL A 527 -26.72 -42.19 -43.36
N THR A 528 -25.57 -42.50 -43.94
CA THR A 528 -24.54 -43.36 -43.34
C THR A 528 -23.17 -42.72 -43.44
N GLY A 529 -22.32 -42.90 -42.43
CA GLY A 529 -20.98 -42.31 -42.41
C GLY A 529 -20.27 -42.49 -41.08
N ALA A 530 -19.24 -41.69 -40.87
CA ALA A 530 -18.54 -41.58 -39.59
C ALA A 530 -17.96 -40.17 -39.43
N VAL A 531 -17.77 -39.74 -38.18
CA VAL A 531 -17.13 -38.46 -37.88
C VAL A 531 -15.63 -38.53 -38.13
N ASP A 532 -15.16 -37.86 -39.19
CA ASP A 532 -13.74 -37.74 -39.56
C ASP A 532 -12.99 -36.65 -38.77
N ALA A 533 -13.66 -35.98 -37.84
CA ALA A 533 -13.11 -34.91 -37.01
C ALA A 533 -13.11 -35.28 -35.51
N SER A 534 -11.93 -35.59 -34.97
CA SER A 534 -11.71 -35.92 -33.53
C SER A 534 -11.94 -34.76 -32.55
N THR A 535 -12.46 -33.63 -33.01
CA THR A 535 -12.76 -32.41 -32.24
C THR A 535 -14.21 -31.97 -32.32
N ALA A 536 -15.08 -32.78 -32.95
CA ALA A 536 -16.53 -32.58 -32.92
C ALA A 536 -17.15 -33.26 -31.69
N ASP A 537 -18.26 -32.71 -31.19
CA ASP A 537 -19.04 -33.25 -30.08
C ASP A 537 -20.38 -33.85 -30.56
N ALA A 538 -20.91 -33.35 -31.68
CA ALA A 538 -22.14 -33.83 -32.31
C ALA A 538 -22.14 -33.61 -33.85
N VAL A 539 -23.12 -34.22 -34.52
CA VAL A 539 -23.39 -34.14 -35.96
C VAL A 539 -24.80 -33.60 -36.18
N VAL A 540 -24.91 -32.49 -36.90
CA VAL A 540 -26.19 -31.92 -37.36
C VAL A 540 -26.46 -32.42 -38.78
N ILE A 541 -27.65 -32.95 -39.01
CA ILE A 541 -28.11 -33.39 -40.33
C ILE A 541 -29.33 -32.56 -40.71
N GLU A 542 -29.25 -31.87 -41.84
CA GLU A 542 -30.37 -31.16 -42.48
C GLU A 542 -30.72 -31.85 -43.80
N TYR A 543 -31.95 -31.71 -44.29
CA TYR A 543 -32.41 -32.25 -45.57
C TYR A 543 -33.30 -31.24 -46.31
N ARG A 544 -33.33 -31.32 -47.65
CA ARG A 544 -34.23 -30.50 -48.47
C ARG A 544 -34.64 -31.22 -49.76
N PRO A 545 -35.84 -30.98 -50.32
CA PRO A 545 -36.15 -31.36 -51.69
C PRO A 545 -35.18 -30.67 -52.66
N PHE A 546 -34.68 -31.41 -53.65
CA PHE A 546 -33.78 -30.87 -54.67
C PHE A 546 -34.54 -30.03 -55.69
N VAL A 547 -34.11 -28.77 -55.88
CA VAL A 547 -34.60 -27.88 -56.93
C VAL A 547 -33.41 -27.32 -57.71
N SER A 548 -33.44 -27.48 -59.04
CA SER A 548 -32.36 -27.00 -59.92
C SER A 548 -32.19 -25.48 -59.82
N GLY A 549 -30.96 -25.02 -59.66
CA GLY A 549 -30.62 -23.60 -59.49
C GLY A 549 -30.82 -23.03 -58.07
N GLN A 550 -31.25 -23.84 -57.10
CA GLN A 550 -31.47 -23.37 -55.72
C GLN A 550 -30.16 -23.16 -54.95
N GLY A 551 -29.95 -21.94 -54.43
CA GLY A 551 -28.76 -21.56 -53.66
C GLY A 551 -28.51 -22.45 -52.44
N SER A 552 -27.24 -22.66 -52.11
CA SER A 552 -26.76 -23.62 -51.09
C SER A 552 -27.21 -23.35 -49.64
N GLY A 553 -27.70 -22.15 -49.35
CA GLY A 553 -28.24 -21.78 -48.03
C GLY A 553 -29.75 -21.94 -47.86
N ALA A 554 -30.51 -22.19 -48.93
CA ALA A 554 -31.97 -22.09 -48.91
C ALA A 554 -32.69 -23.45 -48.71
N GLY A 555 -33.80 -23.43 -47.97
CA GLY A 555 -34.78 -24.53 -47.94
C GLY A 555 -34.44 -25.75 -47.07
N TRP A 556 -33.42 -25.65 -46.22
CA TRP A 556 -33.03 -26.73 -45.29
C TRP A 556 -34.05 -26.93 -44.17
N ALA A 557 -34.44 -28.19 -43.94
CA ALA A 557 -35.17 -28.63 -42.76
C ALA A 557 -34.24 -29.47 -41.87
N SER A 558 -34.29 -29.29 -40.56
CA SER A 558 -33.50 -30.12 -39.63
C SER A 558 -34.06 -31.55 -39.60
N ALA A 559 -33.20 -32.55 -39.74
CA ALA A 559 -33.53 -33.94 -39.43
C ALA A 559 -33.27 -34.25 -37.94
N GLY A 560 -32.38 -33.52 -37.28
CA GLY A 560 -32.01 -33.71 -35.88
C GLY A 560 -30.55 -33.37 -35.57
N ILE A 561 -30.10 -33.80 -34.39
CA ILE A 561 -28.70 -33.76 -33.95
C ILE A 561 -28.35 -35.14 -33.38
N TRP A 562 -27.20 -35.68 -33.79
CA TRP A 562 -26.69 -37.00 -33.41
C TRP A 562 -25.36 -36.88 -32.66
N SER A 563 -25.03 -37.86 -31.82
CA SER A 563 -23.70 -37.96 -31.20
C SER A 563 -22.64 -38.40 -32.22
N VAL A 564 -21.36 -38.13 -31.96
CA VAL A 564 -20.27 -38.53 -32.88
C VAL A 564 -20.11 -40.04 -33.09
N GLY A 565 -20.73 -40.87 -32.25
CA GLY A 565 -20.79 -42.32 -32.42
C GLY A 565 -21.88 -42.81 -33.39
N ALA A 566 -22.74 -41.91 -33.89
CA ALA A 566 -23.79 -42.29 -34.84
C ALA A 566 -23.20 -42.58 -36.23
N SER A 567 -23.28 -43.83 -36.68
CA SER A 567 -22.87 -44.24 -38.03
C SER A 567 -24.01 -44.23 -39.06
N ARG A 568 -25.26 -44.03 -38.59
CA ARG A 568 -26.48 -44.13 -39.40
C ARG A 568 -27.61 -43.26 -38.82
N ALA A 569 -28.34 -42.58 -39.70
CA ALA A 569 -29.55 -41.82 -39.41
C ALA A 569 -30.65 -42.13 -40.44
N GLU A 570 -31.92 -42.06 -40.02
CA GLU A 570 -33.10 -42.30 -40.87
C GLU A 570 -34.01 -41.07 -40.87
N ILE A 571 -34.47 -40.66 -42.04
CA ILE A 571 -35.35 -39.50 -42.24
C ILE A 571 -36.62 -39.98 -42.97
N THR A 572 -37.68 -40.24 -42.21
CA THR A 572 -38.98 -40.73 -42.71
C THR A 572 -39.96 -39.62 -43.10
N SER A 573 -39.63 -38.35 -42.79
CA SER A 573 -40.46 -37.17 -43.12
C SER A 573 -40.28 -36.71 -44.57
N VAL A 574 -40.27 -37.66 -45.51
CA VAL A 574 -39.96 -37.43 -46.93
C VAL A 574 -41.10 -37.89 -47.84
N ARG A 575 -41.28 -37.21 -48.96
CA ARG A 575 -42.28 -37.58 -49.98
C ARG A 575 -41.72 -38.64 -50.90
N SER A 576 -42.53 -39.65 -51.25
CA SER A 576 -42.22 -40.63 -52.31
C SER A 576 -41.96 -39.96 -53.67
N GLY A 577 -41.14 -40.58 -54.52
CA GLY A 577 -40.86 -40.14 -55.89
C GLY A 577 -40.17 -38.77 -56.02
N THR A 578 -39.62 -38.24 -54.91
CA THR A 578 -39.08 -36.88 -54.82
C THR A 578 -37.57 -36.95 -54.65
N ALA A 579 -36.83 -36.07 -55.35
CA ALA A 579 -35.39 -35.93 -55.18
C ALA A 579 -35.07 -35.11 -53.93
N TYR A 580 -34.09 -35.54 -53.13
CA TYR A 580 -33.65 -34.88 -51.90
C TYR A 580 -32.12 -34.77 -51.82
N GLU A 581 -31.65 -33.67 -51.22
CA GLU A 581 -30.28 -33.48 -50.74
C GLU A 581 -30.24 -33.50 -49.21
N VAL A 582 -29.09 -33.86 -48.64
CA VAL A 582 -28.76 -33.73 -47.22
C VAL A 582 -27.55 -32.82 -47.03
N ALA A 583 -27.54 -32.05 -45.95
CA ALA A 583 -26.39 -31.31 -45.46
C ALA A 583 -25.92 -31.90 -44.13
N ILE A 584 -24.64 -32.28 -44.07
CA ILE A 584 -23.96 -32.72 -42.83
C ILE A 584 -23.10 -31.57 -42.32
N SER A 585 -23.23 -31.23 -41.05
CA SER A 585 -22.35 -30.26 -40.37
C SER A 585 -21.95 -30.82 -39.02
N TYR A 586 -20.67 -30.69 -38.64
CA TYR A 586 -20.27 -31.01 -37.27
C TYR A 586 -20.62 -29.88 -36.31
N GLN A 587 -20.69 -30.19 -35.03
CA GLN A 587 -20.97 -29.25 -33.95
C GLN A 587 -19.94 -29.42 -32.83
N ARG A 588 -19.48 -28.31 -32.24
CA ARG A 588 -18.53 -28.29 -31.13
C ARG A 588 -18.92 -27.24 -30.11
N ASN A 589 -19.01 -27.59 -28.82
CA ASN A 589 -19.52 -26.73 -27.75
C ASN A 589 -20.85 -26.03 -28.12
N GLY A 590 -21.74 -26.73 -28.82
CA GLY A 590 -23.01 -26.20 -29.31
C GLY A 590 -22.95 -25.37 -30.61
N VAL A 591 -21.77 -24.99 -31.10
CA VAL A 591 -21.60 -24.21 -32.35
C VAL A 591 -21.47 -25.14 -33.56
N THR A 592 -22.30 -24.95 -34.57
CA THR A 592 -22.30 -25.75 -35.81
C THR A 592 -21.34 -25.18 -36.85
N GLY A 593 -20.55 -26.04 -37.49
CA GLY A 593 -19.60 -25.71 -38.54
C GLY A 593 -20.21 -25.57 -39.94
N GLY A 594 -19.36 -25.48 -40.96
CA GLY A 594 -19.79 -25.40 -42.36
C GLY A 594 -20.39 -26.72 -42.88
N ARG A 595 -21.40 -26.63 -43.74
CA ARG A 595 -22.13 -27.79 -44.28
C ARG A 595 -21.44 -28.48 -45.46
N ARG A 596 -21.41 -29.81 -45.45
CA ARG A 596 -21.16 -30.70 -46.60
C ARG A 596 -22.51 -31.11 -47.20
N ILE A 597 -22.80 -30.68 -48.42
CA ILE A 597 -24.03 -31.07 -49.16
C ILE A 597 -23.77 -32.38 -49.91
N ILE A 598 -24.74 -33.31 -49.87
CA ILE A 598 -24.66 -34.67 -50.39
C ILE A 598 -25.99 -35.04 -51.08
N GLY A 599 -25.92 -35.61 -52.28
CA GLY A 599 -27.08 -35.96 -53.11
C GLY A 599 -27.00 -35.33 -54.51
N PRO A 600 -28.14 -35.19 -55.23
CA PRO A 600 -29.48 -35.63 -54.83
C PRO A 600 -29.72 -37.14 -55.01
N VAL A 601 -30.66 -37.69 -54.24
CA VAL A 601 -31.19 -39.07 -54.41
C VAL A 601 -32.72 -39.06 -54.41
N VAL A 602 -33.35 -40.00 -55.12
CA VAL A 602 -34.82 -40.07 -55.30
C VAL A 602 -35.43 -41.14 -54.40
N THR A 603 -36.44 -40.77 -53.62
CA THR A 603 -37.20 -41.68 -52.75
C THR A 603 -38.06 -42.67 -53.55
N ALA A 604 -38.05 -43.94 -53.12
CA ALA A 604 -38.88 -44.98 -53.72
C ALA A 604 -40.37 -44.85 -53.37
N GLY A 605 -41.22 -45.55 -54.12
CA GLY A 605 -42.64 -45.70 -53.81
C GLY A 605 -42.92 -46.78 -52.76
N PRO A 606 -44.01 -46.67 -52.00
CA PRO A 606 -44.47 -47.75 -51.13
C PRO A 606 -45.10 -48.88 -51.96
N ALA A 607 -44.27 -49.82 -52.40
CA ALA A 607 -44.73 -51.10 -52.91
C ALA A 607 -44.99 -52.04 -51.72
N VAL A 608 -46.20 -52.59 -51.63
CA VAL A 608 -46.57 -53.66 -50.69
C VAL A 608 -47.01 -54.85 -51.51
N ASP A 609 -46.38 -56.00 -51.30
CA ASP A 609 -46.60 -57.21 -52.08
C ASP A 609 -47.56 -58.15 -51.34
N PHE A 610 -48.68 -58.51 -51.97
CA PHE A 610 -49.73 -59.35 -51.39
C PHE A 610 -49.68 -60.80 -51.92
N ASP A 611 -48.56 -61.25 -52.48
CA ASP A 611 -48.40 -62.61 -53.02
C ASP A 611 -48.60 -63.74 -51.99
N ALA A 612 -48.44 -63.45 -50.69
CA ALA A 612 -48.77 -64.40 -49.62
C ALA A 612 -50.27 -64.61 -49.37
N VAL A 613 -51.16 -63.80 -49.97
CA VAL A 613 -52.62 -63.84 -49.74
C VAL A 613 -53.33 -64.50 -50.93
N THR A 614 -54.13 -65.53 -50.66
CA THR A 614 -54.94 -66.23 -51.67
C THR A 614 -56.41 -66.34 -51.24
N GLY A 615 -57.32 -66.10 -52.18
CA GLY A 615 -58.76 -66.09 -51.96
C GLY A 615 -59.48 -65.16 -52.95
N PRO A 616 -60.81 -65.33 -53.17
CA PRO A 616 -61.55 -64.60 -54.20
C PRO A 616 -61.69 -63.10 -53.94
N ASN A 617 -61.47 -62.65 -52.69
CA ASN A 617 -61.60 -61.26 -52.27
C ASN A 617 -60.22 -60.58 -52.02
N LYS A 618 -59.12 -61.11 -52.57
CA LYS A 618 -57.80 -60.50 -52.34
C LYS A 618 -57.67 -59.14 -53.04
N PRO A 619 -57.11 -58.10 -52.38
CA PRO A 619 -56.75 -56.85 -53.06
C PRO A 619 -55.77 -57.08 -54.21
N GLN A 620 -55.81 -56.19 -55.20
CA GLN A 620 -54.79 -56.15 -56.27
C GLN A 620 -53.53 -55.45 -55.73
N ASN A 621 -52.34 -55.95 -56.10
CA ASN A 621 -51.06 -55.29 -55.78
C ASN A 621 -51.09 -53.85 -56.34
N GLY A 622 -51.04 -52.84 -55.45
CA GLY A 622 -51.11 -51.41 -55.81
C GLY A 622 -52.46 -50.71 -55.60
N ALA A 623 -53.46 -51.34 -54.98
CA ALA A 623 -54.73 -50.69 -54.65
C ALA A 623 -54.56 -49.47 -53.70
N THR A 624 -55.23 -48.36 -54.01
CA THR A 624 -54.95 -47.03 -53.42
C THR A 624 -56.12 -46.35 -52.70
N VAL A 625 -57.27 -47.04 -52.54
CA VAL A 625 -58.44 -46.52 -51.80
C VAL A 625 -58.89 -47.54 -50.75
N GLY A 626 -58.96 -47.11 -49.49
CA GLY A 626 -59.43 -47.94 -48.37
C GLY A 626 -60.96 -47.97 -48.23
N GLY A 627 -61.50 -49.10 -47.77
CA GLY A 627 -62.94 -49.24 -47.53
C GLY A 627 -63.43 -48.40 -46.35
N THR A 628 -64.52 -47.65 -46.53
CA THR A 628 -65.11 -46.78 -45.52
C THR A 628 -65.78 -47.57 -44.39
N ILE A 629 -65.53 -47.21 -43.13
CA ILE A 629 -66.15 -47.83 -41.96
C ILE A 629 -67.27 -46.95 -41.40
N GLY A 630 -68.49 -47.47 -41.45
CA GLY A 630 -69.50 -47.38 -40.38
C GLY A 630 -70.13 -46.03 -40.04
N VAL A 631 -71.32 -45.78 -40.58
CA VAL A 631 -72.47 -45.25 -39.80
C VAL A 631 -73.70 -46.09 -40.15
N ASP A 632 -74.34 -46.65 -39.11
CA ASP A 632 -75.71 -47.24 -39.05
C ASP A 632 -75.74 -48.37 -38.00
N ILE A 633 -76.43 -48.16 -36.87
CA ILE A 633 -76.75 -49.26 -35.94
C ILE A 633 -78.06 -49.91 -36.40
N LYS A 634 -77.99 -51.19 -36.73
CA LYS A 634 -79.14 -51.95 -37.27
C LYS A 634 -79.71 -52.92 -36.24
N ASN A 635 -81.04 -53.08 -36.26
CA ASN A 635 -81.73 -54.09 -35.46
C ASN A 635 -81.45 -55.51 -36.01
N PRO A 636 -81.82 -56.60 -35.29
CA PRO A 636 -81.58 -57.97 -35.72
C PRO A 636 -82.29 -58.41 -37.02
N VAL A 637 -83.09 -57.55 -37.64
CA VAL A 637 -83.77 -57.76 -38.94
C VAL A 637 -83.16 -56.89 -40.06
N GLY A 638 -82.21 -56.01 -39.73
CA GLY A 638 -81.44 -55.19 -40.68
C GLY A 638 -81.87 -53.74 -40.83
N GLU A 639 -82.87 -53.27 -40.09
CA GLU A 639 -83.38 -51.89 -40.16
C GLU A 639 -82.58 -50.95 -39.25
N ILE A 640 -82.37 -49.71 -39.69
CA ILE A 640 -81.58 -48.70 -38.95
C ILE A 640 -82.40 -48.14 -37.77
N LEU A 641 -81.81 -48.14 -36.57
CA LEU A 641 -82.44 -47.56 -35.37
C LEU A 641 -82.21 -46.06 -35.30
N ALA A 642 -83.27 -45.29 -35.02
CA ALA A 642 -83.16 -43.84 -34.84
C ALA A 642 -82.46 -43.50 -33.52
N PRO A 643 -81.47 -42.58 -33.49
CA PRO A 643 -80.70 -42.30 -32.26
C PRO A 643 -81.52 -41.82 -31.06
N VAL A 644 -82.69 -41.22 -31.28
CA VAL A 644 -83.56 -40.70 -30.21
C VAL A 644 -84.16 -41.81 -29.34
N ASP A 645 -84.44 -42.98 -29.90
CA ASP A 645 -85.10 -44.10 -29.19
C ASP A 645 -84.16 -44.84 -28.23
N VAL A 646 -82.85 -44.62 -28.34
CA VAL A 646 -81.80 -45.23 -27.51
C VAL A 646 -81.35 -44.29 -26.39
N LEU A 647 -81.49 -42.97 -26.57
CA LEU A 647 -80.76 -41.98 -25.77
C LEU A 647 -81.24 -41.81 -24.31
N ASN A 648 -82.39 -42.39 -23.94
CA ASN A 648 -82.99 -42.27 -22.60
C ASN A 648 -83.42 -43.62 -21.97
N SER A 649 -83.04 -44.76 -22.56
CA SER A 649 -83.42 -46.08 -22.02
C SER A 649 -82.52 -46.49 -20.86
N ALA A 650 -83.12 -46.88 -19.73
CA ALA A 650 -82.36 -47.40 -18.58
C ALA A 650 -81.72 -48.76 -18.94
N LEU A 651 -80.40 -48.83 -18.80
CA LEU A 651 -79.59 -50.04 -18.93
C LEU A 651 -79.50 -50.75 -17.58
N VAL A 652 -79.81 -52.05 -17.56
CA VAL A 652 -79.74 -52.90 -16.37
C VAL A 652 -78.92 -54.16 -16.71
N LEU A 653 -77.93 -54.47 -15.88
CA LEU A 653 -77.23 -55.76 -15.93
C LEU A 653 -78.03 -56.78 -15.10
N ARG A 654 -78.48 -57.86 -15.74
CA ARG A 654 -79.16 -58.96 -15.04
C ARG A 654 -78.14 -59.93 -14.40
N PRO A 655 -78.51 -60.65 -13.31
CA PRO A 655 -77.60 -61.59 -12.64
C PRO A 655 -77.10 -62.75 -13.49
N ASP A 656 -77.70 -63.02 -14.66
CA ASP A 656 -77.26 -64.01 -15.64
C ASP A 656 -76.21 -63.45 -16.64
N GLY A 657 -75.64 -62.28 -16.36
CA GLY A 657 -74.66 -61.60 -17.19
C GLY A 657 -75.23 -60.89 -18.42
N ALA A 658 -76.56 -60.90 -18.62
CA ALA A 658 -77.19 -60.23 -19.75
C ALA A 658 -77.36 -58.73 -19.49
N LEU A 659 -76.75 -57.90 -20.35
CA LEU A 659 -77.01 -56.47 -20.38
C LEU A 659 -78.29 -56.22 -21.18
N VAL A 660 -79.29 -55.60 -20.55
CA VAL A 660 -80.58 -55.28 -21.17
C VAL A 660 -80.85 -53.79 -21.10
N ALA A 661 -81.52 -53.25 -22.12
CA ALA A 661 -82.12 -51.92 -22.10
C ALA A 661 -83.64 -52.04 -22.18
N THR A 662 -84.36 -51.15 -21.47
CA THR A 662 -85.82 -51.06 -21.53
C THR A 662 -86.20 -49.82 -22.34
N ILE A 663 -86.78 -50.05 -23.53
CA ILE A 663 -87.24 -49.01 -24.46
C ILE A 663 -88.77 -49.16 -24.54
N GLY A 664 -89.50 -48.16 -24.02
CA GLY A 664 -90.91 -48.31 -23.69
C GLY A 664 -91.14 -49.48 -22.72
N ASP A 665 -92.28 -50.16 -22.81
CA ASP A 665 -92.60 -51.31 -21.95
C ASP A 665 -91.85 -52.61 -22.32
N THR A 666 -90.87 -52.56 -23.23
CA THR A 666 -90.16 -53.76 -23.72
C THR A 666 -88.69 -53.77 -23.32
N THR A 667 -88.31 -54.69 -22.41
CA THR A 667 -86.90 -54.99 -22.11
C THR A 667 -86.28 -55.86 -23.21
N ARG A 668 -85.19 -55.39 -23.83
CA ARG A 668 -84.46 -56.10 -24.89
C ARG A 668 -83.00 -56.37 -24.49
N PRO A 669 -82.45 -57.58 -24.75
CA PRO A 669 -81.04 -57.88 -24.51
C PRO A 669 -80.14 -57.23 -25.57
N LEU A 670 -79.04 -56.63 -25.12
CA LEU A 670 -78.02 -56.02 -25.96
C LEU A 670 -76.74 -56.88 -26.04
N GLY A 671 -76.55 -57.80 -25.09
CA GLY A 671 -75.46 -58.77 -25.08
C GLY A 671 -75.35 -59.53 -23.77
N LYS A 672 -74.42 -60.47 -23.67
CA LYS A 672 -73.93 -61.04 -22.41
C LYS A 672 -72.49 -60.62 -22.19
N LEU A 673 -72.18 -60.16 -20.98
CA LEU A 673 -70.82 -59.86 -20.56
C LEU A 673 -70.19 -61.16 -20.05
N ASN A 674 -69.21 -61.72 -20.78
CA ASN A 674 -68.54 -62.94 -20.34
C ASN A 674 -67.40 -62.60 -19.38
N LEU A 675 -67.22 -63.41 -18.34
CA LEU A 675 -66.22 -63.15 -17.30
C LEU A 675 -64.77 -63.15 -17.84
N ILE A 676 -64.53 -63.76 -19.00
CA ILE A 676 -63.22 -63.79 -19.67
C ILE A 676 -62.81 -62.40 -20.19
N ASP A 677 -63.78 -61.55 -20.56
CA ASP A 677 -63.54 -60.17 -21.01
C ASP A 677 -63.12 -59.26 -19.84
N LEU A 678 -63.54 -59.60 -18.62
CA LEU A 678 -63.08 -58.95 -17.38
C LEU A 678 -61.61 -59.30 -17.04
N GLY A 679 -61.10 -60.42 -17.56
CA GLY A 679 -59.68 -60.79 -17.43
C GLY A 679 -58.74 -59.86 -18.21
N ALA A 680 -59.18 -59.36 -19.37
CA ALA A 680 -58.40 -58.43 -20.18
C ALA A 680 -58.17 -57.08 -19.49
N ALA A 681 -59.12 -56.62 -18.68
CA ALA A 681 -58.95 -55.42 -17.85
C ALA A 681 -57.81 -55.61 -16.83
N ASN A 682 -57.70 -56.78 -16.21
CA ASN A 682 -56.63 -57.05 -15.26
C ASN A 682 -55.28 -57.27 -15.97
N GLU A 683 -55.22 -57.88 -17.15
CA GLU A 683 -53.94 -58.07 -17.85
C GLU A 683 -53.42 -56.76 -18.49
N MET A 684 -54.29 -55.83 -18.92
CA MET A 684 -53.87 -54.46 -19.24
C MET A 684 -53.50 -53.67 -17.98
N ALA A 685 -54.24 -53.78 -16.88
CA ALA A 685 -53.85 -53.14 -15.63
C ALA A 685 -52.54 -53.70 -15.06
N ARG A 686 -52.25 -55.00 -15.27
CA ARG A 686 -51.02 -55.68 -14.84
C ARG A 686 -49.84 -55.32 -15.74
N ARG A 687 -50.04 -55.19 -17.06
CA ARG A 687 -49.02 -54.62 -17.96
C ARG A 687 -48.81 -53.14 -17.75
N GLN A 688 -49.85 -52.38 -17.38
CA GLN A 688 -49.70 -50.99 -16.96
C GLN A 688 -48.94 -50.94 -15.63
N LEU A 689 -49.23 -51.80 -14.65
CA LEU A 689 -48.44 -51.90 -13.42
C LEU A 689 -47.00 -52.35 -13.69
N GLU A 690 -46.75 -53.26 -14.63
CA GLU A 690 -45.40 -53.68 -15.04
C GLU A 690 -44.69 -52.55 -15.81
N SER A 691 -45.41 -51.76 -16.61
CA SER A 691 -44.90 -50.58 -17.32
C SER A 691 -44.67 -49.39 -16.38
N ASP A 692 -45.50 -49.22 -15.35
CA ASP A 692 -45.40 -48.22 -14.31
C ASP A 692 -44.33 -48.62 -13.28
N LEU A 693 -44.14 -49.92 -13.01
CA LEU A 693 -43.04 -50.45 -12.21
C LEU A 693 -41.72 -50.49 -13.00
N ALA A 694 -41.76 -50.66 -14.32
CA ALA A 694 -40.61 -50.45 -15.20
C ALA A 694 -40.28 -48.96 -15.32
N SER A 695 -41.28 -48.08 -15.39
CA SER A 695 -41.09 -46.62 -15.39
C SER A 695 -40.68 -46.10 -14.01
N LEU A 696 -41.15 -46.72 -12.92
CA LEU A 696 -40.74 -46.42 -11.55
C LEU A 696 -39.37 -47.00 -11.25
N SER A 697 -39.01 -48.18 -11.75
CA SER A 697 -37.63 -48.70 -11.60
C SER A 697 -36.65 -47.99 -12.53
N ALA A 698 -37.08 -47.52 -13.71
CA ALA A 698 -36.31 -46.60 -14.55
C ALA A 698 -36.21 -45.20 -13.93
N ALA A 699 -37.26 -44.69 -13.28
CA ALA A 699 -37.25 -43.42 -12.55
C ALA A 699 -36.46 -43.53 -11.24
N VAL A 700 -36.46 -44.68 -10.56
CA VAL A 700 -35.60 -44.97 -9.40
C VAL A 700 -34.17 -45.22 -9.85
N ALA A 701 -33.92 -45.80 -11.02
CA ALA A 701 -32.58 -45.86 -11.61
C ALA A 701 -32.11 -44.47 -12.06
N GLN A 702 -32.97 -43.63 -12.64
CA GLN A 702 -32.67 -42.23 -12.95
C GLN A 702 -32.61 -41.34 -11.70
N LEU A 703 -33.24 -41.72 -10.59
CA LEU A 703 -33.13 -41.05 -9.29
C LEU A 703 -31.92 -41.57 -8.50
N ALA A 704 -31.46 -42.80 -8.71
CA ALA A 704 -30.23 -43.34 -8.13
C ALA A 704 -28.99 -42.88 -8.92
N THR A 705 -29.04 -42.90 -10.26
CA THR A 705 -28.08 -42.22 -11.14
C THR A 705 -28.20 -40.71 -10.99
N GLY A 706 -29.41 -40.18 -10.75
CA GLY A 706 -29.65 -38.77 -10.43
C GLY A 706 -29.09 -38.39 -9.07
N GLN A 707 -29.21 -39.24 -8.04
CA GLN A 707 -28.55 -39.09 -6.75
C GLN A 707 -27.04 -39.28 -6.88
N ALA A 708 -26.53 -40.14 -7.75
CA ALA A 708 -25.11 -40.27 -8.01
C ALA A 708 -24.57 -39.03 -8.76
N ILE A 709 -25.33 -38.47 -9.70
CA ILE A 709 -25.00 -37.19 -10.37
C ILE A 709 -25.09 -36.05 -9.36
N VAL A 710 -26.12 -36.00 -8.52
CA VAL A 710 -26.30 -34.97 -7.47
C VAL A 710 -25.26 -35.12 -6.36
N GLN A 711 -24.83 -36.33 -5.99
CA GLN A 711 -23.73 -36.56 -5.05
C GLN A 711 -22.36 -36.28 -5.69
N ASN A 712 -22.16 -36.55 -6.97
CA ASN A 712 -20.96 -36.11 -7.69
C ASN A 712 -20.96 -34.57 -7.80
N VAL A 713 -22.07 -33.93 -8.18
CA VAL A 713 -22.22 -32.47 -8.24
C VAL A 713 -22.07 -31.84 -6.85
N PHE A 714 -22.57 -32.47 -5.79
CA PHE A 714 -22.35 -32.02 -4.42
C PHE A 714 -20.87 -32.19 -4.02
N ARG A 715 -20.24 -33.35 -4.25
CA ARG A 715 -18.82 -33.58 -3.97
C ARG A 715 -17.91 -32.63 -4.75
N ASP A 716 -18.22 -32.38 -6.02
CA ASP A 716 -17.46 -31.53 -6.92
C ASP A 716 -17.75 -30.03 -6.65
N ALA A 717 -18.90 -29.70 -6.03
CA ALA A 717 -19.18 -28.42 -5.36
C ALA A 717 -18.65 -28.37 -3.90
N GLY A 718 -17.98 -29.43 -3.42
CA GLY A 718 -17.35 -29.52 -2.11
C GLY A 718 -18.24 -29.94 -0.94
N LEU A 719 -19.52 -30.26 -1.13
CA LEU A 719 -20.40 -30.77 -0.07
C LEU A 719 -20.08 -32.23 0.27
N PHE A 720 -19.72 -32.51 1.52
CA PHE A 720 -19.51 -33.85 2.06
C PHE A 720 -20.22 -34.03 3.40
N THR A 721 -20.75 -35.22 3.68
CA THR A 721 -21.34 -35.55 4.99
C THR A 721 -20.27 -36.11 5.92
N ASP A 722 -20.19 -35.55 7.12
CA ASP A 722 -19.35 -36.03 8.21
C ASP A 722 -19.87 -37.41 8.70
N PRO A 723 -19.04 -38.48 8.68
CA PRO A 723 -19.53 -39.85 8.88
C PRO A 723 -19.96 -40.16 10.31
N ASP A 724 -19.42 -39.46 11.31
CA ASP A 724 -19.71 -39.70 12.73
C ASP A 724 -20.90 -38.86 13.25
N SER A 725 -21.28 -37.80 12.53
CA SER A 725 -22.36 -36.88 12.92
C SER A 725 -23.51 -36.73 11.92
N GLY A 726 -23.35 -37.21 10.68
CA GLY A 726 -24.38 -37.16 9.63
C GLY A 726 -24.67 -35.77 9.06
N VAL A 727 -23.95 -34.73 9.49
CA VAL A 727 -24.15 -33.35 9.05
C VAL A 727 -23.40 -33.09 7.73
N ALA A 728 -24.06 -32.44 6.77
CA ALA A 728 -23.45 -31.99 5.53
C ALA A 728 -22.61 -30.72 5.74
N LYS A 729 -21.32 -30.80 5.42
CA LYS A 729 -20.32 -29.73 5.50
C LYS A 729 -19.88 -29.33 4.09
N LEU A 730 -19.39 -28.10 3.92
CA LEU A 730 -18.96 -27.55 2.63
C LEU A 730 -17.44 -27.33 2.66
N PHE A 731 -16.68 -28.07 1.86
CA PHE A 731 -15.21 -28.00 1.76
C PHE A 731 -14.69 -26.60 1.46
N ALA A 732 -15.43 -25.76 0.72
CA ALA A 732 -15.06 -24.37 0.52
C ALA A 732 -15.13 -23.54 1.82
N ILE A 733 -16.04 -23.87 2.75
CA ILE A 733 -16.11 -23.29 4.10
C ILE A 733 -15.09 -23.95 5.02
N GLU A 734 -14.91 -25.28 4.98
CA GLU A 734 -13.89 -25.98 5.78
C GLU A 734 -12.48 -25.46 5.44
N SER A 735 -12.15 -25.35 4.14
CA SER A 735 -10.88 -24.78 3.66
C SER A 735 -10.75 -23.28 3.99
N ARG A 736 -11.85 -22.51 3.98
CA ARG A 736 -11.83 -21.11 4.39
C ARG A 736 -11.67 -20.97 5.90
N ALA A 737 -12.24 -21.87 6.70
CA ALA A 737 -12.09 -21.95 8.14
C ALA A 737 -10.67 -22.41 8.51
N GLU A 738 -10.08 -23.35 7.78
CA GLU A 738 -8.70 -23.79 7.94
C GLU A 738 -7.71 -22.71 7.48
N GLN A 739 -8.03 -21.93 6.43
CA GLN A 739 -7.29 -20.71 6.08
C GLN A 739 -7.43 -19.64 7.18
N ILE A 740 -8.62 -19.43 7.75
CA ILE A 740 -8.84 -18.50 8.87
C ILE A 740 -8.12 -18.99 10.13
N ASN A 741 -8.03 -20.30 10.36
CA ASN A 741 -7.33 -20.88 11.51
C ASN A 741 -5.81 -20.77 11.31
N ASN A 742 -5.27 -21.06 10.12
CA ASN A 742 -3.86 -20.79 9.79
C ASN A 742 -3.52 -19.29 9.79
N LEU A 743 -4.45 -18.43 9.35
CA LEU A 743 -4.30 -16.98 9.41
C LEU A 743 -4.36 -16.50 10.87
N SER A 744 -5.23 -17.08 11.70
CA SER A 744 -5.32 -16.81 13.14
C SER A 744 -4.06 -17.29 13.85
N VAL A 745 -3.54 -18.48 13.57
CA VAL A 745 -2.22 -18.95 14.06
C VAL A 745 -1.09 -18.02 13.60
N THR A 746 -1.11 -17.53 12.36
CA THR A 746 -0.13 -16.58 11.83
C THR A 746 -0.26 -15.20 12.49
N LEU A 747 -1.49 -14.74 12.72
CA LEU A 747 -1.80 -13.45 13.33
C LEU A 747 -1.53 -13.49 14.84
N ASN A 748 -1.76 -14.62 15.50
CA ASN A 748 -1.42 -14.89 16.90
C ASN A 748 0.09 -15.10 17.08
N ALA A 749 0.79 -15.68 16.10
CA ALA A 749 2.26 -15.68 16.08
C ALA A 749 2.83 -14.26 15.86
N ALA A 750 2.17 -13.44 15.03
CA ALA A 750 2.52 -12.03 14.86
C ALA A 750 2.21 -11.20 16.12
N LEU A 751 1.05 -11.39 16.75
CA LEU A 751 0.66 -10.82 18.04
C LEU A 751 1.63 -11.25 19.13
N ALA A 752 1.94 -12.54 19.28
CA ALA A 752 2.96 -13.02 20.21
C ALA A 752 4.35 -12.45 19.91
N THR A 753 4.69 -12.19 18.64
CA THR A 753 5.95 -11.50 18.27
C THR A 753 5.92 -10.01 18.59
N ILE A 754 4.74 -9.37 18.55
CA ILE A 754 4.51 -7.97 18.92
C ILE A 754 4.49 -7.83 20.45
N ASP A 755 3.81 -8.71 21.16
CA ASP A 755 3.83 -8.84 22.63
C ASP A 755 5.23 -9.16 23.14
N LEU A 756 6.00 -10.04 22.49
CA LEU A 756 7.38 -10.30 22.87
C LEU A 756 8.25 -9.04 22.68
N LYS A 757 8.01 -8.24 21.63
CA LYS A 757 8.68 -6.95 21.42
C LYS A 757 8.20 -5.85 22.39
N ALA A 758 6.93 -5.84 22.75
CA ALA A 758 6.36 -4.95 23.75
C ALA A 758 6.88 -5.31 25.15
N THR A 759 7.02 -6.61 25.44
CA THR A 759 7.63 -7.13 26.67
C THR A 759 9.12 -6.84 26.72
N VAL A 760 9.85 -6.92 25.61
CA VAL A 760 11.25 -6.46 25.54
C VAL A 760 11.33 -4.95 25.80
N ASN A 761 10.49 -4.12 25.17
CA ASN A 761 10.42 -2.68 25.49
C ASN A 761 10.06 -2.42 26.96
N TYR A 762 9.16 -3.20 27.56
CA TYR A 762 8.79 -3.11 28.97
C TYR A 762 9.94 -3.54 29.90
N VAL A 763 10.71 -4.56 29.52
CA VAL A 763 11.93 -5.00 30.23
C VAL A 763 13.05 -3.97 30.08
N ASP A 764 13.25 -3.39 28.91
CA ASP A 764 14.21 -2.30 28.69
C ASP A 764 13.80 -1.03 29.46
N GLN A 765 12.50 -0.72 29.55
CA GLN A 765 11.96 0.33 30.42
C GLN A 765 12.17 0.03 31.91
N ALA A 766 11.98 -1.21 32.35
CA ALA A 766 12.28 -1.63 33.72
C ALA A 766 13.79 -1.58 34.03
N ILE A 767 14.65 -1.91 33.06
CA ILE A 767 16.12 -1.78 33.17
C ILE A 767 16.55 -0.30 33.18
N LEU A 768 15.84 0.58 32.46
CA LEU A 768 16.06 2.03 32.51
C LEU A 768 15.60 2.64 33.84
N GLN A 769 14.43 2.25 34.36
CA GLN A 769 13.98 2.66 35.69
C GLN A 769 14.92 2.14 36.80
N ALA A 770 15.36 0.88 36.72
CA ALA A 770 16.34 0.31 37.65
C ALA A 770 17.77 0.90 37.53
N LYS A 771 18.00 1.82 36.58
CA LYS A 771 19.27 2.57 36.41
C LYS A 771 19.15 4.06 36.71
N LEU A 772 17.96 4.56 37.02
CA LEU A 772 17.76 5.93 37.50
C LEU A 772 17.54 5.88 39.01
N ASP A 773 18.54 6.33 39.77
CA ASP A 773 18.49 6.28 41.23
C ASP A 773 17.34 7.14 41.77
N GLY A 774 16.64 6.63 42.78
CA GLY A 774 15.22 6.97 42.99
C GLY A 774 14.99 8.15 43.93
N SER A 775 14.28 9.19 43.47
CA SER A 775 13.33 9.99 44.29
C SER A 775 12.56 11.07 43.52
N ASP A 776 13.23 11.85 42.66
CA ASP A 776 12.81 13.25 42.42
C ASP A 776 11.91 13.56 41.19
N VAL A 777 11.48 12.59 40.38
CA VAL A 777 10.63 12.89 39.20
C VAL A 777 9.47 11.91 39.00
N ASP A 778 8.30 12.22 39.55
CA ASP A 778 7.04 11.54 39.21
C ASP A 778 6.50 11.98 37.84
N LEU A 779 6.97 11.30 36.79
CA LEU A 779 6.47 11.46 35.43
C LEU A 779 5.10 10.81 35.19
N SER A 780 4.54 10.03 36.13
CA SER A 780 3.29 9.27 35.89
C SER A 780 2.11 10.21 35.58
N SER A 781 2.03 11.33 36.31
CA SER A 781 1.02 12.38 36.08
C SER A 781 1.15 13.06 34.70
N ILE A 782 2.36 13.12 34.13
CA ILE A 782 2.61 13.66 32.79
C ILE A 782 2.22 12.63 31.74
N PHE A 783 2.58 11.35 31.92
CA PHE A 783 2.23 10.28 30.97
C PHE A 783 0.72 10.02 30.91
N VAL A 784 0.01 10.00 32.03
CA VAL A 784 -1.48 9.89 32.04
C VAL A 784 -2.12 11.05 31.27
N ARG A 785 -1.60 12.27 31.42
CA ARG A 785 -2.07 13.44 30.66
C ARG A 785 -1.69 13.37 29.17
N LEU A 786 -0.54 12.79 28.83
CA LEU A 786 -0.12 12.58 27.44
C LEU A 786 -1.04 11.58 26.73
N THR A 787 -1.26 10.38 27.29
CA THR A 787 -2.17 9.38 26.71
C THR A 787 -3.61 9.88 26.62
N SER A 788 -4.07 10.66 27.60
CA SER A 788 -5.37 11.33 27.56
C SER A 788 -5.45 12.39 26.44
N ALA A 789 -4.38 13.16 26.23
CA ALA A 789 -4.28 14.12 25.14
C ALA A 789 -4.20 13.45 23.77
N GLU A 790 -3.42 12.38 23.61
CA GLU A 790 -3.31 11.60 22.37
C GLU A 790 -4.64 10.94 21.98
N THR A 791 -5.37 10.41 22.97
CA THR A 791 -6.74 9.89 22.77
C THR A 791 -7.70 11.00 22.33
N SER A 792 -7.61 12.17 22.97
CA SER A 792 -8.44 13.34 22.63
C SER A 792 -8.11 13.91 21.25
N ILE A 793 -6.84 13.97 20.87
CA ILE A 793 -6.36 14.41 19.55
C ILE A 793 -6.84 13.43 18.47
N SER A 794 -6.78 12.12 18.73
CA SER A 794 -7.27 11.08 17.81
C SER A 794 -8.78 11.20 17.58
N GLY A 795 -9.56 11.40 18.64
CA GLY A 795 -11.01 11.66 18.55
C GLY A 795 -11.34 12.97 17.83
N LEU A 796 -10.55 14.02 18.06
CA LEU A 796 -10.67 15.29 17.33
C LEU A 796 -10.31 15.13 15.85
N GLN A 797 -9.26 14.39 15.49
CA GLN A 797 -8.92 14.09 14.10
C GLN A 797 -10.06 13.34 13.40
N ALA A 798 -10.62 12.29 14.00
CA ALA A 798 -11.76 11.58 13.44
C ALA A 798 -13.00 12.48 13.26
N SER A 799 -13.29 13.35 14.25
CA SER A 799 -14.40 14.31 14.16
C SER A 799 -14.16 15.41 13.11
N ILE A 800 -12.91 15.88 12.97
CA ILE A 800 -12.50 16.83 11.92
C ILE A 800 -12.61 16.17 10.55
N GLN A 801 -12.24 14.90 10.40
CA GLN A 801 -12.32 14.17 9.14
C GLN A 801 -13.79 13.99 8.70
N LEU A 802 -14.68 13.50 9.59
CA LEU A 802 -16.12 13.44 9.31
C LEU A 802 -16.72 14.83 9.00
N LYS A 803 -16.33 15.88 9.73
CA LYS A 803 -16.83 17.25 9.46
C LYS A 803 -16.27 17.84 8.18
N ALA A 804 -15.02 17.53 7.81
CA ALA A 804 -14.44 17.94 6.54
C ALA A 804 -15.22 17.30 5.39
N ASP A 805 -15.43 15.99 5.42
CA ASP A 805 -16.18 15.28 4.37
C ASP A 805 -17.63 15.78 4.29
N ALA A 806 -18.33 15.94 5.41
CA ALA A 806 -19.70 16.48 5.43
C ALA A 806 -19.80 17.93 4.92
N THR A 807 -18.82 18.79 5.26
CA THR A 807 -18.78 20.19 4.81
C THR A 807 -18.41 20.28 3.33
N VAL A 808 -17.46 19.46 2.86
CA VAL A 808 -17.08 19.37 1.45
C VAL A 808 -18.26 18.87 0.61
N VAL A 809 -18.94 17.79 1.02
CA VAL A 809 -20.11 17.27 0.29
C VAL A 809 -21.26 18.29 0.26
N THR A 810 -21.56 18.93 1.38
CA THR A 810 -22.62 19.96 1.45
C THR A 810 -22.25 21.20 0.62
N GLY A 811 -21.00 21.64 0.67
CA GLY A 811 -20.47 22.72 -0.16
C GLY A 811 -20.52 22.38 -1.65
N LEU A 812 -20.14 21.16 -2.03
CA LEU A 812 -20.19 20.69 -3.42
C LEU A 812 -21.64 20.58 -3.92
N GLN A 813 -22.57 20.11 -3.09
CA GLN A 813 -24.00 20.04 -3.42
C GLN A 813 -24.62 21.44 -3.59
N GLY A 814 -24.24 22.41 -2.75
CA GLY A 814 -24.59 23.81 -2.92
C GLY A 814 -23.99 24.43 -4.19
N SER A 815 -22.70 24.16 -4.47
CA SER A 815 -22.03 24.62 -5.69
C SER A 815 -22.66 24.03 -6.95
N VAL A 816 -22.97 22.73 -7.00
CA VAL A 816 -23.65 22.09 -8.13
C VAL A 816 -25.06 22.65 -8.33
N THR A 817 -25.78 22.93 -7.24
CA THR A 817 -27.11 23.58 -7.32
C THR A 817 -27.00 24.99 -7.91
N SER A 818 -26.02 25.79 -7.47
CA SER A 818 -25.76 27.13 -7.99
C SER A 818 -25.27 27.13 -9.44
N ILE A 819 -24.44 26.14 -9.82
CA ILE A 819 -23.96 25.93 -11.19
C ILE A 819 -25.13 25.56 -12.11
N ASN A 820 -26.01 24.64 -11.71
CA ASN A 820 -27.18 24.26 -12.51
C ASN A 820 -28.13 25.45 -12.69
N GLN A 821 -28.47 26.18 -11.62
CA GLN A 821 -29.27 27.42 -11.72
C GLN A 821 -28.61 28.48 -12.63
N SER A 822 -27.28 28.60 -12.58
CA SER A 822 -26.52 29.49 -13.47
C SER A 822 -26.54 29.01 -14.93
N LEU A 823 -26.50 27.69 -15.16
CA LEU A 823 -26.54 27.08 -16.49
C LEU A 823 -27.92 27.22 -17.13
N ASP A 824 -28.99 27.02 -16.35
CA ASP A 824 -30.37 27.22 -16.78
C ASP A 824 -30.65 28.70 -17.06
N ALA A 825 -30.17 29.61 -16.21
CA ALA A 825 -30.24 31.05 -16.46
C ALA A 825 -29.44 31.45 -17.72
N LEU A 826 -28.28 30.84 -17.96
CA LEU A 826 -27.48 31.09 -19.16
C LEU A 826 -28.14 30.52 -20.42
N ASN A 827 -28.74 29.33 -20.36
CA ASN A 827 -29.54 28.76 -21.45
C ASN A 827 -30.77 29.62 -21.78
N ALA A 828 -31.49 30.09 -20.76
CA ALA A 828 -32.61 31.01 -20.93
C ALA A 828 -32.15 32.34 -21.57
N LEU A 829 -31.03 32.90 -21.11
CA LEU A 829 -30.44 34.11 -21.66
C LEU A 829 -29.97 33.93 -23.11
N VAL A 830 -29.35 32.79 -23.44
CA VAL A 830 -28.88 32.46 -24.80
C VAL A 830 -30.06 32.25 -25.75
N SER A 831 -31.08 31.49 -25.33
CA SER A 831 -32.31 31.29 -26.09
C SER A 831 -33.00 32.64 -26.39
N THR A 832 -33.15 33.49 -25.38
CA THR A 832 -33.72 34.83 -25.51
C THR A 832 -32.85 35.71 -26.43
N LYS A 833 -31.54 35.77 -26.22
CA LYS A 833 -30.60 36.59 -27.03
C LYS A 833 -30.55 36.16 -28.49
N ALA A 834 -30.59 34.86 -28.77
CA ALA A 834 -30.62 34.32 -30.13
C ALA A 834 -31.91 34.72 -30.86
N SER A 835 -33.05 34.69 -30.16
CA SER A 835 -34.33 35.16 -30.72
C SER A 835 -34.35 36.68 -30.90
N GLN A 836 -34.00 37.47 -29.88
CA GLN A 836 -34.06 38.94 -29.91
C GLN A 836 -33.17 39.52 -31.02
N THR A 837 -31.89 39.13 -31.09
CA THR A 837 -30.91 39.83 -31.94
C THR A 837 -31.25 39.74 -33.43
N VAL A 838 -31.88 38.64 -33.87
CA VAL A 838 -32.36 38.47 -35.25
C VAL A 838 -33.66 39.25 -35.47
N VAL A 839 -34.61 39.17 -34.54
CA VAL A 839 -35.91 39.87 -34.63
C VAL A 839 -35.75 41.39 -34.58
N ASP A 840 -34.90 41.92 -33.70
CA ASP A 840 -34.62 43.35 -33.59
C ASP A 840 -33.93 43.88 -34.86
N GLY A 841 -32.99 43.11 -35.42
CA GLY A 841 -32.31 43.43 -36.68
C GLY A 841 -33.24 43.36 -37.90
N MET A 842 -34.20 42.43 -37.91
CA MET A 842 -35.25 42.37 -38.93
C MET A 842 -36.27 43.51 -38.75
N GLY A 843 -36.65 43.83 -37.52
CA GLY A 843 -37.54 44.95 -37.19
C GLY A 843 -36.97 46.29 -37.63
N ALA A 844 -35.70 46.57 -37.33
CA ALA A 844 -35.02 47.79 -37.80
C ALA A 844 -34.99 47.90 -39.34
N ARG A 845 -34.75 46.77 -40.04
CA ARG A 845 -34.78 46.73 -41.51
C ARG A 845 -36.19 46.85 -42.09
N LEU A 846 -37.20 46.30 -41.43
CA LEU A 846 -38.61 46.44 -41.80
C LEU A 846 -39.07 47.89 -41.63
N THR A 847 -38.80 48.52 -40.47
CA THR A 847 -39.11 49.94 -40.24
C THR A 847 -38.44 50.84 -41.29
N LEU A 848 -37.20 50.56 -41.69
CA LEU A 848 -36.52 51.32 -42.74
C LEU A 848 -37.16 51.10 -44.12
N ALA A 849 -37.57 49.86 -44.44
CA ALA A 849 -38.29 49.55 -45.67
C ALA A 849 -39.69 50.19 -45.70
N GLU A 850 -40.41 50.17 -44.59
CA GLU A 850 -41.71 50.82 -44.41
C GLU A 850 -41.59 52.35 -44.50
N GLN A 851 -40.55 52.96 -43.95
CA GLN A 851 -40.28 54.39 -44.17
C GLN A 851 -39.98 54.70 -45.65
N THR A 852 -39.27 53.82 -46.34
CA THR A 852 -38.97 53.98 -47.78
C THR A 852 -40.22 53.78 -48.66
N LEU A 853 -41.12 52.87 -48.27
CA LEU A 853 -42.40 52.62 -48.96
C LEU A 853 -43.43 53.73 -48.71
N ASN A 854 -43.58 54.19 -47.47
CA ASN A 854 -44.48 55.31 -47.13
C ASN A 854 -44.01 56.65 -47.73
N ALA A 855 -42.77 56.75 -48.21
CA ALA A 855 -42.27 57.91 -48.97
C ALA A 855 -42.70 57.90 -50.46
N PHE A 856 -43.22 56.79 -50.99
CA PHE A 856 -43.70 56.67 -52.38
C PHE A 856 -45.23 56.84 -52.46
N ASP A 857 -45.71 58.06 -52.27
CA ASP A 857 -47.14 58.39 -52.33
C ASP A 857 -47.71 58.34 -53.76
N GLY A 858 -48.52 57.33 -54.05
CA GLY A 858 -49.28 57.20 -55.29
C GLY A 858 -50.46 58.20 -55.44
N ALA A 859 -50.90 58.87 -54.36
CA ALA A 859 -51.98 59.85 -54.43
C ALA A 859 -51.54 61.19 -55.05
N SER A 860 -50.27 61.57 -54.87
CA SER A 860 -49.67 62.82 -55.39
C SER A 860 -49.84 63.03 -56.91
N ILE A 861 -49.74 61.96 -57.70
CA ILE A 861 -49.88 62.01 -59.17
C ILE A 861 -51.35 61.98 -59.59
N SER A 862 -52.21 61.24 -58.88
CA SER A 862 -53.64 61.12 -59.20
C SER A 862 -54.44 62.40 -58.95
N THR A 863 -54.07 63.14 -57.89
CA THR A 863 -54.80 64.33 -57.42
C THR A 863 -54.53 65.61 -58.23
N THR A 864 -53.39 65.71 -58.93
CA THR A 864 -52.98 66.97 -59.58
C THR A 864 -53.70 67.24 -60.92
N VAL A 865 -53.98 66.22 -61.74
CA VAL A 865 -54.50 66.42 -63.12
C VAL A 865 -55.98 66.06 -63.30
N THR A 866 -56.64 65.51 -62.26
CA THR A 866 -58.13 65.49 -62.20
C THR A 866 -58.71 66.88 -61.86
N ALA A 867 -57.86 67.85 -61.50
CA ALA A 867 -58.24 69.25 -61.21
C ALA A 867 -58.47 70.15 -62.45
N SER A 868 -58.40 69.61 -63.68
CA SER A 868 -58.67 70.38 -64.91
C SER A 868 -59.63 69.70 -65.89
N ARG A 869 -60.83 69.43 -65.38
CA ARG A 869 -62.12 69.42 -66.11
C ARG A 869 -62.27 68.44 -67.30
N ARG A 870 -63.06 67.39 -67.07
CA ARG A 870 -64.42 67.34 -67.66
C ARG A 870 -65.34 66.32 -66.99
N ALA A 871 -66.51 66.82 -66.58
CA ALA A 871 -67.78 66.09 -66.58
C ALA A 871 -68.62 66.58 -67.79
N PRO A 872 -69.63 65.85 -68.26
CA PRO A 872 -70.20 66.02 -69.62
C PRO A 872 -71.55 66.74 -69.67
N ALA A 873 -71.92 67.28 -70.86
CA ALA A 873 -73.25 67.16 -71.49
C ALA A 873 -73.32 67.89 -72.87
N ASP A 874 -73.99 67.21 -73.81
CA ASP A 874 -74.63 67.54 -75.10
C ASP A 874 -74.83 68.99 -75.60
N SER A 875 -74.78 69.16 -76.94
CA SER A 875 -75.87 69.73 -77.79
C SER A 875 -75.45 69.88 -79.27
N ASP A 876 -76.39 70.25 -80.14
CA ASP A 876 -76.43 69.90 -81.57
C ASP A 876 -76.24 71.06 -82.59
N VAL A 877 -75.94 70.68 -83.84
CA VAL A 877 -76.28 71.34 -85.14
C VAL A 877 -75.80 72.77 -85.48
N ALA A 878 -74.93 72.81 -86.52
CA ALA A 878 -74.83 73.73 -87.67
C ALA A 878 -74.81 75.29 -87.55
N GLY A 879 -73.85 75.89 -88.26
CA GLY A 879 -73.89 77.27 -88.77
C GLY A 879 -73.13 77.37 -90.11
N ALA A 880 -73.66 78.07 -91.10
CA ALA A 880 -73.17 78.07 -92.49
C ALA A 880 -72.74 79.45 -93.02
N ASN A 881 -72.24 79.48 -94.26
CA ASN A 881 -71.87 80.63 -95.11
C ASN A 881 -70.48 81.26 -94.90
N ASN A 882 -69.51 80.87 -95.74
CA ASN A 882 -68.99 81.73 -96.84
C ASN A 882 -67.90 80.95 -97.63
N ILE A 883 -68.11 80.36 -98.81
CA ILE A 883 -68.62 80.88 -100.11
C ILE A 883 -67.54 81.60 -100.95
N LEU A 884 -67.05 80.87 -101.97
CA LEU A 884 -66.82 81.32 -103.37
C LEU A 884 -65.75 82.40 -103.68
N ALA A 885 -65.18 83.11 -102.71
CA ALA A 885 -64.34 84.29 -102.96
C ALA A 885 -62.98 84.03 -103.66
N ALA A 886 -62.46 82.80 -103.67
CA ALA A 886 -61.10 82.48 -104.14
C ALA A 886 -61.03 81.81 -105.53
N LEU A 887 -62.15 81.71 -106.27
CA LEU A 887 -62.25 80.89 -107.48
C LEU A 887 -61.51 81.46 -108.72
N ASN A 888 -61.01 82.70 -108.67
CA ASN A 888 -60.49 83.43 -109.83
C ASN A 888 -58.95 83.53 -109.92
N GLY A 889 -58.19 82.80 -109.09
CA GLY A 889 -56.71 82.86 -109.05
C GLY A 889 -55.98 81.82 -109.92
N TRP A 890 -56.53 81.44 -111.07
CA TRP A 890 -56.24 80.12 -111.66
C TRP A 890 -54.85 79.97 -112.33
N ASP A 891 -54.39 80.94 -113.13
CA ASP A 891 -53.23 80.75 -114.02
C ASP A 891 -51.87 80.63 -113.31
N ALA A 892 -51.75 81.07 -112.05
CA ALA A 892 -50.51 80.95 -111.28
C ALA A 892 -50.26 79.53 -110.73
N GLY A 893 -51.30 78.68 -110.65
CA GLY A 893 -51.24 77.42 -109.90
C GLY A 893 -50.41 76.30 -110.55
N ASN A 894 -50.36 76.25 -111.89
CA ASN A 894 -49.86 75.07 -112.60
C ASN A 894 -48.34 74.84 -112.47
N MET A 895 -47.53 75.89 -112.28
CA MET A 895 -46.08 75.71 -112.06
C MET A 895 -45.76 75.27 -110.62
N ALA A 896 -46.54 75.70 -109.63
CA ALA A 896 -46.37 75.29 -108.25
C ALA A 896 -46.74 73.82 -108.03
N LEU A 897 -47.77 73.33 -108.73
CA LEU A 897 -48.28 71.96 -108.58
C LEU A 897 -47.23 70.90 -108.94
N ALA A 898 -46.40 71.13 -109.97
CA ALA A 898 -45.35 70.21 -110.39
C ALA A 898 -44.23 70.06 -109.34
N ALA A 899 -43.79 71.17 -108.74
CA ALA A 899 -42.78 71.15 -107.66
C ALA A 899 -43.33 70.45 -106.39
N VAL A 900 -44.60 70.72 -106.04
CA VAL A 900 -45.28 70.06 -104.91
C VAL A 900 -45.47 68.56 -105.16
N ALA A 901 -45.69 68.12 -106.40
CA ALA A 901 -45.78 66.70 -106.74
C ALA A 901 -44.45 65.96 -106.50
N ALA A 902 -43.33 66.51 -106.98
CA ALA A 902 -42.01 65.91 -106.75
C ALA A 902 -41.65 65.84 -105.26
N ALA A 903 -41.87 66.93 -104.51
CA ALA A 903 -41.62 66.99 -103.08
C ALA A 903 -42.50 65.99 -102.29
N LYS A 904 -43.75 65.75 -102.72
CA LYS A 904 -44.60 64.70 -102.14
C LYS A 904 -44.04 63.30 -102.38
N THR A 905 -43.59 62.99 -103.60
CA THR A 905 -43.02 61.67 -103.91
C THR A 905 -41.77 61.37 -103.06
N GLU A 906 -40.87 62.34 -102.88
CA GLU A 906 -39.70 62.18 -102.01
C GLU A 906 -40.10 62.02 -100.53
N LEU A 907 -41.06 62.83 -100.05
CA LEU A 907 -41.54 62.76 -98.67
C LEU A 907 -42.23 61.43 -98.34
N THR A 908 -43.05 60.91 -99.26
CA THR A 908 -43.65 59.56 -99.12
C THR A 908 -42.57 58.49 -99.05
N ALA A 909 -41.60 58.48 -99.99
CA ALA A 909 -40.51 57.50 -99.98
C ALA A 909 -39.68 57.52 -98.68
N LYS A 910 -39.40 58.70 -98.11
CA LYS A 910 -38.76 58.82 -96.79
C LYS A 910 -39.65 58.34 -95.64
N THR A 911 -40.95 58.62 -95.70
CA THR A 911 -41.91 58.19 -94.68
C THR A 911 -42.06 56.68 -94.66
N ASP A 912 -42.16 56.04 -95.83
CA ASP A 912 -42.23 54.59 -95.97
C ASP A 912 -40.93 53.91 -95.50
N SER A 913 -39.77 54.48 -95.85
CA SER A 913 -38.46 54.00 -95.39
C SER A 913 -38.33 54.08 -93.85
N ASN A 914 -38.68 55.21 -93.24
CA ASN A 914 -38.67 55.37 -91.78
C ASN A 914 -39.67 54.43 -91.09
N THR A 915 -40.89 54.29 -91.63
CA THR A 915 -41.91 53.38 -91.08
C THR A 915 -41.45 51.92 -91.14
N SER A 916 -40.81 51.51 -92.24
CA SER A 916 -40.22 50.16 -92.38
C SER A 916 -39.06 49.92 -91.40
N ALA A 917 -38.19 50.92 -91.19
CA ALA A 917 -37.11 50.84 -90.21
C ALA A 917 -37.64 50.74 -88.77
N ILE A 918 -38.65 51.54 -88.42
CA ILE A 918 -39.33 51.48 -87.12
C ILE A 918 -40.00 50.12 -86.92
N ALA A 919 -40.72 49.60 -87.92
CA ALA A 919 -41.35 48.27 -87.86
C ALA A 919 -40.31 47.15 -87.66
N SER A 920 -39.17 47.22 -88.35
CA SER A 920 -38.07 46.25 -88.22
C SER A 920 -37.44 46.32 -86.81
N LEU A 921 -37.22 47.52 -86.27
CA LEU A 921 -36.71 47.71 -84.92
C LEU A 921 -37.71 47.25 -83.85
N SER A 922 -39.00 47.54 -84.02
CA SER A 922 -40.06 47.06 -83.13
C SER A 922 -40.17 45.54 -83.13
N LEU A 923 -40.02 44.89 -84.29
CA LEU A 923 -39.96 43.43 -84.39
C LEU A 923 -38.71 42.86 -83.68
N GLN A 924 -37.55 43.49 -83.86
CA GLN A 924 -36.30 43.08 -83.21
C GLN A 924 -36.38 43.22 -81.68
N ILE A 925 -36.94 44.32 -81.17
CA ILE A 925 -37.19 44.54 -79.74
C ILE A 925 -38.22 43.52 -79.22
N GLY A 926 -39.30 43.24 -79.96
CA GLY A 926 -40.27 42.21 -79.61
C GLY A 926 -39.65 40.81 -79.49
N LEU A 927 -38.75 40.44 -80.42
CA LEU A 927 -37.99 39.20 -80.37
C LEU A 927 -37.01 39.16 -79.18
N GLN A 928 -36.34 40.27 -78.86
CA GLN A 928 -35.46 40.36 -77.69
C GLN A 928 -36.24 40.25 -76.36
N ILE A 929 -37.42 40.89 -76.26
CA ILE A 929 -38.30 40.78 -75.10
C ILE A 929 -38.84 39.35 -74.96
N GLY A 930 -39.24 38.71 -76.07
CA GLY A 930 -39.65 37.31 -76.08
C GLY A 930 -38.54 36.36 -75.61
N ALA A 931 -37.31 36.56 -76.11
CA ALA A 931 -36.14 35.79 -75.67
C ALA A 931 -35.81 36.01 -74.19
N ALA A 932 -35.84 37.26 -73.71
CA ALA A 932 -35.62 37.59 -72.31
C ALA A 932 -36.69 36.96 -71.40
N SER A 933 -37.97 37.02 -71.80
CA SER A 933 -39.07 36.38 -71.08
C SER A 933 -38.87 34.86 -71.01
N ALA A 934 -38.45 34.22 -72.10
CA ALA A 934 -38.18 32.78 -72.12
C ALA A 934 -37.00 32.40 -71.20
N GLN A 935 -35.93 33.20 -71.16
CA GLN A 935 -34.80 33.00 -70.23
C GLN A 935 -35.24 33.16 -68.77
N VAL A 936 -36.05 34.17 -68.44
CA VAL A 936 -36.59 34.36 -67.08
C VAL A 936 -37.51 33.20 -66.68
N SER A 937 -38.36 32.69 -67.58
CA SER A 937 -39.19 31.51 -67.30
C SER A 937 -38.36 30.24 -67.09
N ALA A 938 -37.26 30.06 -67.84
CA ALA A 938 -36.35 28.93 -67.65
C ALA A 938 -35.59 29.00 -66.31
N GLU A 939 -35.11 30.18 -65.93
CA GLU A 939 -34.47 30.45 -64.63
C GLU A 939 -35.44 30.24 -63.46
N GLN A 940 -36.70 30.67 -63.60
CA GLN A 940 -37.75 30.40 -62.61
C GLN A 940 -38.04 28.90 -62.47
N ALA A 941 -38.13 28.16 -63.57
CA ALA A 941 -38.31 26.70 -63.54
C ALA A 941 -37.12 25.99 -62.88
N ALA A 942 -35.89 26.41 -63.17
CA ALA A 942 -34.67 25.88 -62.56
C ALA A 942 -34.63 26.13 -61.05
N ARG A 943 -35.00 27.33 -60.59
CA ARG A 943 -35.11 27.65 -59.15
C ARG A 943 -36.17 26.81 -58.46
N ILE A 944 -37.37 26.70 -59.03
CA ILE A 944 -38.45 25.87 -58.49
C ILE A 944 -38.01 24.39 -58.37
N SER A 945 -37.27 23.86 -59.35
CA SER A 945 -36.70 22.50 -59.26
C SER A 945 -35.63 22.36 -58.18
N GLY A 946 -34.80 23.39 -57.97
CA GLY A 946 -33.83 23.44 -56.87
C GLY A 946 -34.51 23.49 -55.49
N ASP A 947 -35.51 24.35 -55.33
CA ASP A 947 -36.30 24.47 -54.09
C ASP A 947 -37.05 23.16 -53.77
N GLN A 948 -37.57 22.47 -54.80
CA GLN A 948 -38.19 21.14 -54.65
C GLN A 948 -37.18 20.07 -54.23
N ALA A 949 -35.95 20.07 -54.77
CA ALA A 949 -34.90 19.16 -54.34
C ALA A 949 -34.50 19.42 -52.87
N ILE A 950 -34.29 20.69 -52.50
CA ILE A 950 -33.98 21.08 -51.11
C ILE A 950 -35.12 20.69 -50.15
N ALA A 951 -36.38 20.82 -50.55
CA ALA A 951 -37.52 20.37 -49.76
C ALA A 951 -37.56 18.84 -49.58
N SER A 952 -37.18 18.07 -50.61
CA SER A 952 -37.06 16.61 -50.55
C SER A 952 -35.92 16.15 -49.62
N ASP A 953 -34.76 16.80 -49.70
CA ASP A 953 -33.63 16.52 -48.83
C ASP A 953 -33.94 16.89 -47.38
N LEU A 954 -34.61 18.03 -47.14
CA LEU A 954 -35.06 18.44 -45.81
C LEU A 954 -36.11 17.49 -45.21
N ALA A 955 -37.03 16.98 -46.03
CA ALA A 955 -37.98 15.95 -45.60
C ALA A 955 -37.26 14.63 -45.24
N THR A 956 -36.29 14.22 -46.06
CA THR A 956 -35.47 13.02 -45.83
C THR A 956 -34.63 13.15 -44.55
N TYR A 957 -34.01 14.32 -44.34
CA TYR A 957 -33.27 14.64 -43.11
C TYR A 957 -34.18 14.63 -41.88
N LYS A 958 -35.39 15.20 -41.98
CA LYS A 958 -36.38 15.18 -40.89
C LYS A 958 -36.80 13.75 -40.50
N VAL A 959 -36.96 12.85 -41.47
CA VAL A 959 -37.21 11.42 -41.21
C VAL A 959 -36.00 10.74 -40.57
N SER A 960 -34.78 11.03 -41.06
CA SER A 960 -33.54 10.50 -40.48
C SER A 960 -33.38 10.92 -39.01
N VAL A 961 -33.53 12.21 -38.70
CA VAL A 961 -33.49 12.75 -37.33
C VAL A 961 -34.60 12.17 -36.46
N GLY A 962 -35.81 11.97 -37.00
CA GLY A 962 -36.90 11.30 -36.28
C GLY A 962 -36.56 9.85 -35.91
N ASN A 963 -35.95 9.10 -36.82
CA ASN A 963 -35.50 7.73 -36.57
C ASN A 963 -34.34 7.68 -35.57
N SER A 964 -33.39 8.61 -35.64
CA SER A 964 -32.31 8.76 -34.65
C SER A 964 -32.86 9.10 -33.27
N LEU A 965 -33.82 10.02 -33.16
CA LEU A 965 -34.47 10.38 -31.91
C LEU A 965 -35.25 9.20 -31.31
N ALA A 966 -35.97 8.42 -32.13
CA ALA A 966 -36.62 7.19 -31.69
C ALA A 966 -35.61 6.13 -31.20
N SER A 967 -34.48 5.99 -31.88
CA SER A 967 -33.38 5.09 -31.46
C SER A 967 -32.76 5.52 -30.13
N VAL A 968 -32.51 6.82 -29.93
CA VAL A 968 -32.00 7.38 -28.67
C VAL A 968 -33.02 7.22 -27.54
N ASN A 969 -34.31 7.47 -27.79
CA ASN A 969 -35.36 7.28 -26.78
C ASN A 969 -35.50 5.81 -26.37
N ASN A 970 -35.43 4.86 -27.31
CA ASN A 970 -35.42 3.43 -26.99
C ASN A 970 -34.16 3.02 -26.21
N ALA A 971 -32.99 3.56 -26.56
CA ALA A 971 -31.77 3.33 -25.79
C ALA A 971 -31.85 3.90 -24.36
N LEU A 972 -32.47 5.07 -24.19
CA LEU A 972 -32.70 5.72 -22.90
C LEU A 972 -33.68 4.93 -22.03
N LEU A 973 -34.78 4.39 -22.61
CA LEU A 973 -35.70 3.50 -21.91
C LEU A 973 -34.99 2.21 -21.46
N VAL A 974 -34.26 1.54 -22.35
CA VAL A 974 -33.46 0.36 -22.00
C VAL A 974 -32.39 0.66 -20.94
N GLN A 975 -31.89 1.90 -20.88
CA GLN A 975 -30.95 2.33 -19.85
C GLN A 975 -31.66 2.65 -18.51
N ALA A 976 -32.88 3.18 -18.54
CA ALA A 976 -33.73 3.36 -17.36
C ALA A 976 -34.18 2.01 -16.76
N ASP A 977 -34.51 1.02 -17.58
CA ASP A 977 -34.81 -0.35 -17.13
C ASP A 977 -33.58 -1.00 -16.46
N LYS A 978 -32.40 -0.81 -17.05
CA LYS A 978 -31.12 -1.26 -16.46
C LYS A 978 -30.80 -0.55 -15.16
N LEU A 979 -31.06 0.76 -15.06
CA LEU A 979 -30.90 1.54 -13.82
C LEU A 979 -31.87 1.06 -12.74
N THR A 980 -33.13 0.77 -13.10
CA THR A 980 -34.15 0.23 -12.18
C THR A 980 -33.78 -1.17 -11.69
N SER A 981 -33.30 -2.04 -12.58
CA SER A 981 -32.77 -3.37 -12.22
C SER A 981 -31.51 -3.26 -11.33
N MET A 982 -30.65 -2.28 -11.59
CA MET A 982 -29.45 -2.03 -10.78
C MET A 982 -29.77 -1.43 -9.41
N ALA A 983 -30.80 -0.58 -9.31
CA ALA A 983 -31.34 -0.10 -8.04
C ALA A 983 -31.90 -1.26 -7.20
N GLY A 984 -32.76 -2.10 -7.78
CA GLY A 984 -33.26 -3.30 -7.09
C GLY A 984 -32.14 -4.27 -6.67
N ARG A 985 -31.03 -4.35 -7.41
CA ARG A 985 -29.83 -5.09 -7.00
C ARG A 985 -29.06 -4.42 -5.87
N LEU A 986 -29.05 -3.09 -5.82
CA LEU A 986 -28.50 -2.28 -4.71
C LEU A 986 -29.34 -2.46 -3.44
N ASP A 987 -30.67 -2.42 -3.52
CA ASP A 987 -31.56 -2.66 -2.38
C ASP A 987 -31.38 -4.07 -1.80
N ASN A 988 -31.26 -5.09 -2.65
CA ASN A 988 -30.93 -6.45 -2.23
C ASN A 988 -29.52 -6.56 -1.64
N TYR A 989 -28.55 -5.76 -2.11
CA TYR A 989 -27.19 -5.73 -1.57
C TYR A 989 -27.15 -5.01 -0.21
N ASP A 990 -27.91 -3.93 -0.03
CA ASP A 990 -28.03 -3.21 1.24
C ASP A 990 -28.74 -4.07 2.30
N ALA A 991 -29.83 -4.76 1.94
CA ALA A 991 -30.46 -5.77 2.80
C ALA A 991 -29.49 -6.93 3.15
N SER A 992 -28.64 -7.34 2.21
CA SER A 992 -27.59 -8.34 2.44
C SER A 992 -26.48 -7.81 3.36
N LEU A 993 -26.08 -6.54 3.23
CA LEU A 993 -25.12 -5.87 4.09
C LEU A 993 -25.68 -5.66 5.50
N GLY A 994 -26.94 -5.28 5.66
CA GLY A 994 -27.61 -5.21 6.95
C GLY A 994 -27.66 -6.57 7.65
N THR A 995 -28.02 -7.63 6.90
CA THR A 995 -28.00 -9.02 7.39
C THR A 995 -26.59 -9.46 7.78
N LEU A 996 -25.57 -9.12 6.98
CA LEU A 996 -24.17 -9.41 7.27
C LEU A 996 -23.65 -8.61 8.45
N SER A 997 -24.05 -7.34 8.60
CA SER A 997 -23.68 -6.48 9.73
C SER A 997 -24.29 -6.98 11.04
N GLY A 998 -25.52 -7.49 11.00
CA GLY A 998 -26.13 -8.21 12.14
C GLY A 998 -25.29 -9.44 12.49
N ARG A 999 -25.04 -10.33 11.54
CA ARG A 999 -24.24 -11.55 11.75
C ARG A 999 -22.81 -11.28 12.25
N ILE A 1000 -22.13 -10.26 11.73
CA ILE A 1000 -20.79 -9.84 12.20
C ILE A 1000 -20.87 -9.27 13.62
N SER A 1001 -21.96 -8.58 13.98
CA SER A 1001 -22.17 -8.12 15.36
C SER A 1001 -22.41 -9.30 16.30
N ASP A 1002 -23.25 -10.27 15.92
CA ASP A 1002 -23.51 -11.48 16.70
C ASP A 1002 -22.24 -12.34 16.86
N GLU A 1003 -21.46 -12.49 15.79
CA GLU A 1003 -20.16 -13.18 15.79
C GLU A 1003 -19.13 -12.44 16.65
N HIS A 1004 -19.08 -11.11 16.60
CA HIS A 1004 -18.24 -10.30 17.48
C HIS A 1004 -18.61 -10.45 18.96
N TRP A 1005 -19.90 -10.41 19.31
CA TRP A 1005 -20.35 -10.66 20.68
C TRP A 1005 -20.08 -12.10 21.13
N ALA A 1006 -20.18 -13.09 20.24
CA ALA A 1006 -19.80 -14.48 20.52
C ALA A 1006 -18.29 -14.63 20.75
N TRP A 1007 -17.44 -13.93 19.98
CA TRP A 1007 -15.98 -13.90 20.21
C TRP A 1007 -15.65 -13.20 21.53
N VAL A 1008 -16.25 -12.06 21.84
CA VAL A 1008 -16.06 -11.36 23.13
C VAL A 1008 -16.47 -12.23 24.32
N ALA A 1009 -17.56 -12.99 24.21
CA ALA A 1009 -17.96 -13.97 25.21
C ALA A 1009 -16.95 -15.15 25.31
N GLY A 1010 -16.42 -15.61 24.19
CA GLY A 1010 -15.38 -16.63 24.10
C GLY A 1010 -14.06 -16.19 24.75
N ASP A 1011 -13.60 -14.96 24.46
CA ASP A 1011 -12.42 -14.35 25.05
C ASP A 1011 -12.61 -14.09 26.56
N GLN A 1012 -13.81 -13.69 26.99
CA GLN A 1012 -14.13 -13.55 28.40
C GLN A 1012 -14.09 -14.90 29.14
N ALA A 1013 -14.61 -15.97 28.53
CA ALA A 1013 -14.48 -17.33 29.06
C ALA A 1013 -13.02 -17.82 29.04
N GLY A 1014 -12.26 -17.49 28.00
CA GLY A 1014 -10.83 -17.76 27.89
C GLY A 1014 -10.00 -17.05 28.96
N ALA A 1015 -10.31 -15.78 29.25
CA ALA A 1015 -9.69 -15.01 30.33
C ALA A 1015 -10.04 -15.56 31.72
N GLN A 1016 -11.28 -16.05 31.93
CA GLN A 1016 -11.67 -16.75 33.16
C GLN A 1016 -10.96 -18.10 33.29
N ALA A 1017 -10.81 -18.86 32.20
CA ALA A 1017 -10.06 -20.12 32.19
C ALA A 1017 -8.56 -19.90 32.44
N LEU A 1018 -7.95 -18.88 31.83
CA LEU A 1018 -6.56 -18.49 32.05
C LEU A 1018 -6.34 -17.98 33.49
N SER A 1019 -7.28 -17.21 34.04
CA SER A 1019 -7.24 -16.78 35.45
C SER A 1019 -7.34 -17.98 36.40
N SER A 1020 -8.18 -18.97 36.07
CA SER A 1020 -8.32 -20.21 36.82
C SER A 1020 -7.05 -21.07 36.74
N TYR A 1021 -6.45 -21.19 35.54
CA TYR A 1021 -5.19 -21.91 35.33
C TYR A 1021 -4.00 -21.21 36.01
N LYS A 1022 -3.98 -19.87 36.01
CA LYS A 1022 -3.01 -19.10 36.80
C LYS A 1022 -3.21 -19.35 38.30
N ALA A 1023 -4.44 -19.31 38.82
CA ALA A 1023 -4.70 -19.62 40.23
C ALA A 1023 -4.30 -21.06 40.61
N GLN A 1024 -4.51 -22.04 39.71
CA GLN A 1024 -4.02 -23.41 39.90
C GLN A 1024 -2.48 -23.48 39.89
N THR A 1025 -1.83 -22.73 39.01
CA THR A 1025 -0.37 -22.68 38.86
C THR A 1025 0.31 -21.95 40.03
N ASP A 1026 -0.26 -20.83 40.49
CA ASP A 1026 0.18 -20.10 41.68
C ASP A 1026 0.02 -20.96 42.94
N ASN A 1027 -1.08 -21.74 43.04
CA ASN A 1027 -1.30 -22.70 44.12
C ASN A 1027 -0.33 -23.89 44.04
N ALA A 1028 -0.08 -24.44 42.84
CA ALA A 1028 0.92 -25.49 42.64
C ALA A 1028 2.35 -25.00 42.95
N LEU A 1029 2.68 -23.75 42.64
CA LEU A 1029 3.93 -23.09 43.00
C LEU A 1029 4.02 -22.83 44.51
N ALA A 1030 2.93 -22.41 45.16
CA ALA A 1030 2.86 -22.27 46.61
C ALA A 1030 3.06 -23.63 47.31
N GLN A 1031 2.43 -24.71 46.82
CA GLN A 1031 2.64 -26.07 47.31
C GLN A 1031 4.07 -26.56 47.04
N ALA A 1032 4.65 -26.26 45.88
CA ALA A 1032 6.05 -26.58 45.58
C ALA A 1032 7.00 -25.85 46.54
N ASN A 1033 6.78 -24.56 46.78
CA ASN A 1033 7.56 -23.77 47.73
C ASN A 1033 7.38 -24.24 49.18
N GLN A 1034 6.17 -24.61 49.60
CA GLN A 1034 5.93 -25.24 50.91
C GLN A 1034 6.63 -26.59 51.03
N ARG A 1035 6.68 -27.41 49.97
CA ARG A 1035 7.42 -28.68 49.95
C ARG A 1035 8.93 -28.46 49.94
N ILE A 1036 9.43 -27.45 49.23
CA ILE A 1036 10.86 -27.06 49.24
C ILE A 1036 11.26 -26.56 50.64
N GLY A 1037 10.45 -25.71 51.26
CA GLY A 1037 10.60 -25.30 52.66
C GLY A 1037 10.63 -26.50 53.59
N THR A 1038 9.59 -27.33 53.56
CA THR A 1038 9.50 -28.58 54.36
C THR A 1038 10.71 -29.51 54.15
N VAL A 1039 11.23 -29.64 52.93
CA VAL A 1039 12.42 -30.45 52.63
C VAL A 1039 13.69 -29.78 53.15
N SER A 1040 13.80 -28.45 53.07
CA SER A 1040 14.90 -27.66 53.65
C SER A 1040 14.90 -27.74 55.17
N ASP A 1041 13.75 -27.61 55.81
CA ASP A 1041 13.56 -27.70 57.25
C ASP A 1041 13.85 -29.11 57.76
N ASN A 1042 13.39 -30.15 57.04
CA ASN A 1042 13.74 -31.54 57.32
C ASN A 1042 15.24 -31.81 57.14
N LEU A 1043 15.86 -31.29 56.07
CA LEU A 1043 17.30 -31.46 55.82
C LEU A 1043 18.15 -30.74 56.89
N SER A 1044 17.73 -29.55 57.31
CA SER A 1044 18.33 -28.82 58.43
C SER A 1044 18.16 -29.60 59.74
N THR A 1045 16.96 -30.10 60.02
CA THR A 1045 16.65 -30.91 61.21
C THR A 1045 17.46 -32.20 61.26
N VAL A 1046 17.64 -32.89 60.12
CA VAL A 1046 18.51 -34.07 60.01
C VAL A 1046 19.99 -33.68 60.19
N SER A 1047 20.45 -32.59 59.60
CA SER A 1047 21.83 -32.10 59.79
C SER A 1047 22.13 -31.73 61.25
N SER A 1048 21.17 -31.12 61.95
CA SER A 1048 21.25 -30.87 63.40
C SER A 1048 21.22 -32.18 64.20
N SER A 1049 20.33 -33.13 63.85
CA SER A 1049 20.21 -34.43 64.54
C SER A 1049 21.45 -35.32 64.39
N VAL A 1050 22.17 -35.19 63.28
CA VAL A 1050 23.47 -35.88 63.03
C VAL A 1050 24.61 -35.24 63.84
N THR A 1051 24.48 -33.97 64.24
CA THR A 1051 25.51 -33.23 65.00
C THR A 1051 25.24 -33.25 66.52
N SER A 1052 23.97 -33.26 66.91
CA SER A 1052 23.50 -33.29 68.30
C SER A 1052 22.21 -34.10 68.44
N LEU A 1053 22.26 -35.15 69.27
CA LEU A 1053 21.11 -35.98 69.62
C LEU A 1053 20.52 -35.53 70.96
N SER A 1054 19.32 -34.98 70.95
CA SER A 1054 18.59 -34.57 72.15
C SER A 1054 17.45 -35.53 72.47
N THR A 1055 17.29 -35.91 73.74
CA THR A 1055 16.09 -36.58 74.24
C THR A 1055 15.54 -35.84 75.46
N THR A 1056 14.22 -35.62 75.45
CA THR A 1056 13.50 -34.94 76.55
C THR A 1056 12.39 -35.84 77.05
N VAL A 1057 12.39 -36.18 78.34
CA VAL A 1057 11.35 -36.99 78.99
C VAL A 1057 11.02 -36.36 80.34
N GLY A 1058 9.74 -36.15 80.62
CA GLY A 1058 9.27 -35.63 81.90
C GLY A 1058 9.75 -34.20 82.27
N GLY A 1059 10.21 -33.42 81.29
CA GLY A 1059 10.76 -32.07 81.50
C GLY A 1059 12.28 -32.01 81.69
N HIS A 1060 12.97 -33.16 81.75
CA HIS A 1060 14.43 -33.22 81.73
C HIS A 1060 14.93 -33.48 80.32
N THR A 1061 15.86 -32.64 79.85
CA THR A 1061 16.51 -32.75 78.54
C THR A 1061 17.96 -33.18 78.71
N SER A 1062 18.35 -34.21 77.95
CA SER A 1062 19.72 -34.67 77.79
C SER A 1062 20.15 -34.51 76.34
N THR A 1063 21.24 -33.79 76.08
CA THR A 1063 21.82 -33.61 74.75
C THR A 1063 23.20 -34.24 74.66
N LEU A 1064 23.39 -35.12 73.67
CA LEU A 1064 24.69 -35.62 73.22
C LEU A 1064 25.13 -34.81 71.99
N THR A 1065 26.25 -34.11 72.08
CA THR A 1065 26.84 -33.34 70.97
C THR A 1065 28.21 -33.91 70.66
N ALA A 1066 28.43 -34.35 69.41
CA ALA A 1066 29.71 -34.90 68.97
C ALA A 1066 30.29 -34.02 67.87
N TYR A 1067 31.45 -33.43 68.11
CA TYR A 1067 32.11 -32.53 67.16
C TYR A 1067 33.45 -33.11 66.67
N GLY A 1068 33.59 -33.19 65.34
CA GLY A 1068 34.84 -33.49 64.66
C GLY A 1068 35.12 -32.43 63.61
N GLN A 1069 36.20 -31.67 63.78
CA GLN A 1069 36.55 -30.55 62.90
C GLN A 1069 38.03 -30.65 62.48
N SER A 1070 38.25 -30.59 61.17
CA SER A 1070 39.57 -30.38 60.56
C SER A 1070 39.66 -28.93 60.10
N ILE A 1071 40.57 -28.17 60.71
CA ILE A 1071 40.75 -26.75 60.41
C ILE A 1071 41.92 -26.63 59.44
N ASN A 1072 41.58 -26.51 58.15
CA ASN A 1072 42.50 -26.31 57.02
C ASN A 1072 43.68 -27.31 56.96
N GLY A 1073 43.50 -28.53 57.47
CA GLY A 1073 44.54 -29.57 57.50
C GLY A 1073 45.70 -29.32 58.48
N LEU A 1074 45.69 -28.21 59.23
CA LEU A 1074 46.76 -27.84 60.19
C LEU A 1074 46.39 -28.14 61.65
N ALA A 1075 45.11 -28.26 61.96
CA ALA A 1075 44.64 -28.63 63.30
C ALA A 1075 43.43 -29.57 63.24
N LEU A 1076 43.34 -30.46 64.22
CA LEU A 1076 42.23 -31.40 64.41
C LEU A 1076 41.67 -31.23 65.81
N ARG A 1077 40.35 -31.04 65.92
CA ARG A 1077 39.60 -31.12 67.17
C ARG A 1077 38.55 -32.21 67.05
N TRP A 1078 38.55 -33.15 67.99
CA TRP A 1078 37.50 -34.15 68.12
C TRP A 1078 37.10 -34.31 69.58
N GLY A 1079 35.80 -34.30 69.87
CA GLY A 1079 35.29 -34.39 71.23
C GLY A 1079 33.83 -34.78 71.31
N VAL A 1080 33.42 -35.17 72.51
CA VAL A 1080 32.06 -35.54 72.84
C VAL A 1080 31.64 -34.82 74.11
N GLU A 1081 30.51 -34.13 74.04
CA GLU A 1081 29.94 -33.32 75.09
C GLU A 1081 28.52 -33.80 75.39
N PHE A 1082 28.21 -33.96 76.67
CA PHE A 1082 26.93 -34.39 77.18
C PHE A 1082 26.42 -33.29 78.11
N ASN A 1083 25.27 -32.69 77.82
CA ASN A 1083 24.60 -31.78 78.73
C ASN A 1083 23.31 -32.44 79.22
N ALA A 1084 23.26 -32.76 80.51
CA ALA A 1084 22.08 -33.31 81.15
C ALA A 1084 21.48 -32.26 82.09
N ASN A 1085 20.38 -31.63 81.66
CA ASN A 1085 19.61 -30.67 82.46
C ASN A 1085 20.45 -29.51 83.07
N GLY A 1086 21.49 -29.06 82.35
CA GLY A 1086 22.38 -27.96 82.75
C GLY A 1086 23.78 -28.39 83.21
N ALA A 1087 23.97 -29.65 83.60
CA ALA A 1087 25.29 -30.19 83.93
C ALA A 1087 26.02 -30.62 82.64
N VAL A 1088 27.11 -29.93 82.30
CA VAL A 1088 27.93 -30.21 81.10
C VAL A 1088 29.11 -31.10 81.48
N THR A 1089 29.18 -32.28 80.89
CA THR A 1089 30.24 -33.27 81.10
C THR A 1089 30.77 -33.77 79.75
N GLY A 1090 32.08 -33.94 79.59
CA GLY A 1090 32.64 -34.35 78.30
C GLY A 1090 34.16 -34.33 78.22
N PHE A 1091 34.67 -34.62 77.02
CA PHE A 1091 36.09 -34.56 76.71
C PHE A 1091 36.37 -34.08 75.28
N ALA A 1092 37.48 -33.37 75.11
CA ALA A 1092 37.96 -32.89 73.82
C ALA A 1092 39.45 -33.21 73.64
N LEU A 1093 39.76 -33.86 72.52
CA LEU A 1093 41.11 -34.07 72.01
C LEU A 1093 41.41 -32.95 71.01
N ASN A 1094 42.45 -32.17 71.28
CA ASN A 1094 42.87 -31.04 70.45
C ASN A 1094 44.31 -31.28 69.99
N ASN A 1095 44.55 -31.20 68.69
CA ASN A 1095 45.87 -31.21 68.08
C ASN A 1095 46.05 -29.93 67.26
N ALA A 1096 46.88 -29.02 67.76
CA ALA A 1096 47.15 -27.73 67.13
C ALA A 1096 48.58 -27.28 67.46
N SER A 1097 49.24 -26.59 66.53
CA SER A 1097 50.56 -25.96 66.74
C SER A 1097 51.66 -26.91 67.27
N GLY A 1098 51.60 -28.20 66.93
CA GLY A 1098 52.56 -29.21 67.38
C GLY A 1098 52.36 -29.70 68.82
N ARG A 1099 51.25 -29.34 69.47
CA ARG A 1099 50.87 -29.79 70.81
C ARG A 1099 49.55 -30.58 70.76
N THR A 1100 49.50 -31.66 71.54
CA THR A 1100 48.30 -32.50 71.71
C THR A 1100 47.78 -32.39 73.14
N ASP A 1101 46.60 -31.82 73.32
CA ASP A 1101 45.95 -31.66 74.62
C ASP A 1101 44.66 -32.49 74.69
N ALA A 1102 44.51 -33.25 75.77
CA ALA A 1102 43.27 -33.94 76.12
C ALA A 1102 42.64 -33.21 77.33
N VAL A 1103 41.49 -32.57 77.10
CA VAL A 1103 40.78 -31.79 78.12
C VAL A 1103 39.52 -32.54 78.52
N PHE A 1104 39.33 -32.75 79.82
CA PHE A 1104 38.11 -33.30 80.40
C PHE A 1104 37.41 -32.18 81.17
N VAL A 1105 36.11 -32.01 80.94
CA VAL A 1105 35.25 -31.09 81.70
C VAL A 1105 34.21 -31.97 82.37
N VAL A 1106 34.36 -32.18 83.68
CA VAL A 1106 33.48 -33.03 84.49
C VAL A 1106 33.49 -32.48 85.93
N ASP A 1107 32.37 -32.54 86.64
CA ASP A 1107 32.30 -32.05 88.03
C ASP A 1107 33.17 -32.87 88.99
N ASN A 1108 33.39 -34.15 88.71
CA ASN A 1108 34.19 -35.02 89.57
C ASN A 1108 35.02 -36.04 88.77
N PHE A 1109 36.26 -35.68 88.44
CA PHE A 1109 37.16 -36.52 87.66
C PHE A 1109 37.82 -37.59 88.55
N LYS A 1110 37.50 -38.87 88.29
CA LYS A 1110 37.99 -40.02 89.07
C LYS A 1110 38.60 -41.09 88.17
N ILE A 1111 39.82 -41.50 88.50
CA ILE A 1111 40.45 -42.69 87.91
C ILE A 1111 40.35 -43.85 88.92
N ALA A 1112 39.78 -44.97 88.49
CA ALA A 1112 39.58 -46.15 89.31
C ALA A 1112 39.92 -47.45 88.56
N LYS A 1113 40.25 -48.51 89.30
CA LYS A 1113 40.55 -49.83 88.73
C LYS A 1113 39.27 -50.62 88.46
N ALA A 1114 39.07 -51.06 87.22
CA ALA A 1114 37.92 -51.90 86.83
C ALA A 1114 37.97 -53.31 87.45
N GLY A 1115 36.80 -53.90 87.69
CA GLY A 1115 36.64 -55.31 88.08
C GLY A 1115 36.04 -55.57 89.46
N THR A 1116 35.55 -54.56 90.19
CA THR A 1116 34.84 -54.77 91.47
C THR A 1116 33.86 -53.62 91.75
N SER A 1117 32.68 -53.92 92.26
CA SER A 1117 31.68 -52.92 92.63
C SER A 1117 32.19 -52.07 93.80
N GLY A 1118 32.35 -50.76 93.60
CA GLY A 1118 33.04 -49.86 94.53
C GLY A 1118 34.56 -49.75 94.30
N GLY A 1119 35.02 -49.93 93.06
CA GLY A 1119 36.44 -49.91 92.68
C GLY A 1119 37.19 -48.66 93.18
N THR A 1120 38.36 -48.91 93.80
CA THR A 1120 39.16 -47.89 94.48
C THR A 1120 39.60 -46.76 93.54
N VAL A 1121 39.29 -45.52 93.94
CA VAL A 1121 39.77 -44.30 93.31
C VAL A 1121 41.25 -44.08 93.66
N VAL A 1122 42.09 -43.88 92.65
CA VAL A 1122 43.54 -43.62 92.81
C VAL A 1122 43.92 -42.16 92.51
N PHE A 1123 42.99 -41.38 91.96
CA PHE A 1123 43.09 -39.95 91.73
C PHE A 1123 41.67 -39.38 91.73
N SER A 1124 41.43 -38.34 92.53
CA SER A 1124 40.24 -37.49 92.47
C SER A 1124 40.61 -36.01 92.48
N ILE A 1125 39.73 -35.18 91.93
CA ILE A 1125 39.67 -33.75 92.22
C ILE A 1125 38.42 -33.55 93.08
N ALA A 1126 38.57 -32.81 94.18
CA ALA A 1126 37.48 -32.41 95.06
C ALA A 1126 36.84 -31.10 94.60
N ASP A 1127 35.65 -30.81 95.13
CA ASP A 1127 34.78 -29.72 94.65
C ASP A 1127 35.36 -28.31 94.93
N ASP A 1128 36.36 -28.20 95.82
CA ASP A 1128 37.15 -26.99 96.09
C ASP A 1128 38.38 -26.83 95.16
N GLY A 1129 38.60 -27.78 94.25
CA GLY A 1129 39.77 -27.85 93.37
C GLY A 1129 40.97 -28.58 93.97
N ALA A 1130 40.89 -29.10 95.20
CA ALA A 1130 41.97 -29.87 95.80
C ALA A 1130 42.20 -31.20 95.05
N VAL A 1131 43.46 -31.50 94.73
CA VAL A 1131 43.84 -32.76 94.07
C VAL A 1131 44.06 -33.84 95.12
N GLU A 1132 43.05 -34.68 95.33
CA GLU A 1132 43.09 -35.78 96.27
C GLU A 1132 43.78 -37.02 95.66
N MET A 1133 44.94 -37.36 96.22
CA MET A 1133 45.65 -38.60 95.91
C MET A 1133 45.92 -39.38 97.20
N PRO A 1134 45.09 -40.36 97.58
CA PRO A 1134 45.38 -41.21 98.73
C PRO A 1134 46.66 -42.04 98.49
N ASN A 1135 47.59 -42.02 99.45
CA ASN A 1135 48.88 -42.73 99.44
C ASN A 1135 49.95 -42.23 98.42
N VAL A 1136 50.08 -40.91 98.23
CA VAL A 1136 51.16 -40.35 97.37
C VAL A 1136 52.55 -40.77 97.85
N ARG A 1137 53.33 -41.42 96.98
CA ARG A 1137 54.76 -41.72 97.23
C ARG A 1137 55.66 -40.82 96.37
N VAL A 1138 55.73 -39.54 96.74
CA VAL A 1138 56.59 -38.55 96.05
C VAL A 1138 58.07 -38.87 96.34
N LYS A 1139 58.88 -39.11 95.31
CA LYS A 1139 60.29 -39.50 95.47
C LYS A 1139 61.21 -38.34 95.90
N LYS A 1140 60.83 -37.10 95.60
CA LYS A 1140 61.52 -35.86 96.00
C LYS A 1140 60.59 -34.66 95.84
N ILE A 1141 60.56 -33.77 96.83
CA ILE A 1141 59.93 -32.44 96.73
C ILE A 1141 61.06 -31.40 96.60
N ALA A 1142 60.83 -30.31 95.87
CA ALA A 1142 61.79 -29.22 95.73
C ALA A 1142 61.75 -28.28 96.96
N ALA A 1143 62.83 -27.53 97.21
CA ALA A 1143 62.78 -26.43 98.18
C ALA A 1143 62.02 -25.23 97.56
N GLY A 1144 61.18 -24.55 98.36
CA GLY A 1144 60.48 -23.33 97.94
C GLY A 1144 59.17 -23.53 97.16
N VAL A 1145 58.52 -24.69 97.26
CA VAL A 1145 57.21 -24.98 96.61
C VAL A 1145 56.10 -25.33 97.62
N VAL A 1146 56.20 -24.79 98.84
CA VAL A 1146 55.12 -24.75 99.83
C VAL A 1146 55.05 -23.30 100.32
N ASP A 1147 53.88 -22.68 100.20
CA ASP A 1147 53.68 -21.25 100.46
C ASP A 1147 53.07 -21.02 101.86
N THR A 1148 53.59 -20.02 102.57
CA THR A 1148 53.15 -19.68 103.93
C THR A 1148 51.80 -18.99 103.98
N ASP A 1149 51.31 -18.40 102.89
CA ASP A 1149 50.03 -17.68 102.90
C ASP A 1149 48.81 -18.62 102.91
N GLN A 1150 49.02 -19.93 102.75
CA GLN A 1150 48.01 -20.97 103.07
C GLN A 1150 47.87 -21.24 104.59
N ILE A 1151 48.56 -20.48 105.45
CA ILE A 1151 48.51 -20.59 106.92
C ILE A 1151 47.70 -19.41 107.48
N VAL A 1152 46.38 -19.60 107.59
CA VAL A 1152 45.43 -18.52 107.89
C VAL A 1152 45.21 -18.31 109.40
N GLY A 1153 45.13 -17.05 109.82
CA GLY A 1153 44.55 -16.66 111.12
C GLY A 1153 45.55 -16.23 112.20
N ASN A 1154 45.64 -14.92 112.44
CA ASN A 1154 46.38 -14.29 113.55
C ASN A 1154 47.92 -14.38 113.55
N ALA A 1155 48.55 -14.45 112.38
CA ALA A 1155 50.02 -14.35 112.29
C ALA A 1155 50.62 -12.92 112.57
N LEU A 1156 50.00 -11.77 112.18
CA LEU A 1156 50.81 -10.55 111.82
C LEU A 1156 50.52 -9.06 112.29
N SER A 1157 49.42 -8.59 112.93
CA SER A 1157 49.21 -7.10 113.13
C SER A 1157 48.43 -6.62 114.38
N THR A 1158 48.48 -5.30 114.75
CA THR A 1158 47.64 -4.58 115.78
C THR A 1158 47.71 -3.00 115.67
N THR A 1159 46.76 -2.19 116.20
CA THR A 1159 46.65 -0.68 116.04
C THR A 1159 45.97 0.08 117.24
N VAL A 1160 46.20 1.40 117.45
CA VAL A 1160 45.70 2.31 118.56
C VAL A 1160 45.44 3.80 118.12
N THR A 1161 44.67 4.66 118.84
CA THR A 1161 44.32 6.09 118.50
C THR A 1161 43.88 6.97 119.72
N ASP A 1162 44.03 8.32 119.70
CA ASP A 1162 43.63 9.31 120.77
C ASP A 1162 43.40 10.80 120.28
N VAL A 1163 42.81 11.71 121.09
CA VAL A 1163 42.36 13.09 120.75
C VAL A 1163 42.51 14.12 121.91
N GLN A 1164 42.91 15.38 121.66
CA GLN A 1164 43.08 16.46 122.68
C GLN A 1164 42.79 17.91 122.15
N SER A 1165 42.81 18.93 123.02
CA SER A 1165 42.59 20.36 122.64
C SER A 1165 43.37 21.38 123.50
N VAL A 1166 43.52 22.61 123.00
CA VAL A 1166 44.25 23.73 123.64
C VAL A 1166 43.44 25.04 123.55
N THR A 1167 43.32 25.76 124.67
CA THR A 1167 42.40 26.91 124.85
C THR A 1167 43.09 28.17 125.39
N ASP A 1168 42.37 29.29 125.35
CA ASP A 1168 42.75 30.62 125.88
C ASP A 1168 43.91 31.35 125.18
N VAL A 1169 43.91 31.33 123.84
CA VAL A 1169 44.71 32.28 123.03
C VAL A 1169 43.91 33.58 122.85
N SER A 1170 44.41 34.70 123.39
CA SER A 1170 43.78 36.03 123.29
C SER A 1170 44.80 37.14 122.95
N ALA A 1171 44.29 38.31 122.52
CA ALA A 1171 44.96 39.10 121.48
C ALA A 1171 46.00 40.16 121.92
N ASP A 1172 46.25 40.35 123.22
CA ASP A 1172 47.30 41.25 123.72
C ASP A 1172 48.53 40.47 124.20
N GLY A 1173 49.54 40.36 123.33
CA GLY A 1173 50.95 40.13 123.71
C GLY A 1173 51.40 38.76 124.24
N ALA A 1174 50.52 37.76 124.41
CA ALA A 1174 50.87 36.49 125.06
C ALA A 1174 51.03 35.28 124.09
N GLN A 1175 51.94 34.36 124.44
CA GLN A 1175 52.09 33.02 123.83
C GLN A 1175 51.29 31.98 124.63
N ALA A 1176 50.89 30.88 123.97
CA ALA A 1176 50.30 29.70 124.61
C ALA A 1176 50.97 28.41 124.11
N SER A 1177 51.12 27.42 125.00
CA SER A 1177 51.81 26.15 124.72
C SER A 1177 51.16 25.00 125.47
N GLY A 1178 51.20 23.78 124.91
CA GLY A 1178 50.62 22.57 125.51
C GLY A 1178 51.32 21.28 125.11
N THR A 1179 51.04 20.20 125.85
CA THR A 1179 51.67 18.88 125.71
C THR A 1179 50.61 17.78 125.65
N THR A 1180 50.85 16.72 124.86
CA THR A 1180 50.01 15.50 124.80
C THR A 1180 50.88 14.24 124.94
N LEU A 1181 50.34 13.19 125.56
CA LEU A 1181 51.00 11.90 125.81
C LEU A 1181 50.10 10.75 125.35
N ILE A 1182 50.64 9.76 124.63
CA ILE A 1182 49.88 8.58 124.16
C ILE A 1182 50.60 7.28 124.50
N ASN A 1183 49.85 6.33 125.05
CA ASN A 1183 50.33 5.00 125.45
C ASN A 1183 50.15 3.98 124.30
N SER A 1184 51.21 3.25 123.97
CA SER A 1184 51.17 2.10 123.06
C SER A 1184 51.82 0.88 123.72
N THR A 1185 51.61 -0.33 123.18
CA THR A 1185 52.24 -1.57 123.65
C THR A 1185 53.77 -1.52 123.63
N GLY A 1186 54.36 -0.67 122.79
CA GLY A 1186 55.81 -0.46 122.68
C GLY A 1186 56.36 0.71 123.51
N GLY A 1187 55.52 1.48 124.21
CA GLY A 1187 55.93 2.63 125.02
C GLY A 1187 55.04 3.87 124.85
N VAL A 1188 55.42 4.96 125.54
CA VAL A 1188 54.70 6.24 125.54
C VAL A 1188 55.40 7.25 124.63
N LEU A 1189 54.66 8.00 123.82
CA LEU A 1189 55.16 9.14 123.04
C LEU A 1189 54.63 10.48 123.57
N ARG A 1190 55.43 11.55 123.38
CA ARG A 1190 55.11 12.93 123.78
C ARG A 1190 55.10 13.87 122.57
N ILE A 1191 54.15 14.80 122.55
CA ILE A 1191 54.06 15.86 121.54
C ILE A 1191 53.90 17.21 122.24
N ASP A 1192 54.70 18.20 121.85
CA ASP A 1192 54.62 19.57 122.34
C ASP A 1192 54.24 20.54 121.21
N VAL A 1193 53.34 21.49 121.52
CA VAL A 1193 52.71 22.42 120.57
C VAL A 1193 52.79 23.85 121.11
N CYS A 1194 53.09 24.83 120.25
CA CYS A 1194 53.16 26.25 120.62
C CYS A 1194 52.45 27.16 119.60
N ALA A 1195 51.65 28.09 120.12
CA ALA A 1195 50.83 29.04 119.39
C ALA A 1195 51.14 30.49 119.80
N GLN A 1196 51.16 31.40 118.82
CA GLN A 1196 51.43 32.82 119.03
C GLN A 1196 50.65 33.65 118.02
N ALA A 1197 49.80 34.55 118.50
CA ALA A 1197 48.97 35.43 117.68
C ALA A 1197 49.28 36.90 117.96
N THR A 1198 49.31 37.74 116.92
CA THR A 1198 49.44 39.19 117.03
C THR A 1198 48.84 39.81 115.77
N ARG A 1199 47.92 40.77 115.92
CA ARG A 1199 47.42 41.61 114.83
C ARG A 1199 48.18 42.94 114.83
N THR A 1200 48.54 43.43 113.67
CA THR A 1200 48.67 44.87 113.41
C THR A 1200 47.41 45.35 112.67
N ALA A 1201 47.48 46.49 111.96
CA ALA A 1201 46.57 46.77 110.85
C ALA A 1201 46.77 45.80 109.64
N THR A 1202 47.61 44.77 109.80
CA THR A 1202 48.01 43.78 108.80
C THR A 1202 48.35 42.44 109.48
N GLY A 1203 47.75 41.34 108.99
CA GLY A 1203 48.27 39.96 109.14
C GLY A 1203 48.18 39.25 110.50
N ALA A 1204 48.48 37.95 110.46
CA ALA A 1204 48.67 37.02 111.58
C ALA A 1204 49.86 36.05 111.28
N GLN A 1205 50.37 35.34 112.29
CA GLN A 1205 51.66 34.61 112.27
C GLN A 1205 51.49 33.07 112.45
N PRO A 1206 52.48 32.24 112.05
CA PRO A 1206 52.34 30.77 111.98
C PRO A 1206 52.65 29.98 113.26
N LEU A 1207 52.00 28.81 113.38
CA LEU A 1207 52.14 27.79 114.45
C LEU A 1207 53.48 27.03 114.40
N ARG A 1208 53.89 26.38 115.50
CA ARG A 1208 55.12 25.57 115.62
C ARG A 1208 54.93 24.27 116.42
N MET A 1209 55.57 23.18 116.00
CA MET A 1209 55.34 21.82 116.54
C MET A 1209 56.56 20.88 116.46
N GLN A 1210 56.68 19.93 117.40
CA GLN A 1210 57.68 18.83 117.34
C GLN A 1210 57.26 17.59 118.17
N LEU A 1211 57.63 16.39 117.73
CA LEU A 1211 57.41 15.11 118.45
C LEU A 1211 58.67 14.59 119.15
N PHE A 1212 58.47 13.96 120.31
CA PHE A 1212 59.52 13.42 121.18
C PHE A 1212 59.20 12.00 121.69
N ARG A 1213 60.24 11.19 121.92
CA ARG A 1213 60.13 9.95 122.71
C ARG A 1213 59.89 10.27 124.20
N SER A 1214 59.51 9.26 124.98
CA SER A 1214 59.38 9.35 126.45
C SER A 1214 60.67 9.79 127.15
N ASP A 1215 61.85 9.56 126.54
CA ASP A 1215 63.16 10.02 127.03
C ASP A 1215 63.48 11.49 126.69
N GLY A 1216 62.59 12.19 125.97
CA GLY A 1216 62.78 13.58 125.54
C GLY A 1216 63.63 13.74 124.26
N THR A 1217 64.06 12.66 123.60
CA THR A 1217 64.73 12.76 122.30
C THR A 1217 63.74 13.08 121.18
N ALA A 1218 64.09 14.04 120.33
CA ALA A 1218 63.24 14.45 119.21
C ALA A 1218 63.18 13.37 118.12
N VAL A 1219 61.96 13.00 117.70
CA VAL A 1219 61.71 12.02 116.61
C VAL A 1219 61.43 12.71 115.27
N SER A 1220 61.29 14.04 115.29
CA SER A 1220 60.97 14.87 114.13
C SER A 1220 61.69 16.22 114.22
N GLY A 1221 61.81 16.92 113.08
CA GLY A 1221 62.24 18.32 113.04
C GLY A 1221 61.09 19.27 113.39
N LEU A 1222 61.42 20.53 113.68
CA LEU A 1222 60.45 21.58 114.00
C LEU A 1222 59.57 21.93 112.79
N TYR A 1223 58.31 21.50 112.81
CA TYR A 1223 57.31 21.89 111.81
C TYR A 1223 56.79 23.31 112.07
N LYS A 1224 56.45 24.04 111.00
CA LYS A 1224 55.85 25.38 111.03
C LYS A 1224 54.71 25.46 110.02
N SER A 1225 53.59 26.08 110.38
CA SER A 1225 52.49 26.27 109.41
C SER A 1225 52.84 27.32 108.35
N PRO A 1226 52.18 27.29 107.18
CA PRO A 1226 52.14 28.44 106.28
C PRO A 1226 51.50 29.67 106.95
N SER A 1227 51.80 30.86 106.44
CA SER A 1227 51.08 32.11 106.74
C SER A 1227 50.04 32.39 105.65
N GLN A 1228 48.93 33.06 106.00
CA GLN A 1228 47.70 33.23 105.20
C GLN A 1228 46.83 31.96 105.16
N ALA A 1229 46.12 31.69 106.25
CA ALA A 1229 45.08 30.66 106.31
C ALA A 1229 43.97 31.08 107.29
N GLU A 1230 42.73 31.07 106.83
CA GLU A 1230 41.54 31.21 107.68
C GLU A 1230 40.58 30.05 107.35
N SER A 1231 40.33 29.16 108.31
CA SER A 1231 39.37 28.02 108.25
C SER A 1231 39.62 26.85 107.27
N ALA A 1232 40.84 26.29 107.22
CA ALA A 1232 41.08 24.96 106.62
C ALA A 1232 42.10 24.13 107.42
N PRO A 1233 41.86 22.82 107.68
CA PRO A 1233 42.74 21.99 108.49
C PRO A 1233 44.05 21.59 107.78
N VAL A 1234 45.08 21.33 108.58
CA VAL A 1234 46.43 20.92 108.11
C VAL A 1234 46.83 19.59 108.72
N THR A 1235 47.30 18.67 107.87
CA THR A 1235 47.66 17.28 108.22
C THR A 1235 49.08 16.95 107.77
N PHE A 1236 49.84 16.20 108.58
CA PHE A 1236 51.15 15.67 108.17
C PHE A 1236 51.40 14.25 108.71
N PHE A 1237 52.43 13.58 108.14
CA PHE A 1237 52.77 12.18 108.39
C PHE A 1237 54.24 12.02 108.77
N VAL A 1238 54.54 11.05 109.63
CA VAL A 1238 55.91 10.59 109.92
C VAL A 1238 55.95 9.06 109.90
N ILE A 1239 56.98 8.50 109.25
CA ILE A 1239 57.23 7.05 109.18
C ILE A 1239 58.69 6.80 109.57
N GLU A 1240 58.93 6.03 110.63
CA GLU A 1240 60.28 5.65 111.03
C GLU A 1240 60.68 4.29 110.42
N ARG A 1241 61.69 4.28 109.54
CA ARG A 1241 62.27 3.04 108.98
C ARG A 1241 63.41 2.56 109.88
N LEU A 1242 63.12 1.59 110.74
CA LEU A 1242 64.07 0.99 111.70
C LEU A 1242 64.72 -0.30 111.16
N ALA A 1243 65.75 -0.76 111.87
CA ALA A 1243 66.53 -1.95 111.50
C ALA A 1243 65.78 -3.28 111.74
N PRO A 1244 66.15 -4.38 111.05
CA PRO A 1244 65.37 -5.64 111.04
C PRO A 1244 65.25 -6.38 112.39
N GLY A 1245 64.27 -5.97 113.20
CA GLY A 1245 63.95 -6.56 114.50
C GLY A 1245 63.27 -5.61 115.48
N GLN A 1246 63.27 -4.31 115.20
CA GLN A 1246 62.52 -3.31 115.95
C GLN A 1246 61.15 -3.05 115.31
N ARG A 1247 60.15 -2.72 116.13
CA ARG A 1247 58.78 -2.41 115.69
C ARG A 1247 58.75 -1.00 115.07
N GLY A 1248 58.29 -0.91 113.83
CA GLY A 1248 58.07 0.38 113.15
C GLY A 1248 56.70 0.97 113.48
N TYR A 1249 56.63 2.30 113.55
CA TYR A 1249 55.40 3.05 113.84
C TYR A 1249 55.01 3.95 112.66
N TYR A 1250 53.70 4.13 112.49
CA TYR A 1250 53.09 5.02 111.51
C TYR A 1250 52.19 6.01 112.25
N VAL A 1251 52.39 7.33 112.05
CA VAL A 1251 51.71 8.38 112.84
C VAL A 1251 51.06 9.44 111.93
N VAL A 1252 49.84 9.85 112.28
CA VAL A 1252 49.02 10.87 111.57
C VAL A 1252 48.55 11.92 112.57
N TYR A 1253 48.60 13.22 112.20
CA TYR A 1253 48.16 14.35 113.03
C TYR A 1253 47.37 15.39 112.22
N SER A 1254 46.34 16.02 112.79
CA SER A 1254 45.53 17.09 112.16
C SER A 1254 45.08 18.17 113.15
N VAL A 1255 44.81 19.40 112.65
CA VAL A 1255 44.42 20.59 113.45
C VAL A 1255 43.26 21.34 112.81
N ASP A 1256 42.30 21.79 113.62
CA ASP A 1256 41.24 22.75 113.24
C ASP A 1256 41.31 24.06 114.03
N SER A 1257 40.83 25.16 113.41
CA SER A 1257 40.81 26.51 114.00
C SER A 1257 39.42 27.15 113.90
N GLY A 1258 38.84 27.51 115.05
CA GLY A 1258 37.52 28.15 115.12
C GLY A 1258 37.59 29.68 114.96
N SER A 1259 36.57 30.27 114.33
CA SER A 1259 36.41 31.72 114.18
C SER A 1259 35.04 32.19 114.68
N GLY A 1260 35.01 33.25 115.51
CA GLY A 1260 33.74 33.85 115.97
C GLY A 1260 33.71 34.37 117.41
N GLY A 1261 34.53 35.38 117.76
CA GLY A 1261 34.32 36.20 118.96
C GLY A 1261 35.49 36.25 119.96
N SER A 1262 36.41 37.19 119.78
CA SER A 1262 37.42 37.70 120.76
C SER A 1262 38.40 36.72 121.43
N ARG A 1263 38.30 35.39 121.25
CA ARG A 1263 39.33 34.39 121.60
C ARG A 1263 39.45 33.34 120.51
N TYR A 1264 40.60 32.69 120.40
CA TYR A 1264 40.81 31.52 119.52
C TYR A 1264 41.03 30.25 120.36
N ASN A 1265 40.44 29.14 119.92
CA ASN A 1265 40.63 27.78 120.46
C ASN A 1265 41.08 26.84 119.33
N VAL A 1266 41.86 25.81 119.67
CA VAL A 1266 42.49 24.88 118.71
C VAL A 1266 42.36 23.43 119.20
N THR A 1267 42.04 22.49 118.31
CA THR A 1267 41.78 21.07 118.63
C THR A 1267 42.55 20.14 117.69
N HIS A 1268 42.99 18.96 118.19
CA HIS A 1268 43.83 18.02 117.42
C HIS A 1268 43.65 16.52 117.74
N THR A 1269 44.02 15.66 116.79
CA THR A 1269 43.83 14.18 116.82
C THR A 1269 45.11 13.43 116.42
N LEU A 1270 45.36 12.23 116.97
CA LEU A 1270 46.50 11.36 116.61
C LEU A 1270 46.17 9.85 116.54
N ALA A 1271 46.77 9.12 115.59
CA ALA A 1271 46.62 7.65 115.44
C ALA A 1271 47.97 6.92 115.23
N ILE A 1272 48.08 5.64 115.67
CA ILE A 1272 49.32 4.82 115.61
C ILE A 1272 49.04 3.33 115.27
N THR A 1273 49.76 2.76 114.30
CA THR A 1273 49.69 1.32 113.89
C THR A 1273 51.00 0.56 114.14
N GLU A 1274 50.92 -0.74 114.46
CA GLU A 1274 52.06 -1.64 114.76
C GLU A 1274 52.02 -2.96 113.94
N LEU A 1275 53.16 -3.35 113.36
CA LEU A 1275 53.32 -4.59 112.59
C LEU A 1275 54.07 -5.67 113.40
N LYS A 1276 53.59 -6.92 113.33
CA LYS A 1276 54.34 -8.12 113.76
C LYS A 1276 55.08 -8.70 112.53
N ARG A 1277 55.91 -9.71 112.74
CA ARG A 1277 57.00 -10.12 111.84
C ARG A 1277 56.89 -11.59 111.44
#